data_AF-A0A318H0Y6-F1
#
_entry.id   AF-A0A318H0Y6-F1
#
_cell.length_a   1.000
_cell.length_b   1.000
_cell.length_c   1.000
_cell.angle_alpha   90.00
_cell.angle_beta   90.00
_cell.angle_gamma   90.00
#
_symmetry.space_group_name_H-M   'P 1'
#
loop_
_entity.id
_entity.type
_entity.pdbx_description
1 polymer ?
#
loop_
_entity_poly.entity_id
_entity_poly.type
_entity_poly.pdbx_seq_one_letter_code
_entity_poly.pdbx_strand_id
1 'polypeptide(L)'
;MTQPTPTLPTRLSRRLRQAASRGLLLSLAAALACAAQTTELADRPLFATVSVPGNLLLSLSVEYPTASTPAYLSTSAYDVSRIYYGYFDPAKCYRYNHVNTGTSFAPNYSTSYFEPKEITSTRTCVSNASQSRWSGNYLNWATTQTIDAFRWAMTGGHRSVDTTSSTIIDKTYHAGYASHAWDYPDKALTSGTSGATPFNWANVTTRVWAGGLKMWVTGTNANISTDVTPPSGAEPYQGHNSYQSLFSSLLARQGDIYELYVRIKVCDSTVGLESNCVQYGSTAAKPEGLIQKYASKLRYSAFGYLTDDSNLRDGGVMRARMKYVGPTQPVPGSSAITNSATEWNATTGILVGNPDSADVTSTNSAAVSQSGYNPGISRSGVINYLNQFGLATYQLKSLDPVSELYYAGLRYFSNLGNVPEYSSLAGAGNLATMQRWVDGFPVIQTWDDPIVYSCQKNFVLGIGDVNSWQDANLPGSTIRTSEPTTPSAVSTDSSVNVKTATDMVGQLEGISDLGSYSSGRYNSFFIAGLAYDAHTRDLRSDLTGKQTVSTYWVDVLEGQYYQPKNQYWLAAKYGGFEVPSSFEPYATTNGSSTLSLSSWYNSSDLVGTDRRPDNYFTGAQADTMLNGLTSAFEKIVGETERATTTAFSSTSPNETSTGSTSYQTSYDPATWSANLQAVSTSYSTTGTITATPLWEASAVLDAMATSDRKIVTHNGTTALEFTHAAMTTSASTQLATFGAVTGATSQSTANFLNYLRGDRSQERANGGPYRSRASRLGDIVNSKLTAVGAPDASYYDNTNPGYSAFKRARASRQVVVYAGSNDGMMHAFDGRASGSNAGKELFAFIPSYVYGSSTTAPTTGLAALGNPNYTHRYYVDATPQVYDVDFNRSGTATAASTSDWRSMLIGGLGKGGKGYYAIDVSNPTDWTTQTAMVSKVKWQFTDSDMGYSYGDARVVKTAKYGWVAVLTSGYGNGTGRGYIYFVNPSTGALLEKVVTPTGYGSSTAPLDLAHVNAFIPDITDYTATALYAGDMRGNLWRYDLTGTTGDYPQPIRLATLANASGSAQPVTTPPRIMVDPTTGKRYVMVGTGRLLADSDIKSTQAQSFYAIIDGDVDNFYTTSTLPTGASFPVTRSQLSANTDLLTGIGSSPSGPMGWYLDLAVNTTSGIAERINVAPTVNNGVVGVAVNLPNGDVCTPTGSSYIFAVSFATGRSVLTNSTGTLIATTSSASGIVTDLAFKSSGGKVRLVGGRSDGTVTSLPGTYSSSDGVRRLNWREVPTLN
;
A
#
# COMPACT_ATOMS: atom_id res chain seq x y z
N MET A 1 -34.74 -21.02 -79.89
CA MET A 1 -35.26 -22.29 -79.34
C MET A 1 -35.39 -22.13 -77.83
N THR A 2 -36.63 -22.21 -77.35
CA THR A 2 -37.13 -22.26 -75.95
C THR A 2 -36.61 -21.25 -74.91
N GLN A 3 -37.43 -20.21 -74.69
CA GLN A 3 -37.69 -19.53 -73.39
C GLN A 3 -38.38 -20.50 -72.38
N PRO A 4 -38.65 -20.16 -71.08
CA PRO A 4 -38.12 -19.11 -70.17
C PRO A 4 -37.91 -19.57 -68.68
N THR A 5 -37.64 -18.57 -67.82
CA THR A 5 -38.13 -18.35 -66.42
C THR A 5 -37.35 -18.80 -65.17
N PRO A 6 -37.44 -18.01 -64.05
CA PRO A 6 -36.39 -17.83 -63.04
C PRO A 6 -36.78 -18.28 -61.62
N THR A 7 -35.79 -18.45 -60.74
CA THR A 7 -36.00 -18.54 -59.28
C THR A 7 -34.95 -17.76 -58.48
N LEU A 8 -35.41 -16.69 -57.80
CA LEU A 8 -34.87 -16.14 -56.54
C LEU A 8 -35.50 -16.93 -55.36
N PRO A 9 -35.09 -16.78 -54.08
CA PRO A 9 -33.96 -16.01 -53.54
C PRO A 9 -33.12 -16.77 -52.48
N THR A 10 -31.83 -16.46 -52.35
CA THR A 10 -31.09 -16.70 -51.09
C THR A 10 -30.47 -15.40 -50.58
N ARG A 11 -31.30 -14.59 -49.93
CA ARG A 11 -30.92 -13.43 -49.11
C ARG A 11 -30.10 -13.78 -47.85
N LEU A 12 -29.80 -15.06 -47.60
CA LEU A 12 -29.10 -15.52 -46.40
C LEU A 12 -27.57 -15.35 -46.46
N SER A 13 -26.94 -15.57 -47.62
CA SER A 13 -25.47 -15.58 -47.72
C SER A 13 -24.84 -14.19 -47.65
N ARG A 14 -25.57 -13.14 -48.06
CA ARG A 14 -25.11 -11.74 -47.97
C ARG A 14 -25.31 -11.13 -46.58
N ARG A 15 -26.33 -11.57 -45.82
CA ARG A 15 -26.54 -11.14 -44.42
C ARG A 15 -25.57 -11.80 -43.45
N LEU A 16 -25.15 -13.04 -43.67
CA LEU A 16 -24.16 -13.72 -42.83
C LEU A 16 -22.75 -13.12 -42.95
N ARG A 17 -22.36 -12.63 -44.15
CA ARG A 17 -21.07 -11.95 -44.32
C ARG A 17 -21.04 -10.52 -43.77
N GLN A 18 -22.18 -9.80 -43.77
CA GLN A 18 -22.29 -8.48 -43.12
C GLN A 18 -22.49 -8.58 -41.59
N ALA A 19 -23.09 -9.67 -41.08
CA ALA A 19 -23.20 -9.93 -39.64
C ALA A 19 -21.86 -10.39 -39.04
N ALA A 20 -21.05 -11.17 -39.77
CA ALA A 20 -19.71 -11.56 -39.31
C ALA A 20 -18.73 -10.37 -39.28
N SER A 21 -18.83 -9.42 -40.22
CA SER A 21 -17.98 -8.22 -40.23
C SER A 21 -18.48 -7.13 -39.27
N ARG A 22 -19.79 -7.03 -38.98
CA ARG A 22 -20.30 -6.18 -37.88
C ARG A 22 -20.12 -6.81 -36.50
N GLY A 23 -20.14 -8.14 -36.37
CA GLY A 23 -19.84 -8.86 -35.13
C GLY A 23 -18.36 -8.76 -34.74
N LEU A 24 -17.44 -8.79 -35.72
CA LEU A 24 -16.00 -8.59 -35.47
C LEU A 24 -15.64 -7.12 -35.18
N LEU A 25 -16.41 -6.16 -35.72
CA LEU A 25 -16.23 -4.73 -35.43
C LEU A 25 -16.87 -4.31 -34.08
N LEU A 26 -17.95 -4.98 -33.63
CA LEU A 26 -18.52 -4.75 -32.30
C LEU A 26 -17.77 -5.51 -31.18
N SER A 27 -17.11 -6.65 -31.46
CA SER A 27 -16.24 -7.31 -30.49
C SER A 27 -14.87 -6.64 -30.35
N LEU A 28 -14.37 -5.93 -31.37
CA LEU A 28 -13.21 -5.03 -31.22
C LEU A 28 -13.56 -3.71 -30.53
N ALA A 29 -14.79 -3.19 -30.67
CA ALA A 29 -15.21 -1.94 -30.03
C ALA A 29 -15.62 -2.13 -28.55
N ALA A 30 -16.17 -3.28 -28.16
CA ALA A 30 -16.51 -3.59 -26.77
C ALA A 30 -15.30 -4.01 -25.90
N ALA A 31 -14.15 -4.31 -26.52
CA ALA A 31 -12.87 -4.52 -25.84
C ALA A 31 -12.09 -3.22 -25.57
N LEU A 32 -12.62 -2.06 -25.98
CA LEU A 32 -12.05 -0.74 -25.76
C LEU A 32 -13.00 0.13 -24.92
N ALA A 33 -13.50 -0.41 -23.81
CA ALA A 33 -13.62 0.45 -22.63
C ALA A 33 -12.20 0.76 -22.18
N CYS A 34 -11.56 1.70 -22.89
CA CYS A 34 -10.22 2.18 -22.61
C CYS A 34 -10.35 2.92 -21.27
N ALA A 35 -10.09 2.21 -20.17
CA ALA A 35 -9.85 2.85 -18.89
C ALA A 35 -8.78 3.91 -19.14
N ALA A 36 -9.05 5.15 -18.72
CA ALA A 36 -8.07 6.22 -18.82
C ALA A 36 -6.76 5.72 -18.20
N GLN A 37 -5.69 5.63 -19.01
CA GLN A 37 -4.39 5.20 -18.51
C GLN A 37 -3.81 6.38 -17.71
N THR A 38 -4.13 6.40 -16.42
CA THR A 38 -3.52 7.32 -15.47
C THR A 38 -2.05 7.01 -15.36
N THR A 39 -1.20 8.04 -15.36
CA THR A 39 0.23 7.88 -15.08
C THR A 39 0.40 7.20 -13.72
N GLU A 40 1.08 6.06 -13.74
CA GLU A 40 1.40 5.31 -12.55
C GLU A 40 2.41 6.12 -11.71
N LEU A 41 2.09 6.32 -10.43
CA LEU A 41 2.92 7.03 -9.47
C LEU A 41 2.92 6.21 -8.18
N ALA A 42 4.09 5.97 -7.58
CA ALA A 42 4.21 5.19 -6.34
C ALA A 42 3.78 6.01 -5.12
N ASP A 43 3.11 5.39 -4.14
CA ASP A 43 2.68 6.04 -2.88
C ASP A 43 3.77 6.04 -1.81
N ARG A 44 4.94 5.47 -2.14
CA ARG A 44 6.09 5.28 -1.27
C ARG A 44 7.38 5.45 -2.07
N PRO A 45 8.52 5.74 -1.40
CA PRO A 45 9.79 5.90 -2.11
C PRO A 45 10.28 4.55 -2.65
N LEU A 46 10.59 4.49 -3.95
CA LEU A 46 10.89 3.26 -4.69
C LEU A 46 12.11 2.46 -4.18
N PHE A 47 13.05 3.12 -3.49
CA PHE A 47 14.29 2.51 -2.99
C PHE A 47 14.35 2.41 -1.46
N ALA A 48 13.28 2.82 -0.76
CA ALA A 48 13.15 2.60 0.68
C ALA A 48 12.36 1.32 0.99
N THR A 49 11.30 1.07 0.23
CA THR A 49 10.46 -0.11 0.38
C THR A 49 9.87 -0.47 -0.97
N VAL A 50 10.21 -1.64 -1.49
CA VAL A 50 9.33 -2.29 -2.48
C VAL A 50 8.38 -3.18 -1.69
N SER A 51 7.07 -3.04 -1.92
CA SER A 51 6.08 -3.86 -1.21
C SER A 51 6.22 -5.31 -1.67
N VAL A 52 6.76 -6.18 -0.83
CA VAL A 52 6.83 -7.61 -1.09
C VAL A 52 5.67 -8.29 -0.35
N PRO A 53 4.72 -8.94 -1.06
CA PRO A 53 3.59 -9.60 -0.43
C PRO A 53 4.02 -10.68 0.56
N GLY A 54 3.42 -10.72 1.74
CA GLY A 54 3.69 -11.76 2.73
C GLY A 54 3.15 -13.14 2.32
N ASN A 55 3.60 -14.18 3.02
CA ASN A 55 3.09 -15.54 2.89
C ASN A 55 2.25 -15.88 4.15
N LEU A 56 0.99 -16.24 3.97
CA LEU A 56 0.13 -16.74 5.05
C LEU A 56 -0.25 -18.20 4.80
N LEU A 57 0.19 -19.08 5.69
CA LEU A 57 -0.19 -20.49 5.68
C LEU A 57 -1.34 -20.72 6.66
N LEU A 58 -2.42 -21.35 6.19
CA LEU A 58 -3.53 -21.78 7.04
C LEU A 58 -3.28 -23.20 7.55
N SER A 59 -3.17 -23.35 8.87
CA SER A 59 -3.01 -24.65 9.55
C SER A 59 -4.36 -25.06 10.13
N LEU A 60 -5.17 -25.77 9.34
CA LEU A 60 -6.56 -26.04 9.67
C LEU A 60 -6.67 -27.39 10.41
N SER A 61 -6.53 -27.35 11.74
CA SER A 61 -6.72 -28.50 12.64
C SER A 61 -8.22 -28.75 12.86
N VAL A 62 -8.92 -29.16 11.80
CA VAL A 62 -10.37 -29.28 11.83
C VAL A 62 -10.83 -30.72 11.94
N GLU A 63 -11.28 -31.08 13.14
CA GLU A 63 -12.03 -32.28 13.45
C GLU A 63 -13.46 -31.99 13.93
N TYR A 64 -14.23 -33.02 14.29
CA TYR A 64 -15.65 -32.85 14.62
C TYR A 64 -15.91 -31.83 15.76
N PRO A 65 -15.15 -31.74 16.86
CA PRO A 65 -15.38 -30.75 17.92
C PRO A 65 -15.05 -29.33 17.44
N THR A 66 -13.93 -29.16 16.73
CA THR A 66 -13.55 -27.90 16.10
C THR A 66 -14.66 -27.34 15.19
N ALA A 67 -15.27 -28.19 14.36
CA ALA A 67 -16.37 -27.76 13.50
C ALA A 67 -17.69 -27.58 14.25
N SER A 68 -17.91 -28.33 15.35
CA SER A 68 -19.21 -28.44 16.03
C SER A 68 -19.38 -27.49 17.22
N THR A 69 -18.36 -26.76 17.65
CA THR A 69 -18.44 -25.88 18.82
C THR A 69 -19.29 -24.62 18.56
N PRO A 70 -20.15 -24.17 19.51
CA PRO A 70 -20.95 -22.96 19.35
C PRO A 70 -20.10 -21.68 19.44
N ALA A 71 -20.37 -20.73 18.54
CA ALA A 71 -19.74 -19.41 18.59
C ALA A 71 -20.23 -18.52 19.76
N TYR A 72 -21.29 -18.94 20.44
CA TYR A 72 -21.84 -18.28 21.63
C TYR A 72 -22.17 -19.32 22.69
N LEU A 73 -21.52 -19.21 23.85
CA LEU A 73 -21.70 -20.12 24.97
C LEU A 73 -23.18 -20.29 25.33
N SER A 74 -23.57 -21.52 25.64
CA SER A 74 -24.92 -21.91 26.05
C SER A 74 -25.39 -21.28 27.36
N THR A 75 -24.45 -20.91 28.23
CA THR A 75 -24.69 -20.12 29.45
C THR A 75 -25.05 -18.66 29.16
N SER A 76 -24.83 -18.18 27.94
CA SER A 76 -25.19 -16.82 27.53
C SER A 76 -26.64 -16.79 27.05
N ALA A 77 -27.54 -16.35 27.92
CA ALA A 77 -28.93 -16.06 27.56
C ALA A 77 -28.99 -15.08 26.37
N TYR A 78 -30.00 -15.23 25.52
CA TYR A 78 -30.23 -14.28 24.43
C TYR A 78 -30.58 -12.90 25.00
N ASP A 79 -29.80 -11.90 24.62
CA ASP A 79 -30.04 -10.50 24.95
C ASP A 79 -30.17 -9.70 23.66
N VAL A 80 -31.36 -9.14 23.41
CA VAL A 80 -31.63 -8.33 22.22
C VAL A 80 -30.73 -7.08 22.14
N SER A 81 -30.25 -6.58 23.27
CA SER A 81 -29.34 -5.42 23.35
C SER A 81 -27.89 -5.77 23.00
N ARG A 82 -27.53 -7.07 22.96
CA ARG A 82 -26.25 -7.56 22.44
C ARG A 82 -26.34 -7.82 20.92
N ILE A 83 -25.26 -7.53 20.21
CA ILE A 83 -25.10 -7.90 18.80
C ILE A 83 -24.47 -9.28 18.73
N TYR A 84 -25.12 -10.20 18.03
CA TYR A 84 -24.59 -11.50 17.68
C TYR A 84 -24.25 -11.50 16.19
N TYR A 85 -22.96 -11.65 15.87
CA TYR A 85 -22.43 -11.83 14.53
C TYR A 85 -22.49 -13.28 14.05
N GLY A 86 -22.55 -13.45 12.73
CA GLY A 86 -22.66 -14.72 12.02
C GLY A 86 -23.05 -14.45 10.57
N TYR A 87 -23.62 -15.43 9.87
CA TYR A 87 -24.05 -15.25 8.47
C TYR A 87 -25.30 -14.39 8.31
N PHE A 88 -26.12 -14.25 9.35
CA PHE A 88 -27.24 -13.31 9.32
C PHE A 88 -26.76 -11.90 9.67
N ASP A 89 -27.37 -10.90 9.06
CA ASP A 89 -27.18 -9.51 9.48
C ASP A 89 -28.03 -9.26 10.73
N PRO A 90 -27.42 -8.92 11.89
CA PRO A 90 -28.16 -8.68 13.13
C PRO A 90 -29.13 -7.50 13.04
N ALA A 91 -28.93 -6.59 12.09
CA ALA A 91 -29.79 -5.45 11.81
C ALA A 91 -30.84 -5.75 10.72
N LYS A 92 -31.10 -7.02 10.37
CA LYS A 92 -32.15 -7.39 9.40
C LYS A 92 -33.15 -8.40 9.95
N CYS A 93 -34.35 -8.35 9.38
CA CYS A 93 -35.39 -9.34 9.57
C CYS A 93 -35.53 -10.23 8.33
N TYR A 94 -35.73 -11.52 8.56
CA TYR A 94 -35.71 -12.55 7.54
C TYR A 94 -37.05 -13.25 7.42
N ARG A 95 -37.43 -13.62 6.19
CA ARG A 95 -38.52 -14.55 5.91
C ARG A 95 -37.93 -15.91 5.57
N TYR A 96 -38.51 -16.98 6.10
CA TYR A 96 -38.16 -18.33 5.65
C TYR A 96 -38.87 -18.65 4.33
N ASN A 97 -38.11 -18.96 3.29
CA ASN A 97 -38.62 -19.37 1.99
C ASN A 97 -38.57 -20.89 1.87
N HIS A 98 -39.75 -21.51 1.91
CA HIS A 98 -39.93 -22.96 1.83
C HIS A 98 -40.00 -23.40 0.36
N VAL A 99 -39.01 -24.16 -0.10
CA VAL A 99 -38.85 -24.54 -1.51
C VAL A 99 -38.88 -26.05 -1.65
N ASN A 100 -39.92 -26.60 -2.29
CA ASN A 100 -39.97 -28.02 -2.67
C ASN A 100 -39.35 -28.23 -4.05
N THR A 101 -38.18 -28.86 -4.14
CA THR A 101 -37.59 -29.31 -5.41
C THR A 101 -37.88 -30.78 -5.71
N GLY A 102 -38.56 -31.48 -4.82
CA GLY A 102 -38.97 -32.87 -4.97
C GLY A 102 -40.37 -33.01 -5.59
N THR A 103 -40.91 -34.22 -5.52
CA THR A 103 -42.30 -34.47 -5.93
C THR A 103 -43.25 -34.29 -4.74
N SER A 104 -44.56 -34.30 -4.98
CA SER A 104 -45.55 -34.26 -3.89
C SER A 104 -45.47 -35.49 -2.95
N PHE A 105 -44.98 -36.64 -3.44
CA PHE A 105 -44.88 -37.89 -2.69
C PHE A 105 -43.49 -38.12 -2.08
N ALA A 106 -42.49 -37.39 -2.55
CA ALA A 106 -41.13 -37.37 -2.02
C ALA A 106 -40.62 -35.93 -2.04
N PRO A 107 -41.16 -35.06 -1.17
CA PRO A 107 -40.77 -33.67 -1.15
C PRO A 107 -39.30 -33.52 -0.74
N ASN A 108 -38.62 -32.53 -1.32
CA ASN A 108 -37.23 -32.21 -1.00
C ASN A 108 -37.12 -30.72 -0.73
N TYR A 109 -36.88 -30.39 0.54
CA TYR A 109 -36.83 -29.01 1.03
C TYR A 109 -35.41 -28.49 1.26
N SER A 110 -34.37 -29.22 0.81
CA SER A 110 -32.97 -28.90 1.09
C SER A 110 -32.50 -27.56 0.51
N THR A 111 -33.26 -26.99 -0.42
CA THR A 111 -33.02 -25.68 -1.03
C THR A 111 -33.79 -24.53 -0.38
N SER A 112 -34.51 -24.79 0.70
CA SER A 112 -35.17 -23.76 1.50
C SER A 112 -34.14 -22.87 2.21
N TYR A 113 -34.44 -21.58 2.36
CA TYR A 113 -33.49 -20.58 2.86
C TYR A 113 -34.16 -19.38 3.53
N PHE A 114 -33.41 -18.65 4.33
CA PHE A 114 -33.78 -17.37 4.91
C PHE A 114 -33.46 -16.23 3.94
N GLU A 115 -34.46 -15.41 3.65
CA GLU A 115 -34.37 -14.28 2.73
C GLU A 115 -34.54 -12.97 3.53
N PRO A 116 -33.61 -11.99 3.42
CA PRO A 116 -33.76 -10.70 4.09
C PRO A 116 -34.97 -9.96 3.52
N LYS A 117 -35.67 -9.21 4.38
CA LYS A 117 -36.86 -8.43 3.97
C LYS A 117 -36.87 -6.98 4.39
N GLU A 118 -36.30 -6.67 5.55
CA GLU A 118 -36.31 -5.32 6.10
C GLU A 118 -35.12 -5.13 7.04
N ILE A 119 -34.70 -3.87 7.20
CA ILE A 119 -33.70 -3.45 8.18
C ILE A 119 -34.43 -3.15 9.50
N THR A 120 -33.79 -3.44 10.63
CA THR A 120 -34.25 -3.15 11.99
C THR A 120 -33.11 -2.54 12.80
N SER A 121 -33.37 -1.42 13.50
CA SER A 121 -32.41 -0.81 14.42
C SER A 121 -32.51 -1.38 15.84
N THR A 122 -33.63 -2.04 16.16
CA THR A 122 -33.93 -2.61 17.49
C THR A 122 -33.62 -4.10 17.58
N ARG A 123 -33.25 -4.73 16.44
CA ARG A 123 -32.99 -6.18 16.32
C ARG A 123 -34.21 -7.06 16.62
N THR A 124 -35.38 -6.43 16.71
CA THR A 124 -36.70 -7.07 16.83
C THR A 124 -37.43 -6.97 15.50
N CYS A 125 -38.23 -7.99 15.19
CA CYS A 125 -38.97 -8.12 13.95
C CYS A 125 -40.45 -8.27 14.23
N VAL A 126 -41.28 -7.55 13.48
CA VAL A 126 -42.73 -7.63 13.64
C VAL A 126 -43.26 -8.78 12.79
N SER A 127 -43.90 -9.75 13.45
CA SER A 127 -44.58 -10.86 12.77
C SER A 127 -46.10 -10.76 12.91
N ASN A 128 -46.83 -11.06 11.83
CA ASN A 128 -48.29 -11.09 11.79
C ASN A 128 -48.79 -12.19 10.85
N ALA A 129 -50.10 -12.43 10.80
CA ALA A 129 -50.70 -13.52 10.03
C ALA A 129 -50.30 -13.59 8.54
N SER A 130 -49.88 -12.47 7.94
CA SER A 130 -49.47 -12.40 6.54
C SER A 130 -47.94 -12.31 6.36
N GLN A 131 -47.19 -12.16 7.45
CA GLN A 131 -45.75 -11.88 7.44
C GLN A 131 -45.06 -12.57 8.62
N SER A 132 -44.45 -13.74 8.37
CA SER A 132 -43.53 -14.38 9.32
C SER A 132 -42.14 -13.77 9.18
N ARG A 133 -41.60 -13.21 10.28
CA ARG A 133 -40.28 -12.59 10.33
C ARG A 133 -39.44 -13.18 11.47
N TRP A 134 -38.17 -13.41 11.17
CA TRP A 134 -37.14 -13.87 12.11
C TRP A 134 -36.11 -12.75 12.30
N SER A 135 -35.63 -12.54 13.51
CA SER A 135 -34.50 -11.65 13.76
C SER A 135 -33.19 -12.31 13.34
N GLY A 136 -32.39 -11.62 12.52
CA GLY A 136 -31.03 -12.06 12.20
C GLY A 136 -30.16 -12.18 13.45
N ASN A 137 -30.36 -11.29 14.43
CA ASN A 137 -29.62 -11.30 15.70
C ASN A 137 -29.91 -12.58 16.50
N TYR A 138 -31.17 -13.00 16.55
CA TYR A 138 -31.56 -14.27 17.17
C TYR A 138 -30.99 -15.48 16.43
N LEU A 139 -31.10 -15.49 15.09
CA LEU A 139 -30.60 -16.62 14.29
C LEU A 139 -29.09 -16.80 14.43
N ASN A 140 -28.31 -15.72 14.51
CA ASN A 140 -26.87 -15.80 14.80
C ASN A 140 -26.59 -16.38 16.20
N TRP A 141 -27.29 -15.91 17.24
CA TRP A 141 -27.12 -16.48 18.59
C TRP A 141 -27.47 -17.97 18.65
N ALA A 142 -28.51 -18.38 17.92
CA ALA A 142 -29.08 -19.71 17.96
C ALA A 142 -28.32 -20.74 17.12
N THR A 143 -27.69 -20.32 16.01
CA THR A 143 -27.24 -21.28 14.96
C THR A 143 -25.76 -21.22 14.59
N THR A 144 -25.04 -20.16 14.93
CA THR A 144 -23.65 -19.97 14.50
C THR A 144 -22.71 -20.96 15.21
N GLN A 145 -21.97 -21.75 14.42
CA GLN A 145 -20.79 -22.50 14.91
C GLN A 145 -19.54 -21.62 14.82
N THR A 146 -18.54 -21.88 15.67
CA THR A 146 -17.26 -21.13 15.64
C THR A 146 -16.64 -21.11 14.25
N ILE A 147 -16.69 -22.25 13.56
CA ILE A 147 -16.14 -22.38 12.22
C ILE A 147 -16.91 -21.59 11.15
N ASP A 148 -18.22 -21.36 11.34
CA ASP A 148 -19.01 -20.49 10.46
C ASP A 148 -18.55 -19.05 10.58
N ALA A 149 -18.33 -18.58 11.81
CA ALA A 149 -17.80 -17.25 12.07
C ALA A 149 -16.37 -17.09 11.54
N PHE A 150 -15.53 -18.13 11.63
CA PHE A 150 -14.19 -18.13 11.03
C PHE A 150 -14.27 -18.04 9.50
N ARG A 151 -15.08 -18.88 8.84
CA ARG A 151 -15.31 -18.83 7.38
C ARG A 151 -15.89 -17.49 6.95
N TRP A 152 -16.83 -16.94 7.70
CA TRP A 152 -17.40 -15.61 7.43
C TRP A 152 -16.32 -14.53 7.45
N ALA A 153 -15.50 -14.47 8.51
CA ALA A 153 -14.43 -13.50 8.64
C ALA A 153 -13.36 -13.66 7.53
N MET A 154 -13.00 -14.91 7.20
CA MET A 154 -11.89 -15.19 6.28
C MET A 154 -12.28 -15.09 4.81
N THR A 155 -13.47 -15.54 4.41
CA THR A 155 -13.87 -15.65 2.99
C THR A 155 -15.24 -15.06 2.65
N GLY A 156 -16.00 -14.62 3.65
CA GLY A 156 -17.42 -14.28 3.50
C GLY A 156 -18.36 -15.50 3.53
N GLY A 157 -17.85 -16.72 3.77
CA GLY A 157 -18.65 -17.94 3.95
C GLY A 157 -18.76 -18.86 2.74
N HIS A 158 -19.33 -20.06 2.95
CA HIS A 158 -19.55 -21.05 1.90
C HIS A 158 -20.77 -20.70 1.02
N ARG A 159 -20.50 -20.22 -0.19
CA ARG A 159 -21.54 -19.85 -1.17
C ARG A 159 -22.05 -21.09 -1.91
N SER A 160 -23.14 -21.68 -1.44
CA SER A 160 -23.79 -22.83 -2.07
C SER A 160 -24.56 -22.46 -3.34
N VAL A 161 -25.01 -21.21 -3.45
CA VAL A 161 -25.47 -20.58 -4.69
C VAL A 161 -24.64 -19.32 -4.91
N ASP A 162 -23.95 -19.25 -6.05
CA ASP A 162 -23.10 -18.09 -6.40
C ASP A 162 -23.33 -17.67 -7.86
N THR A 163 -24.33 -16.82 -8.08
CA THR A 163 -24.72 -16.31 -9.42
C THR A 163 -24.70 -14.79 -9.44
N THR A 164 -24.74 -14.15 -10.61
CA THR A 164 -24.76 -12.67 -10.70
C THR A 164 -25.95 -12.00 -10.02
N SER A 165 -27.04 -12.73 -9.75
CA SER A 165 -28.29 -12.20 -9.18
C SER A 165 -28.60 -12.69 -7.76
N SER A 166 -27.97 -13.78 -7.30
CA SER A 166 -28.24 -14.35 -5.99
C SER A 166 -27.00 -15.03 -5.41
N THR A 167 -26.80 -14.80 -4.12
CA THR A 167 -25.78 -15.46 -3.30
C THR A 167 -26.46 -16.08 -2.09
N ILE A 168 -26.30 -17.40 -1.89
CA ILE A 168 -26.82 -18.12 -0.72
C ILE A 168 -25.66 -18.80 -0.01
N ILE A 169 -25.56 -18.58 1.30
CA ILE A 169 -24.55 -19.19 2.18
C ILE A 169 -25.19 -20.33 2.96
N ASP A 170 -24.45 -21.44 3.10
CA ASP A 170 -24.85 -22.54 3.97
C ASP A 170 -24.04 -22.51 5.26
N LYS A 171 -24.70 -22.81 6.37
CA LYS A 171 -24.06 -23.15 7.65
C LYS A 171 -23.17 -24.40 7.49
N THR A 172 -22.19 -24.58 8.36
CA THR A 172 -21.37 -25.80 8.42
C THR A 172 -22.20 -27.03 8.80
N TYR A 173 -21.88 -28.16 8.18
CA TYR A 173 -22.51 -29.44 8.49
C TYR A 173 -22.16 -29.88 9.91
N HIS A 174 -23.17 -30.07 10.76
CA HIS A 174 -22.99 -30.58 12.11
C HIS A 174 -23.14 -32.11 12.14
N ALA A 175 -22.02 -32.83 12.13
CA ALA A 175 -21.97 -34.29 11.99
C ALA A 175 -22.58 -35.09 13.17
N GLY A 176 -22.59 -34.50 14.38
CA GLY A 176 -23.36 -34.91 15.57
C GLY A 176 -23.46 -36.41 15.90
N TYR A 177 -22.62 -36.88 16.80
CA TYR A 177 -22.84 -38.11 17.58
C TYR A 177 -23.71 -37.80 18.81
N ALA A 178 -24.80 -38.52 19.05
CA ALA A 178 -25.78 -38.16 20.09
C ALA A 178 -25.24 -38.16 21.54
N SER A 179 -24.09 -38.78 21.78
CA SER A 179 -23.38 -38.73 23.06
C SER A 179 -22.70 -37.38 23.37
N HIS A 180 -22.70 -36.42 22.43
CA HIS A 180 -21.95 -35.16 22.52
C HIS A 180 -22.86 -33.91 22.55
N ALA A 181 -24.11 -34.04 23.04
CA ALA A 181 -25.01 -32.91 23.22
C ALA A 181 -24.46 -31.82 24.17
N TRP A 182 -23.43 -32.12 24.96
CA TRP A 182 -22.76 -31.18 25.85
C TRP A 182 -21.86 -30.16 25.11
N ASP A 183 -21.39 -30.47 23.89
CA ASP A 183 -20.55 -29.56 23.10
C ASP A 183 -21.33 -28.39 22.50
N TYR A 184 -22.54 -28.64 22.00
CA TYR A 184 -23.46 -27.63 21.48
C TYR A 184 -24.88 -27.91 22.01
N PRO A 185 -25.18 -27.57 23.27
CA PRO A 185 -26.48 -27.86 23.87
C PRO A 185 -27.60 -26.99 23.28
N ASP A 186 -28.84 -27.44 23.47
CA ASP A 186 -30.04 -26.73 23.03
C ASP A 186 -30.13 -25.33 23.66
N LYS A 187 -30.56 -24.35 22.87
CA LYS A 187 -30.69 -22.95 23.27
C LYS A 187 -32.16 -22.61 23.55
N ALA A 188 -32.46 -22.10 24.73
CA ALA A 188 -33.82 -21.73 25.13
C ALA A 188 -33.99 -20.20 25.22
N LEU A 189 -35.06 -19.70 24.61
CA LEU A 189 -35.51 -18.31 24.68
C LEU A 189 -36.84 -18.26 25.46
N THR A 190 -36.82 -17.61 26.62
CA THR A 190 -37.96 -17.57 27.57
C THR A 190 -38.67 -16.22 27.65
N SER A 191 -38.16 -15.21 26.94
CA SER A 191 -38.77 -13.87 26.85
C SER A 191 -38.43 -13.22 25.49
N GLY A 192 -39.23 -12.26 25.03
CA GLY A 192 -38.98 -11.57 23.76
C GLY A 192 -39.16 -12.43 22.50
N THR A 193 -39.81 -13.58 22.62
CA THR A 193 -40.02 -14.57 21.54
C THR A 193 -40.65 -13.99 20.28
N SER A 194 -41.64 -13.11 20.44
CA SER A 194 -42.39 -12.48 19.34
C SER A 194 -41.60 -11.45 18.53
N GLY A 195 -40.49 -10.93 19.06
CA GLY A 195 -39.57 -10.05 18.35
C GLY A 195 -38.37 -10.78 17.74
N ALA A 196 -38.00 -11.94 18.30
CA ALA A 196 -36.87 -12.75 17.84
C ALA A 196 -37.27 -13.78 16.77
N THR A 197 -38.49 -14.32 16.87
CA THR A 197 -39.03 -15.41 16.05
C THR A 197 -40.42 -15.02 15.53
N PRO A 198 -40.94 -15.70 14.50
CA PRO A 198 -42.30 -15.45 14.03
C PRO A 198 -43.38 -15.96 14.99
N PHE A 199 -43.00 -16.68 16.04
CA PHE A 199 -43.93 -17.35 16.93
C PHE A 199 -44.38 -16.46 18.08
N ASN A 200 -45.65 -16.55 18.44
CA ASN A 200 -46.21 -15.97 19.66
C ASN A 200 -46.26 -17.02 20.78
N TRP A 201 -45.18 -17.77 20.95
CA TRP A 201 -45.05 -18.79 21.99
C TRP A 201 -44.43 -18.20 23.25
N ALA A 202 -44.74 -18.77 24.42
CA ALA A 202 -44.14 -18.34 25.68
C ALA A 202 -42.63 -18.63 25.73
N ASN A 203 -42.19 -19.72 25.10
CA ASN A 203 -40.79 -20.11 25.04
C ASN A 203 -40.47 -20.64 23.63
N VAL A 204 -39.19 -20.60 23.25
CA VAL A 204 -38.67 -21.21 22.03
C VAL A 204 -37.38 -21.95 22.37
N THR A 205 -37.32 -23.25 22.10
CA THR A 205 -36.10 -24.06 22.21
C THR A 205 -35.59 -24.39 20.82
N THR A 206 -34.29 -24.14 20.58
CA THR A 206 -33.61 -24.38 19.30
C THR A 206 -32.46 -25.36 19.46
N ARG A 207 -32.43 -26.38 18.61
CA ARG A 207 -31.39 -27.41 18.54
C ARG A 207 -30.69 -27.39 17.19
N VAL A 208 -29.37 -27.53 17.20
CA VAL A 208 -28.52 -27.58 16.01
C VAL A 208 -27.71 -28.88 15.93
N TRP A 209 -27.31 -29.42 17.08
CA TRP A 209 -26.45 -30.60 17.12
C TRP A 209 -27.15 -31.82 16.51
N ALA A 210 -26.39 -32.58 15.71
CA ALA A 210 -26.85 -33.69 14.86
C ALA A 210 -27.91 -33.29 13.80
N GLY A 211 -28.11 -32.00 13.54
CA GLY A 211 -29.03 -31.50 12.50
C GLY A 211 -28.46 -31.44 11.09
N GLY A 212 -27.18 -31.75 10.88
CA GLY A 212 -26.50 -31.49 9.62
C GLY A 212 -26.53 -29.99 9.28
N LEU A 213 -27.23 -29.61 8.21
CA LEU A 213 -27.46 -28.21 7.80
C LEU A 213 -28.76 -27.61 8.40
N LYS A 214 -29.45 -28.34 9.26
CA LYS A 214 -30.76 -27.97 9.81
C LYS A 214 -30.64 -27.41 11.23
N MET A 215 -31.67 -26.69 11.63
CA MET A 215 -32.03 -26.45 13.01
C MET A 215 -33.43 -27.01 13.29
N TRP A 216 -33.69 -27.41 14.53
CA TRP A 216 -35.02 -27.78 15.01
C TRP A 216 -35.51 -26.79 16.04
N VAL A 217 -36.79 -26.44 15.98
CA VAL A 217 -37.39 -25.44 16.87
C VAL A 217 -38.71 -25.96 17.43
N THR A 218 -38.94 -25.79 18.73
CA THR A 218 -40.22 -26.10 19.41
C THR A 218 -40.59 -25.01 20.40
N GLY A 219 -41.88 -24.89 20.73
CA GLY A 219 -42.38 -23.91 21.68
C GLY A 219 -42.47 -24.42 23.13
N THR A 220 -41.94 -25.61 23.39
CA THR A 220 -41.90 -26.22 24.71
C THR A 220 -40.54 -26.06 25.38
N ASN A 221 -40.51 -26.09 26.71
CA ASN A 221 -39.27 -26.11 27.50
C ASN A 221 -38.65 -27.52 27.59
N ALA A 222 -39.18 -28.49 26.82
CA ALA A 222 -38.63 -29.82 26.78
C ALA A 222 -37.28 -29.78 26.05
N ASN A 223 -36.26 -30.41 26.64
CA ASN A 223 -35.04 -30.75 25.92
C ASN A 223 -35.47 -31.54 24.67
N ILE A 224 -35.01 -31.18 23.46
CA ILE A 224 -35.43 -31.85 22.21
C ILE A 224 -34.84 -33.30 22.14
N SER A 225 -34.41 -33.87 23.29
CA SER A 225 -33.49 -35.00 23.39
C SER A 225 -34.00 -36.14 24.29
N THR A 226 -34.39 -37.23 23.64
CA THR A 226 -33.80 -38.56 23.88
C THR A 226 -33.48 -39.33 22.60
N ASP A 227 -33.96 -38.91 21.42
CA ASP A 227 -33.78 -39.68 20.16
C ASP A 227 -32.59 -39.24 19.29
N VAL A 228 -31.93 -40.26 18.72
CA VAL A 228 -30.88 -40.17 17.69
C VAL A 228 -31.56 -39.90 16.33
N THR A 229 -31.34 -38.71 15.77
CA THR A 229 -31.58 -38.23 14.37
C THR A 229 -32.62 -38.94 13.46
N PRO A 230 -33.63 -38.22 12.90
CA PRO A 230 -34.25 -36.96 13.34
C PRO A 230 -35.14 -37.17 14.58
N PRO A 231 -35.47 -36.11 15.36
CA PRO A 231 -36.44 -36.23 16.44
C PRO A 231 -37.76 -36.80 15.91
N SER A 232 -38.33 -37.80 16.59
CA SER A 232 -39.61 -38.39 16.22
C SER A 232 -40.69 -37.29 16.12
N GLY A 233 -41.37 -37.20 14.96
CA GLY A 233 -42.41 -36.20 14.71
C GLY A 233 -41.94 -34.80 14.30
N ALA A 234 -40.68 -34.62 13.89
CA ALA A 234 -40.21 -33.36 13.31
C ALA A 234 -40.81 -33.14 11.90
N GLU A 235 -41.42 -31.97 11.67
CA GLU A 235 -42.10 -31.60 10.42
C GLU A 235 -41.43 -30.39 9.74
N PRO A 236 -41.38 -30.32 8.39
CA PRO A 236 -40.82 -29.18 7.67
C PRO A 236 -41.54 -27.86 7.99
N TYR A 237 -40.79 -26.81 8.35
CA TYR A 237 -41.37 -25.49 8.54
C TYR A 237 -41.75 -24.84 7.19
N GLN A 238 -43.04 -24.61 6.99
CA GLN A 238 -43.56 -24.08 5.71
C GLN A 238 -43.70 -22.54 5.70
N GLY A 239 -43.17 -21.83 6.69
CA GLY A 239 -43.20 -20.36 6.75
C GLY A 239 -44.42 -19.75 7.47
N HIS A 240 -45.28 -20.56 8.06
CA HIS A 240 -46.49 -20.10 8.78
C HIS A 240 -46.22 -19.74 10.25
N ASN A 241 -47.00 -18.84 10.84
CA ASN A 241 -46.87 -18.43 12.24
C ASN A 241 -48.18 -18.62 13.03
N SER A 242 -48.17 -18.33 14.33
CA SER A 242 -49.28 -18.65 15.25
C SER A 242 -50.36 -17.57 15.37
N TYR A 243 -50.45 -16.61 14.42
CA TYR A 243 -51.28 -15.41 14.57
C TYR A 243 -52.75 -15.52 14.08
N GLN A 244 -53.21 -16.68 13.61
CA GLN A 244 -54.63 -16.91 13.28
C GLN A 244 -55.21 -18.15 13.98
N SER A 245 -56.53 -18.19 14.13
CA SER A 245 -57.27 -19.09 15.03
C SER A 245 -56.97 -20.58 14.88
N LEU A 246 -57.14 -21.31 15.99
CA LEU A 246 -56.89 -22.74 16.31
C LEU A 246 -57.39 -23.82 15.31
N PHE A 247 -57.97 -23.46 14.17
CA PHE A 247 -58.68 -24.39 13.26
C PHE A 247 -58.03 -24.57 11.88
N SER A 248 -56.89 -23.93 11.61
CA SER A 248 -56.13 -24.15 10.36
C SER A 248 -55.02 -25.19 10.58
N SER A 249 -55.04 -26.27 9.80
CA SER A 249 -54.00 -27.30 9.79
C SER A 249 -52.65 -26.82 9.24
N LEU A 250 -52.55 -25.56 8.80
CA LEU A 250 -51.37 -24.96 8.18
C LEU A 250 -50.54 -24.09 9.13
N LEU A 251 -50.91 -23.95 10.41
CA LEU A 251 -50.21 -23.05 11.37
C LEU A 251 -49.22 -23.80 12.27
N ALA A 252 -48.18 -23.10 12.71
CA ALA A 252 -47.17 -23.64 13.62
C ALA A 252 -47.73 -23.79 15.05
N ARG A 253 -47.75 -25.00 15.59
CA ARG A 253 -48.25 -25.35 16.93
C ARG A 253 -47.09 -25.39 17.93
N GLN A 254 -47.35 -24.93 19.14
CA GLN A 254 -46.34 -24.85 20.20
C GLN A 254 -45.76 -26.23 20.60
N GLY A 255 -46.56 -27.30 20.51
CA GLY A 255 -46.18 -28.67 20.89
C GLY A 255 -45.46 -29.48 19.80
N ASP A 256 -45.38 -28.97 18.58
CA ASP A 256 -44.73 -29.66 17.47
C ASP A 256 -43.23 -29.29 17.40
N ILE A 257 -42.45 -30.08 16.67
CA ILE A 257 -41.05 -29.80 16.35
C ILE A 257 -40.95 -29.44 14.87
N TYR A 258 -40.40 -28.27 14.57
CA TYR A 258 -40.22 -27.81 13.19
C TYR A 258 -38.76 -27.90 12.75
N GLU A 259 -38.51 -28.46 11.57
CA GLU A 259 -37.19 -28.48 10.94
C GLU A 259 -37.01 -27.35 9.92
N LEU A 260 -35.84 -26.69 9.95
CA LEU A 260 -35.49 -25.58 9.07
C LEU A 260 -34.04 -25.73 8.59
N TYR A 261 -33.82 -25.64 7.28
CA TYR A 261 -32.46 -25.49 6.72
C TYR A 261 -31.89 -24.10 7.01
N VAL A 262 -30.67 -24.05 7.57
CA VAL A 262 -29.96 -22.80 7.85
C VAL A 262 -29.13 -22.41 6.63
N ARG A 263 -29.82 -21.81 5.66
CA ARG A 263 -29.24 -21.26 4.43
C ARG A 263 -29.67 -19.80 4.32
N ILE A 264 -28.78 -18.89 3.93
CA ILE A 264 -29.04 -17.45 4.05
C ILE A 264 -28.76 -16.76 2.73
N LYS A 265 -29.75 -16.06 2.18
CA LYS A 265 -29.52 -15.13 1.06
C LYS A 265 -28.85 -13.87 1.59
N VAL A 266 -27.73 -13.47 0.99
CA VAL A 266 -26.90 -12.33 1.42
C VAL A 266 -26.58 -11.39 0.26
N CYS A 267 -26.10 -10.18 0.57
CA CYS A 267 -25.78 -9.13 -0.41
C CYS A 267 -26.97 -8.76 -1.30
N ASP A 268 -28.15 -8.69 -0.71
CA ASP A 268 -29.37 -8.28 -1.41
C ASP A 268 -29.53 -6.76 -1.38
N SER A 269 -29.18 -6.11 -2.50
CA SER A 269 -29.25 -4.66 -2.63
C SER A 269 -30.67 -4.10 -2.52
N THR A 270 -31.71 -4.92 -2.67
CA THR A 270 -33.11 -4.47 -2.53
C THR A 270 -33.51 -4.18 -1.09
N VAL A 271 -32.79 -4.75 -0.12
CA VAL A 271 -33.00 -4.51 1.33
C VAL A 271 -31.86 -3.67 1.91
N GLY A 272 -30.68 -3.72 1.30
CA GLY A 272 -29.46 -3.03 1.74
C GLY A 272 -28.31 -4.03 1.87
N LEU A 273 -27.10 -3.60 1.50
CA LEU A 273 -25.91 -4.45 1.53
C LEU A 273 -25.32 -4.55 2.94
N GLU A 274 -24.91 -5.75 3.32
CA GLU A 274 -24.07 -5.98 4.51
C GLU A 274 -22.72 -5.26 4.35
N SER A 275 -22.07 -4.92 5.48
CA SER A 275 -20.82 -4.17 5.47
C SER A 275 -19.66 -4.87 4.76
N ASN A 276 -19.72 -6.19 4.62
CA ASN A 276 -18.71 -6.99 3.92
C ASN A 276 -19.11 -7.37 2.48
N CYS A 277 -20.21 -6.82 1.95
CA CYS A 277 -20.61 -7.03 0.56
C CYS A 277 -19.90 -6.05 -0.37
N VAL A 278 -19.14 -6.58 -1.33
CA VAL A 278 -18.41 -5.81 -2.34
C VAL A 278 -19.13 -5.91 -3.68
N GLN A 279 -19.21 -4.79 -4.38
CA GLN A 279 -19.83 -4.70 -5.70
C GLN A 279 -18.85 -5.10 -6.81
N TYR A 280 -19.33 -5.96 -7.70
CA TYR A 280 -18.65 -6.49 -8.86
C TYR A 280 -19.43 -6.12 -10.13
N GLY A 281 -18.80 -5.33 -11.00
CA GLY A 281 -19.48 -4.74 -12.15
C GLY A 281 -20.65 -3.84 -11.74
N SER A 282 -21.72 -3.80 -12.55
CA SER A 282 -22.88 -2.95 -12.29
C SER A 282 -23.99 -3.61 -11.48
N THR A 283 -24.02 -4.95 -11.35
CA THR A 283 -25.20 -5.66 -10.83
C THR A 283 -24.94 -6.74 -9.78
N ALA A 284 -23.70 -7.22 -9.59
CA ALA A 284 -23.42 -8.30 -8.65
C ALA A 284 -22.82 -7.75 -7.35
N ALA A 285 -23.34 -8.15 -6.19
CA ALA A 285 -22.72 -7.89 -4.90
C ALA A 285 -22.40 -9.23 -4.20
N LYS A 286 -21.20 -9.34 -3.62
CA LYS A 286 -20.68 -10.60 -3.08
C LYS A 286 -20.07 -10.40 -1.69
N PRO A 287 -20.29 -11.33 -0.75
CA PRO A 287 -19.72 -11.24 0.59
C PRO A 287 -18.24 -11.57 0.51
N GLU A 288 -17.39 -10.69 1.01
CA GLU A 288 -15.95 -10.91 1.11
C GLU A 288 -15.51 -11.10 2.57
N GLY A 289 -14.34 -11.73 2.73
CA GLY A 289 -13.62 -11.79 3.99
C GLY A 289 -12.18 -11.28 3.84
N LEU A 290 -11.37 -11.52 4.87
CA LEU A 290 -9.99 -11.04 4.97
C LEU A 290 -9.10 -11.55 3.84
N ILE A 291 -9.30 -12.79 3.36
CA ILE A 291 -8.50 -13.35 2.25
C ILE A 291 -8.68 -12.53 0.97
N GLN A 292 -9.92 -12.18 0.62
CA GLN A 292 -10.18 -11.33 -0.56
C GLN A 292 -9.69 -9.90 -0.32
N LYS A 293 -9.97 -9.32 0.85
CA LYS A 293 -9.56 -7.95 1.22
C LYS A 293 -8.04 -7.74 1.09
N TYR A 294 -7.24 -8.74 1.46
CA TYR A 294 -5.77 -8.67 1.44
C TYR A 294 -5.11 -9.46 0.31
N ALA A 295 -5.86 -9.85 -0.73
CA ALA A 295 -5.36 -10.71 -1.81
C ALA A 295 -4.21 -10.11 -2.65
N SER A 296 -4.05 -8.79 -2.66
CA SER A 296 -2.93 -8.11 -3.32
C SER A 296 -1.73 -7.88 -2.40
N LYS A 297 -1.82 -8.30 -1.14
CA LYS A 297 -0.80 -8.09 -0.10
C LYS A 297 -0.25 -9.40 0.47
N LEU A 298 -0.99 -10.48 0.32
CA LEU A 298 -0.62 -11.80 0.83
C LEU A 298 -0.78 -12.88 -0.24
N ARG A 299 0.09 -13.87 -0.16
CA ARG A 299 -0.08 -15.19 -0.76
C ARG A 299 -0.62 -16.14 0.31
N TYR A 300 -1.39 -17.14 -0.11
CA TYR A 300 -2.05 -18.06 0.79
C TYR A 300 -1.72 -19.51 0.44
N SER A 301 -1.54 -20.33 1.47
CA SER A 301 -1.45 -21.80 1.41
C SER A 301 -2.41 -22.39 2.44
N ALA A 302 -2.82 -23.64 2.25
CA ALA A 302 -3.66 -24.34 3.22
C ALA A 302 -3.19 -25.77 3.46
N PHE A 303 -3.07 -26.13 4.73
CA PHE A 303 -2.83 -27.48 5.23
C PHE A 303 -4.01 -27.94 6.08
N GLY A 304 -4.27 -29.23 6.06
CA GLY A 304 -5.24 -29.89 6.94
C GLY A 304 -5.02 -31.39 6.93
N TYR A 305 -6.01 -32.17 7.37
CA TYR A 305 -5.85 -33.62 7.49
C TYR A 305 -6.42 -34.41 6.32
N LEU A 306 -5.90 -35.62 6.10
CA LEU A 306 -6.71 -36.69 5.52
C LEU A 306 -7.76 -37.10 6.54
N THR A 307 -9.00 -37.32 6.09
CA THR A 307 -10.12 -37.73 6.96
C THR A 307 -10.06 -39.23 7.31
N ASP A 308 -8.91 -39.66 7.81
CA ASP A 308 -8.60 -41.01 8.28
C ASP A 308 -8.61 -41.02 9.81
N ASP A 309 -9.50 -41.80 10.42
CA ASP A 309 -9.70 -41.87 11.88
C ASP A 309 -8.71 -42.78 12.59
N SER A 310 -7.78 -43.41 11.86
CA SER A 310 -6.74 -44.21 12.48
C SER A 310 -5.93 -43.37 13.46
N ASN A 311 -5.78 -43.88 14.68
CA ASN A 311 -4.93 -43.29 15.71
C ASN A 311 -3.42 -43.44 15.40
N LEU A 312 -3.08 -44.09 14.29
CA LEU A 312 -1.72 -44.20 13.74
C LEU A 312 -1.54 -43.34 12.47
N ARG A 313 -2.54 -42.50 12.12
CA ARG A 313 -2.42 -41.55 11.02
C ARG A 313 -1.85 -40.24 11.54
N ASP A 314 -0.54 -40.09 11.38
CA ASP A 314 0.17 -38.87 11.72
C ASP A 314 0.04 -37.81 10.61
N GLY A 315 0.31 -36.56 10.99
CA GLY A 315 0.69 -35.52 10.04
C GLY A 315 -0.40 -34.57 9.58
N GLY A 316 0.03 -33.65 8.73
CA GLY A 316 -0.83 -32.79 7.92
C GLY A 316 -0.49 -32.90 6.44
N VAL A 317 -1.46 -32.65 5.58
CA VAL A 317 -1.32 -32.66 4.12
C VAL A 317 -1.54 -31.27 3.54
N MET A 318 -0.77 -30.95 2.51
CA MET A 318 -0.98 -29.71 1.74
C MET A 318 -2.23 -29.87 0.87
N ARG A 319 -3.19 -28.96 1.08
CA ARG A 319 -4.49 -28.92 0.40
C ARG A 319 -4.53 -27.87 -0.71
N ALA A 320 -3.76 -26.80 -0.55
CA ALA A 320 -3.50 -25.79 -1.56
C ALA A 320 -2.08 -25.23 -1.38
N ARG A 321 -1.32 -25.11 -2.48
CA ARG A 321 0.03 -24.52 -2.50
C ARG A 321 0.00 -23.00 -2.29
N MET A 322 1.15 -22.41 -1.93
CA MET A 322 1.29 -20.97 -1.72
C MET A 322 1.07 -20.18 -3.02
N LYS A 323 -0.01 -19.40 -3.12
CA LYS A 323 -0.31 -18.61 -4.32
C LYS A 323 -1.05 -17.31 -4.04
N TYR A 324 -1.12 -16.45 -5.05
CA TYR A 324 -2.08 -15.34 -5.06
C TYR A 324 -3.47 -15.88 -5.40
N VAL A 325 -4.48 -15.41 -4.66
CA VAL A 325 -5.87 -15.85 -4.86
C VAL A 325 -6.70 -14.86 -5.67
N GLY A 326 -6.29 -13.58 -5.70
CA GLY A 326 -7.03 -12.51 -6.38
C GLY A 326 -6.93 -12.57 -7.91
N PRO A 327 -7.69 -11.72 -8.64
CA PRO A 327 -7.68 -11.72 -10.11
C PRO A 327 -6.38 -11.22 -10.72
N THR A 328 -5.60 -10.47 -9.95
CA THR A 328 -4.27 -9.99 -10.34
C THR A 328 -3.22 -10.52 -9.38
N GLN A 329 -2.03 -10.78 -9.89
CA GLN A 329 -0.85 -11.13 -9.14
C GLN A 329 0.09 -9.92 -9.06
N PRO A 330 0.34 -9.37 -7.86
CA PRO A 330 1.39 -8.37 -7.64
C PRO A 330 2.75 -8.91 -8.08
N VAL A 331 3.54 -8.05 -8.71
CA VAL A 331 4.93 -8.33 -9.06
C VAL A 331 5.78 -7.21 -8.48
N PRO A 332 6.41 -7.41 -7.30
CA PRO A 332 7.32 -6.43 -6.72
C PRO A 332 8.28 -5.81 -7.76
N GLY A 333 8.32 -4.47 -7.79
CA GLY A 333 9.11 -3.69 -8.74
C GLY A 333 8.61 -3.75 -10.19
N SER A 334 7.32 -4.03 -10.40
CA SER A 334 6.64 -4.05 -11.69
C SER A 334 5.13 -3.85 -11.54
N SER A 335 4.43 -3.57 -12.65
CA SER A 335 2.96 -3.56 -12.62
C SER A 335 2.41 -4.96 -12.33
N ALA A 336 1.30 -5.04 -11.62
CA ALA A 336 0.60 -6.30 -11.38
C ALA A 336 0.16 -6.95 -12.71
N ILE A 337 0.22 -8.27 -12.77
CA ILE A 337 -0.16 -9.07 -13.94
C ILE A 337 -1.48 -9.80 -13.68
N THR A 338 -2.10 -10.34 -14.72
CA THR A 338 -3.29 -11.22 -14.56
C THR A 338 -2.88 -12.50 -13.84
N ASN A 339 -3.67 -12.92 -12.85
CA ASN A 339 -3.45 -14.18 -12.14
C ASN A 339 -4.16 -15.34 -12.84
N SER A 340 -3.41 -16.33 -13.32
CA SER A 340 -3.97 -17.52 -13.95
C SER A 340 -4.64 -18.48 -12.96
N ALA A 341 -4.27 -18.43 -11.67
CA ALA A 341 -4.81 -19.27 -10.60
C ALA A 341 -5.83 -18.54 -9.71
N THR A 342 -6.52 -17.54 -10.28
CA THR A 342 -7.50 -16.71 -9.55
C THR A 342 -8.65 -17.55 -9.01
N GLU A 343 -9.09 -17.24 -7.78
CA GLU A 343 -10.15 -17.96 -7.10
C GLU A 343 -11.52 -17.29 -7.24
N TRP A 344 -11.61 -16.11 -7.87
CA TRP A 344 -12.88 -15.49 -8.24
C TRP A 344 -12.78 -14.65 -9.50
N ASN A 345 -13.92 -14.48 -10.17
CA ASN A 345 -13.99 -13.66 -11.37
C ASN A 345 -14.00 -12.16 -11.02
N ALA A 346 -13.08 -11.38 -11.62
CA ALA A 346 -12.95 -9.93 -11.37
C ALA A 346 -14.19 -9.09 -11.67
N THR A 347 -15.09 -9.57 -12.54
CA THR A 347 -16.26 -8.81 -13.00
C THR A 347 -17.54 -9.20 -12.28
N THR A 348 -17.66 -10.46 -11.86
CA THR A 348 -18.90 -11.00 -11.25
C THR A 348 -18.74 -11.38 -9.78
N GLY A 349 -17.50 -11.50 -9.30
CA GLY A 349 -17.16 -11.92 -7.94
C GLY A 349 -17.49 -13.39 -7.62
N ILE A 350 -17.92 -14.18 -8.62
CA ILE A 350 -18.25 -15.61 -8.48
C ILE A 350 -16.97 -16.40 -8.22
N LEU A 351 -17.00 -17.28 -7.21
CA LEU A 351 -15.88 -18.16 -6.88
C LEU A 351 -15.63 -19.21 -7.98
N VAL A 352 -14.37 -19.40 -8.33
CA VAL A 352 -13.92 -20.42 -9.29
C VAL A 352 -13.84 -21.76 -8.57
N GLY A 353 -14.49 -22.82 -9.10
CA GLY A 353 -14.55 -24.12 -8.43
C GLY A 353 -13.24 -24.91 -8.43
N ASN A 354 -12.43 -24.78 -9.49
CA ASN A 354 -11.16 -25.49 -9.68
C ASN A 354 -10.06 -24.55 -10.20
N PRO A 355 -9.57 -23.60 -9.37
CA PRO A 355 -8.49 -22.70 -9.76
C PRO A 355 -7.14 -23.40 -10.00
N ASP A 356 -6.90 -24.58 -9.41
CA ASP A 356 -5.64 -25.35 -9.48
C ASP A 356 -5.85 -26.74 -10.12
N SER A 357 -6.25 -26.78 -11.39
CA SER A 357 -6.58 -28.04 -12.07
C SER A 357 -5.44 -29.06 -12.14
N ALA A 358 -4.18 -28.59 -12.17
CA ALA A 358 -3.01 -29.46 -12.18
C ALA A 358 -2.87 -30.29 -10.89
N ASP A 359 -3.15 -29.67 -9.72
CA ASP A 359 -3.08 -30.35 -8.42
C ASP A 359 -4.18 -31.41 -8.29
N VAL A 360 -5.37 -31.14 -8.86
CA VAL A 360 -6.46 -32.12 -8.97
C VAL A 360 -6.05 -33.33 -9.81
N THR A 361 -5.52 -33.10 -11.02
CA THR A 361 -5.07 -34.18 -11.91
C THR A 361 -3.97 -35.01 -11.28
N SER A 362 -3.00 -34.37 -10.63
CA SER A 362 -1.90 -35.04 -9.94
C SER A 362 -2.41 -35.92 -8.80
N THR A 363 -3.30 -35.40 -7.95
CA THR A 363 -3.86 -36.15 -6.82
C THR A 363 -4.66 -37.36 -7.28
N ASN A 364 -5.56 -37.20 -8.26
CA ASN A 364 -6.34 -38.33 -8.80
C ASN A 364 -5.43 -39.42 -9.38
N SER A 365 -4.34 -39.03 -10.06
CA SER A 365 -3.36 -39.97 -10.61
C SER A 365 -2.58 -40.68 -9.50
N ALA A 366 -2.15 -39.95 -8.47
CA ALA A 366 -1.47 -40.50 -7.30
C ALA A 366 -2.37 -41.50 -6.56
N ALA A 367 -3.65 -41.17 -6.34
CA ALA A 367 -4.63 -42.06 -5.71
C ALA A 367 -4.77 -43.39 -6.47
N VAL A 368 -4.89 -43.33 -7.81
CA VAL A 368 -4.95 -44.54 -8.64
C VAL A 368 -3.66 -45.35 -8.53
N SER A 369 -2.50 -44.70 -8.58
CA SER A 369 -1.21 -45.40 -8.51
C SER A 369 -0.93 -46.04 -7.14
N GLN A 370 -1.38 -45.42 -6.04
CA GLN A 370 -1.08 -45.85 -4.67
C GLN A 370 -2.14 -46.80 -4.11
N SER A 371 -3.39 -46.72 -4.59
CA SER A 371 -4.52 -47.45 -4.01
C SER A 371 -5.39 -48.22 -5.01
N GLY A 372 -5.26 -47.93 -6.31
CA GLY A 372 -6.15 -48.46 -7.36
C GLY A 372 -7.47 -47.69 -7.51
N TYR A 373 -7.75 -46.68 -6.69
CA TYR A 373 -9.03 -45.94 -6.70
C TYR A 373 -8.86 -44.50 -7.18
N ASN A 374 -9.81 -44.03 -8.00
CA ASN A 374 -9.89 -42.63 -8.41
C ASN A 374 -11.02 -41.92 -7.63
N PRO A 375 -10.70 -41.02 -6.69
CA PRO A 375 -11.73 -40.33 -5.89
C PRO A 375 -12.59 -39.34 -6.69
N GLY A 376 -12.18 -38.96 -7.91
CA GLY A 376 -12.94 -38.03 -8.74
C GLY A 376 -12.91 -36.58 -8.23
N ILE A 377 -11.79 -36.15 -7.66
CA ILE A 377 -11.61 -34.77 -7.18
C ILE A 377 -11.85 -33.80 -8.34
N SER A 378 -12.60 -32.73 -8.08
CA SER A 378 -12.98 -31.72 -9.09
C SER A 378 -12.89 -30.28 -8.57
N ARG A 379 -12.48 -30.08 -7.31
CA ARG A 379 -12.36 -28.77 -6.66
C ARG A 379 -10.95 -28.56 -6.13
N SER A 380 -10.54 -27.31 -6.02
CA SER A 380 -9.21 -26.91 -5.52
C SER A 380 -9.21 -25.45 -5.04
N GLY A 381 -8.07 -24.96 -4.56
CA GLY A 381 -7.92 -23.58 -4.09
C GLY A 381 -8.17 -23.40 -2.59
N VAL A 382 -7.60 -22.33 -2.05
CA VAL A 382 -7.59 -21.98 -0.63
C VAL A 382 -8.99 -21.67 -0.13
N ILE A 383 -9.73 -20.79 -0.83
CA ILE A 383 -11.08 -20.36 -0.45
C ILE A 383 -12.05 -21.54 -0.53
N ASN A 384 -11.96 -22.36 -1.58
CA ASN A 384 -12.84 -23.53 -1.70
C ASN A 384 -12.58 -24.52 -0.57
N TYR A 385 -11.32 -24.87 -0.29
CA TYR A 385 -11.00 -25.82 0.78
C TYR A 385 -11.49 -25.32 2.14
N LEU A 386 -11.15 -24.08 2.50
CA LEU A 386 -11.58 -23.45 3.74
C LEU A 386 -13.12 -23.44 3.89
N ASN A 387 -13.85 -23.21 2.79
CA ASN A 387 -15.31 -23.17 2.81
C ASN A 387 -15.99 -24.55 2.80
N GLN A 388 -15.33 -25.61 2.32
CA GLN A 388 -16.01 -26.86 1.96
C GLN A 388 -15.40 -28.12 2.56
N PHE A 389 -14.33 -28.04 3.35
CA PHE A 389 -13.90 -29.21 4.11
C PHE A 389 -15.08 -29.76 4.95
N GLY A 390 -15.16 -31.08 5.03
CA GLY A 390 -16.22 -31.86 5.64
C GLY A 390 -17.51 -31.99 4.83
N LEU A 391 -17.67 -31.28 3.70
CA LEU A 391 -18.94 -31.24 2.95
C LEU A 391 -19.03 -32.25 1.81
N ALA A 392 -17.91 -32.76 1.29
CA ALA A 392 -17.95 -33.73 0.19
C ALA A 392 -18.47 -35.09 0.67
N THR A 393 -18.09 -35.48 1.89
CA THR A 393 -18.49 -36.76 2.49
C THR A 393 -19.42 -36.62 3.70
N TYR A 394 -19.69 -35.39 4.16
CA TYR A 394 -20.44 -35.11 5.38
C TYR A 394 -19.84 -35.79 6.61
N GLN A 395 -18.52 -35.95 6.62
CA GLN A 395 -17.73 -36.57 7.67
C GLN A 395 -16.50 -35.70 7.97
N LEU A 396 -16.13 -35.66 9.25
CA LEU A 396 -14.93 -34.99 9.72
C LEU A 396 -13.99 -36.04 10.35
N LYS A 397 -12.72 -35.67 10.52
CA LYS A 397 -11.75 -36.49 11.26
C LYS A 397 -12.14 -36.50 12.75
N SER A 398 -11.73 -37.54 13.46
CA SER A 398 -12.02 -37.73 14.89
C SER A 398 -10.82 -37.61 15.84
N LEU A 399 -9.60 -37.55 15.29
CA LEU A 399 -8.35 -37.40 16.02
C LEU A 399 -7.45 -36.41 15.27
N ASP A 400 -6.92 -35.38 15.93
CA ASP A 400 -6.15 -34.29 15.32
C ASP A 400 -4.69 -34.23 15.82
N PRO A 401 -3.73 -34.75 15.03
CA PRO A 401 -2.30 -34.63 15.31
C PRO A 401 -1.81 -33.20 14.96
N VAL A 402 -2.08 -32.23 15.85
CA VAL A 402 -1.91 -30.79 15.55
C VAL A 402 -0.45 -30.35 15.45
N SER A 403 0.43 -30.91 16.29
CA SER A 403 1.85 -30.58 16.24
C SER A 403 2.51 -31.07 14.95
N GLU A 404 2.15 -32.25 14.41
CA GLU A 404 2.62 -32.68 13.09
C GLU A 404 2.00 -31.89 11.93
N LEU A 405 0.73 -31.48 12.03
CA LEU A 405 0.11 -30.58 11.05
C LEU A 405 0.88 -29.26 10.95
N TYR A 406 1.21 -28.67 12.10
CA TYR A 406 1.98 -27.43 12.16
C TYR A 406 3.40 -27.63 11.61
N TYR A 407 4.06 -28.72 11.99
CA TYR A 407 5.38 -29.10 11.48
C TYR A 407 5.40 -29.30 9.95
N ALA A 408 4.38 -29.93 9.37
CA ALA A 408 4.28 -30.06 7.91
C ALA A 408 4.23 -28.69 7.21
N GLY A 409 3.54 -27.71 7.82
CA GLY A 409 3.55 -26.33 7.36
C GLY A 409 4.92 -25.66 7.49
N LEU A 410 5.64 -25.87 8.60
CA LEU A 410 7.00 -25.35 8.76
C LEU A 410 7.99 -25.98 7.78
N ARG A 411 7.89 -27.29 7.51
CA ARG A 411 8.71 -27.95 6.49
C ARG A 411 8.56 -27.33 5.10
N TYR A 412 7.36 -26.84 4.77
CA TYR A 412 7.12 -26.13 3.53
C TYR A 412 7.92 -24.81 3.48
N PHE A 413 7.88 -24.00 4.55
CA PHE A 413 8.69 -22.78 4.64
C PHE A 413 10.20 -23.06 4.66
N SER A 414 10.63 -24.13 5.32
CA SER A 414 12.03 -24.59 5.36
C SER A 414 12.48 -25.30 4.07
N ASN A 415 11.60 -25.43 3.06
CA ASN A 415 11.89 -26.11 1.79
C ASN A 415 12.44 -27.55 1.96
N LEU A 416 11.94 -28.28 2.97
CA LEU A 416 12.35 -29.66 3.28
C LEU A 416 11.50 -30.72 2.58
N GLY A 417 10.47 -30.30 1.82
CA GLY A 417 9.57 -31.18 1.10
C GLY A 417 8.61 -31.98 1.99
N ASN A 418 7.74 -32.72 1.31
CA ASN A 418 6.67 -33.53 1.89
C ASN A 418 7.19 -34.69 2.76
N VAL A 419 6.39 -35.12 3.73
CA VAL A 419 6.54 -36.40 4.43
C VAL A 419 5.60 -37.40 3.76
N PRO A 420 6.11 -38.34 2.92
CA PRO A 420 5.26 -39.21 2.12
C PRO A 420 4.21 -39.98 2.93
N GLU A 421 4.58 -40.45 4.12
CA GLU A 421 3.74 -41.22 5.04
C GLU A 421 2.50 -40.44 5.50
N TYR A 422 2.63 -39.14 5.78
CA TYR A 422 1.50 -38.27 6.17
C TYR A 422 0.49 -38.13 5.02
N SER A 423 0.99 -38.06 3.79
CA SER A 423 0.18 -37.83 2.57
C SER A 423 -0.21 -39.09 1.80
N SER A 424 0.16 -40.27 2.32
CA SER A 424 0.00 -41.54 1.61
C SER A 424 -1.48 -41.90 1.45
N LEU A 425 -1.87 -42.20 0.21
CA LEU A 425 -3.20 -42.66 -0.16
C LEU A 425 -3.29 -44.20 -0.24
N ALA A 426 -2.19 -44.91 0.03
CA ALA A 426 -2.20 -46.36 0.10
C ALA A 426 -3.03 -46.86 1.30
N GLY A 427 -3.61 -48.06 1.18
CA GLY A 427 -4.33 -48.71 2.28
C GLY A 427 -5.80 -48.33 2.46
N ALA A 428 -6.38 -47.47 1.60
CA ALA A 428 -7.80 -47.08 1.70
C ALA A 428 -8.78 -48.27 1.59
N GLY A 429 -8.38 -49.36 0.93
CA GLY A 429 -9.16 -50.60 0.82
C GLY A 429 -10.35 -50.56 -0.14
N ASN A 430 -11.06 -49.42 -0.26
CA ASN A 430 -12.17 -49.20 -1.18
C ASN A 430 -12.31 -47.72 -1.61
N LEU A 431 -13.14 -47.46 -2.62
CA LEU A 431 -13.37 -46.11 -3.16
C LEU A 431 -14.04 -45.16 -2.17
N ALA A 432 -14.99 -45.63 -1.36
CA ALA A 432 -15.71 -44.77 -0.41
C ALA A 432 -14.76 -44.24 0.68
N THR A 433 -13.88 -45.10 1.21
CA THR A 433 -12.81 -44.69 2.13
C THR A 433 -11.86 -43.69 1.48
N MET A 434 -11.45 -43.93 0.22
CA MET A 434 -10.59 -42.99 -0.51
C MET A 434 -11.25 -41.61 -0.68
N GLN A 435 -12.52 -41.58 -1.08
CA GLN A 435 -13.30 -40.34 -1.20
C GLN A 435 -13.43 -39.60 0.14
N ARG A 436 -13.59 -40.35 1.24
CA ARG A 436 -13.58 -39.83 2.60
C ARG A 436 -12.24 -39.19 2.94
N TRP A 437 -11.13 -39.91 2.78
CA TRP A 437 -9.79 -39.43 3.14
C TRP A 437 -9.43 -38.10 2.44
N VAL A 438 -9.70 -38.01 1.13
CA VAL A 438 -9.36 -36.80 0.37
C VAL A 438 -10.41 -35.69 0.50
N ASP A 439 -11.64 -36.03 0.88
CA ASP A 439 -12.79 -35.14 1.06
C ASP A 439 -13.01 -34.16 -0.10
N GLY A 440 -12.83 -34.65 -1.33
CA GLY A 440 -13.06 -33.87 -2.55
C GLY A 440 -12.01 -32.78 -2.85
N PHE A 441 -10.87 -32.77 -2.15
CA PHE A 441 -9.78 -31.80 -2.34
C PHE A 441 -8.42 -32.45 -2.61
N PRO A 442 -7.48 -31.73 -3.26
CA PRO A 442 -6.13 -32.23 -3.52
C PRO A 442 -5.38 -32.68 -2.27
N VAL A 443 -4.42 -33.59 -2.49
CA VAL A 443 -3.41 -34.04 -1.52
C VAL A 443 -2.08 -33.85 -2.22
N ILE A 444 -1.48 -32.67 -2.06
CA ILE A 444 -0.33 -32.26 -2.86
C ILE A 444 0.94 -32.89 -2.29
N GLN A 445 1.51 -33.84 -3.02
CA GLN A 445 2.69 -34.62 -2.61
C GLN A 445 4.02 -34.05 -3.11
N THR A 446 3.99 -33.09 -4.05
CA THR A 446 5.17 -32.42 -4.60
C THR A 446 5.09 -30.92 -4.34
N TRP A 447 6.04 -30.41 -3.55
CA TRP A 447 6.02 -29.03 -3.06
C TRP A 447 6.99 -28.16 -3.86
N ASP A 448 6.56 -26.94 -4.15
CA ASP A 448 7.41 -25.84 -4.62
C ASP A 448 8.05 -25.11 -3.43
N ASP A 449 8.90 -24.11 -3.71
CA ASP A 449 9.38 -23.21 -2.66
C ASP A 449 8.34 -22.11 -2.40
N PRO A 450 7.79 -21.98 -1.17
CA PRO A 450 6.83 -20.92 -0.88
C PRO A 450 7.48 -19.54 -0.79
N ILE A 451 8.79 -19.44 -0.51
CA ILE A 451 9.48 -18.16 -0.36
C ILE A 451 10.10 -17.78 -1.71
N VAL A 452 9.51 -16.77 -2.36
CA VAL A 452 9.94 -16.32 -3.70
C VAL A 452 10.74 -15.01 -3.66
N TYR A 453 10.82 -14.37 -2.50
CA TYR A 453 11.68 -13.22 -2.22
C TYR A 453 12.35 -13.39 -0.85
N SER A 454 13.65 -13.12 -0.74
CA SER A 454 14.42 -13.32 0.52
C SER A 454 14.00 -12.40 1.67
N CYS A 455 13.32 -11.30 1.39
CA CYS A 455 12.79 -10.38 2.39
C CYS A 455 11.30 -10.65 2.71
N GLN A 456 10.71 -11.70 2.12
CA GLN A 456 9.29 -12.02 2.27
C GLN A 456 8.99 -12.46 3.70
N LYS A 457 7.98 -11.85 4.33
CA LYS A 457 7.54 -12.22 5.68
C LYS A 457 6.61 -13.44 5.64
N ASN A 458 6.75 -14.33 6.61
CA ASN A 458 6.02 -15.61 6.65
C ASN A 458 5.20 -15.74 7.93
N PHE A 459 4.00 -16.28 7.79
CA PHE A 459 3.00 -16.33 8.86
C PHE A 459 2.25 -17.66 8.81
N VAL A 460 1.85 -18.15 9.99
CA VAL A 460 0.89 -19.25 10.12
C VAL A 460 -0.32 -18.74 10.90
N LEU A 461 -1.52 -19.01 10.38
CA LEU A 461 -2.78 -18.84 11.09
C LEU A 461 -3.45 -20.21 11.24
N GLY A 462 -3.57 -20.67 12.47
CA GLY A 462 -4.22 -21.93 12.78
C GLY A 462 -5.59 -21.78 13.45
N ILE A 463 -6.36 -22.85 13.40
CA ILE A 463 -7.60 -23.04 14.16
C ILE A 463 -7.68 -24.50 14.62
N GLY A 464 -8.13 -24.73 15.85
CA GLY A 464 -8.33 -26.07 16.40
C GLY A 464 -8.90 -26.05 17.81
N ASP A 465 -9.19 -27.24 18.35
CA ASP A 465 -9.59 -27.45 19.74
C ASP A 465 -8.40 -27.94 20.59
N VAL A 466 -8.47 -27.69 21.90
CA VAL A 466 -7.34 -27.94 22.82
C VAL A 466 -7.11 -29.41 23.11
N ASN A 467 -8.00 -30.29 22.69
CA ASN A 467 -8.04 -31.68 23.08
C ASN A 467 -7.38 -32.58 22.04
N SER A 468 -6.23 -32.14 21.53
CA SER A 468 -5.53 -32.82 20.45
C SER A 468 -5.09 -34.25 20.78
N TRP A 469 -4.76 -35.04 19.75
CA TRP A 469 -4.44 -36.46 19.88
C TRP A 469 -3.12 -36.85 19.21
N GLN A 470 -2.30 -37.62 19.93
CA GLN A 470 -1.12 -38.37 19.43
C GLN A 470 -0.31 -37.59 18.40
N ASP A 471 0.30 -36.49 18.87
CA ASP A 471 0.93 -35.50 18.01
C ASP A 471 2.45 -35.39 18.21
N ALA A 472 3.08 -36.51 18.59
CA ALA A 472 4.44 -36.53 19.07
C ALA A 472 5.46 -37.14 18.10
N ASN A 473 5.08 -37.57 16.89
CA ASN A 473 6.00 -38.17 15.93
C ASN A 473 6.82 -37.14 15.15
N LEU A 474 7.67 -36.43 15.89
CA LEU A 474 8.39 -35.23 15.46
C LEU A 474 9.91 -35.30 15.73
N PRO A 475 10.74 -34.49 15.04
CA PRO A 475 12.19 -34.54 15.18
C PRO A 475 12.67 -34.19 16.59
N GLY A 476 13.44 -35.09 17.21
CA GLY A 476 13.94 -34.90 18.58
C GLY A 476 12.94 -35.22 19.70
N SER A 477 11.69 -35.59 19.38
CA SER A 477 10.72 -36.07 20.38
C SER A 477 11.24 -37.36 21.02
N THR A 478 11.02 -37.53 22.33
CA THR A 478 11.24 -38.78 23.06
C THR A 478 9.94 -39.51 23.39
N ILE A 479 8.79 -38.92 23.06
CA ILE A 479 7.46 -39.48 23.29
C ILE A 479 7.15 -40.45 22.15
N ARG A 480 6.87 -41.72 22.46
CA ARG A 480 6.66 -42.80 21.47
C ARG A 480 5.43 -43.67 21.77
N THR A 481 4.65 -43.31 22.77
CA THR A 481 3.46 -44.08 23.16
C THR A 481 2.36 -43.85 22.14
N SER A 482 1.81 -44.93 21.57
CA SER A 482 0.74 -44.87 20.57
C SER A 482 1.10 -44.11 19.28
N GLU A 483 2.38 -44.16 18.89
CA GLU A 483 2.93 -43.56 17.67
C GLU A 483 3.39 -44.66 16.67
N PRO A 484 3.23 -44.47 15.35
CA PRO A 484 3.81 -45.37 14.35
C PRO A 484 5.34 -45.17 14.25
N THR A 485 5.99 -45.96 13.39
CA THR A 485 7.43 -45.80 13.15
C THR A 485 7.72 -44.42 12.57
N THR A 486 8.64 -43.68 13.19
CA THR A 486 9.02 -42.33 12.74
C THR A 486 9.47 -42.33 11.29
N PRO A 487 8.82 -41.54 10.40
CA PRO A 487 9.21 -41.44 9.01
C PRO A 487 10.68 -41.01 8.83
N SER A 488 11.32 -41.51 7.78
CA SER A 488 12.72 -41.17 7.49
C SER A 488 12.94 -39.66 7.38
N ALA A 489 12.07 -38.96 6.65
CA ALA A 489 12.07 -37.51 6.45
C ALA A 489 11.92 -36.70 7.75
N VAL A 490 11.36 -37.30 8.81
CA VAL A 490 11.24 -36.71 10.16
C VAL A 490 12.49 -37.02 10.97
N SER A 491 12.91 -38.28 10.99
CA SER A 491 14.06 -38.73 11.80
C SER A 491 15.41 -38.11 11.40
N THR A 492 15.56 -37.71 10.13
CA THR A 492 16.77 -37.08 9.60
C THR A 492 16.71 -35.56 9.61
N ASP A 493 15.58 -34.96 9.99
CA ASP A 493 15.45 -33.51 10.09
C ASP A 493 16.21 -33.02 11.33
N SER A 494 17.34 -32.35 11.10
CA SER A 494 18.15 -31.73 12.15
C SER A 494 17.93 -30.23 12.28
N SER A 495 16.97 -29.65 11.54
CA SER A 495 16.71 -28.20 11.57
C SER A 495 16.14 -27.76 12.92
N VAL A 496 15.34 -28.62 13.55
CA VAL A 496 14.68 -28.39 14.83
C VAL A 496 14.78 -29.63 15.73
N ASN A 497 14.85 -29.41 17.05
CA ASN A 497 14.63 -30.45 18.05
C ASN A 497 13.44 -30.01 18.91
N VAL A 498 12.30 -30.68 18.74
CA VAL A 498 11.04 -30.22 19.35
C VAL A 498 11.04 -30.31 20.87
N LYS A 499 11.77 -31.28 21.45
CA LYS A 499 11.94 -31.38 22.91
C LYS A 499 12.66 -30.14 23.42
N THR A 500 13.84 -29.85 22.88
CA THR A 500 14.67 -28.72 23.30
C THR A 500 13.94 -27.37 23.14
N ALA A 501 13.26 -27.18 22.01
CA ALA A 501 12.49 -25.96 21.76
C ALA A 501 11.33 -25.79 22.75
N THR A 502 10.62 -26.88 23.07
CA THR A 502 9.50 -26.87 24.02
C THR A 502 9.98 -26.71 25.46
N ASP A 503 11.13 -27.29 25.82
CA ASP A 503 11.76 -27.07 27.13
C ASP A 503 12.20 -25.60 27.30
N MET A 504 12.64 -24.93 26.25
CA MET A 504 12.94 -23.50 26.29
C MET A 504 11.67 -22.65 26.53
N VAL A 505 10.55 -23.00 25.87
CA VAL A 505 9.24 -22.40 26.19
C VAL A 505 8.87 -22.64 27.66
N GLY A 506 9.09 -23.86 28.16
CA GLY A 506 8.90 -24.19 29.57
C GLY A 506 9.76 -23.31 30.47
N GLN A 507 11.05 -23.16 30.18
CA GLN A 507 11.98 -22.31 30.93
C GLN A 507 11.53 -20.84 30.97
N LEU A 508 11.02 -20.30 29.86
CA LEU A 508 10.45 -18.96 29.78
C LEU A 508 9.12 -18.82 30.56
N GLU A 509 8.38 -19.89 30.78
CA GLU A 509 7.19 -19.92 31.67
C GLU A 509 7.50 -20.30 33.13
N GLY A 510 8.72 -20.74 33.42
CA GLY A 510 9.07 -21.31 34.73
C GLY A 510 8.54 -22.74 34.95
N ILE A 511 8.32 -23.49 33.87
CA ILE A 511 7.86 -24.88 33.86
C ILE A 511 9.01 -25.79 33.43
N SER A 512 9.33 -26.81 34.24
CA SER A 512 10.39 -27.78 33.91
C SER A 512 9.87 -28.93 33.04
N ASP A 513 10.71 -29.41 32.13
CA ASP A 513 10.51 -30.63 31.32
C ASP A 513 9.22 -30.63 30.47
N LEU A 514 8.82 -29.46 30.00
CA LEU A 514 7.61 -29.30 29.17
C LEU A 514 7.71 -30.12 27.86
N GLY A 515 8.91 -30.31 27.31
CA GLY A 515 9.17 -31.10 26.11
C GLY A 515 9.04 -32.61 26.30
N SER A 516 8.85 -33.11 27.53
CA SER A 516 8.50 -34.51 27.79
C SER A 516 7.06 -34.70 28.25
N TYR A 517 6.28 -33.63 28.36
CA TYR A 517 4.87 -33.72 28.72
C TYR A 517 4.06 -34.44 27.63
N SER A 518 3.22 -35.38 28.08
CA SER A 518 2.20 -36.02 27.26
C SER A 518 0.91 -36.14 28.07
N SER A 519 -0.23 -35.76 27.51
CA SER A 519 -1.51 -35.86 28.22
C SER A 519 -2.07 -37.29 28.20
N GLY A 520 -3.23 -37.50 28.84
CA GLY A 520 -3.99 -38.75 28.73
C GLY A 520 -4.48 -39.10 27.31
N ARG A 521 -4.43 -38.15 26.37
CA ARG A 521 -4.69 -38.34 24.93
C ARG A 521 -3.42 -38.52 24.09
N TYR A 522 -2.27 -38.60 24.76
CA TYR A 522 -0.94 -38.71 24.17
C TYR A 522 -0.51 -37.51 23.30
N ASN A 523 -1.21 -36.38 23.34
CA ASN A 523 -0.74 -35.12 22.73
C ASN A 523 0.31 -34.42 23.60
N SER A 524 0.99 -33.47 22.98
CA SER A 524 2.18 -32.78 23.46
C SER A 524 2.03 -31.26 23.41
N PHE A 525 3.04 -30.55 23.92
CA PHE A 525 3.18 -29.11 23.74
C PHE A 525 4.08 -28.74 22.55
N PHE A 526 4.41 -29.68 21.65
CA PHE A 526 5.43 -29.47 20.63
C PHE A 526 5.11 -28.36 19.63
N ILE A 527 3.84 -28.08 19.35
CA ILE A 527 3.46 -26.89 18.57
C ILE A 527 4.02 -25.58 19.16
N ALA A 528 4.10 -25.46 20.49
CA ALA A 528 4.66 -24.27 21.13
C ALA A 528 6.17 -24.16 20.91
N GLY A 529 6.91 -25.27 21.03
CA GLY A 529 8.34 -25.32 20.73
C GLY A 529 8.62 -25.05 19.25
N LEU A 530 7.85 -25.66 18.34
CA LEU A 530 7.96 -25.43 16.90
C LEU A 530 7.70 -23.97 16.54
N ALA A 531 6.67 -23.34 17.12
CA ALA A 531 6.35 -21.94 16.91
C ALA A 531 7.48 -21.03 17.44
N TYR A 532 8.03 -21.33 18.62
CA TYR A 532 9.17 -20.59 19.19
C TYR A 532 10.43 -20.67 18.31
N ASP A 533 10.83 -21.86 17.89
CA ASP A 533 12.03 -22.07 17.08
C ASP A 533 11.90 -21.34 15.74
N ALA A 534 10.77 -21.52 15.05
CA ALA A 534 10.50 -20.87 13.76
C ALA A 534 10.41 -19.34 13.84
N HIS A 535 10.04 -18.80 15.00
CA HIS A 535 9.93 -17.35 15.20
C HIS A 535 11.28 -16.70 15.52
N THR A 536 12.21 -17.44 16.11
CA THR A 536 13.44 -16.87 16.69
C THR A 536 14.71 -17.26 15.93
N ARG A 537 14.65 -18.33 15.13
CA ARG A 537 15.75 -18.80 14.30
C ARG A 537 15.44 -18.73 12.82
N ASP A 538 16.51 -18.66 12.04
CA ASP A 538 16.44 -18.71 10.59
C ASP A 538 16.12 -20.12 10.11
N LEU A 539 15.03 -20.25 9.36
CA LEU A 539 14.59 -21.51 8.74
C LEU A 539 15.33 -21.82 7.43
N ARG A 540 15.98 -20.83 6.79
CA ARG A 540 16.49 -20.93 5.41
C ARG A 540 17.85 -20.25 5.24
N SER A 541 18.91 -20.96 5.60
CA SER A 541 20.29 -20.48 5.43
C SER A 541 20.74 -20.31 3.97
N ASP A 542 19.98 -20.87 3.02
CA ASP A 542 20.21 -20.71 1.58
C ASP A 542 19.71 -19.36 1.04
N LEU A 543 18.92 -18.61 1.82
CA LEU A 543 18.43 -17.29 1.49
C LEU A 543 19.17 -16.21 2.29
N THR A 544 19.25 -15.00 1.75
CA THR A 544 19.87 -13.86 2.46
C THR A 544 18.93 -13.32 3.54
N GLY A 545 19.44 -13.20 4.77
CA GLY A 545 18.67 -12.71 5.92
C GLY A 545 17.81 -13.80 6.56
N LYS A 546 17.37 -13.58 7.81
CA LYS A 546 16.62 -14.57 8.58
C LYS A 546 15.20 -14.75 8.02
N GLN A 547 14.84 -15.99 7.69
CA GLN A 547 13.48 -16.40 7.37
C GLN A 547 12.81 -16.95 8.63
N THR A 548 11.96 -16.16 9.25
CA THR A 548 11.19 -16.52 10.45
C THR A 548 9.70 -16.61 10.14
N VAL A 549 8.96 -17.28 11.01
CA VAL A 549 7.50 -17.44 10.94
C VAL A 549 6.87 -16.86 12.19
N SER A 550 5.83 -16.05 12.04
CA SER A 550 4.98 -15.63 13.16
C SER A 550 3.70 -16.45 13.20
N THR A 551 3.31 -16.88 14.40
CA THR A 551 2.18 -17.79 14.64
C THR A 551 0.99 -17.04 15.22
N TYR A 552 -0.18 -17.27 14.63
CA TYR A 552 -1.49 -16.82 15.10
C TYR A 552 -2.38 -18.04 15.26
N TRP A 553 -3.22 -18.07 16.29
CA TRP A 553 -4.06 -19.25 16.54
C TRP A 553 -5.45 -18.89 17.07
N VAL A 554 -6.46 -19.59 16.57
CA VAL A 554 -7.84 -19.56 17.03
C VAL A 554 -8.14 -20.84 17.81
N ASP A 555 -8.39 -20.72 19.10
CA ASP A 555 -8.87 -21.80 19.95
C ASP A 555 -10.39 -21.81 19.95
N VAL A 556 -11.01 -22.91 19.52
CA VAL A 556 -12.48 -22.98 19.44
C VAL A 556 -13.17 -23.10 20.79
N LEU A 557 -12.45 -23.46 21.87
CA LEU A 557 -12.98 -23.70 23.22
C LEU A 557 -14.00 -24.85 23.27
N GLU A 558 -13.58 -26.04 22.85
CA GLU A 558 -14.38 -27.28 22.99
C GLU A 558 -14.88 -27.46 24.43
N GLY A 559 -16.09 -27.99 24.60
CA GLY A 559 -16.71 -28.11 25.91
C GLY A 559 -17.06 -26.75 26.54
N GLN A 560 -16.94 -25.65 25.79
CA GLN A 560 -17.35 -24.31 26.20
C GLN A 560 -16.53 -23.74 27.38
N TYR A 561 -15.28 -24.18 27.55
CA TYR A 561 -14.37 -23.66 28.57
C TYR A 561 -12.98 -23.37 28.02
N TYR A 562 -12.28 -22.44 28.68
CA TYR A 562 -10.88 -22.15 28.41
C TYR A 562 -9.99 -22.99 29.32
N GLN A 563 -9.02 -23.68 28.72
CA GLN A 563 -7.94 -24.33 29.46
C GLN A 563 -6.76 -23.36 29.62
N PRO A 564 -6.42 -22.96 30.86
CA PRO A 564 -5.32 -22.03 31.14
C PRO A 564 -4.00 -22.44 30.49
N LYS A 565 -3.37 -21.48 29.80
CA LYS A 565 -2.04 -21.61 29.17
C LYS A 565 -1.86 -22.90 28.36
N ASN A 566 -2.88 -23.29 27.60
CA ASN A 566 -2.82 -24.44 26.71
C ASN A 566 -1.76 -24.30 25.60
N GLN A 567 -1.59 -25.36 24.80
CA GLN A 567 -0.57 -25.44 23.75
C GLN A 567 -0.69 -24.33 22.69
N TYR A 568 -1.90 -23.88 22.37
CA TYR A 568 -2.13 -22.79 21.42
C TYR A 568 -1.83 -21.42 22.02
N TRP A 569 -2.16 -21.24 23.30
CA TRP A 569 -1.80 -20.03 24.04
C TRP A 569 -0.27 -19.85 24.06
N LEU A 570 0.46 -20.93 24.35
CA LEU A 570 1.94 -20.91 24.35
C LEU A 570 2.50 -20.72 22.94
N ALA A 571 1.97 -21.42 21.93
CA ALA A 571 2.41 -21.27 20.54
C ALA A 571 2.20 -19.84 20.02
N ALA A 572 1.05 -19.22 20.31
CA ALA A 572 0.77 -17.85 19.91
C ALA A 572 1.64 -16.82 20.65
N LYS A 573 1.91 -17.03 21.96
CA LYS A 573 2.80 -16.15 22.72
C LYS A 573 4.24 -16.24 22.23
N TYR A 574 4.80 -17.45 22.17
CA TYR A 574 6.21 -17.67 21.88
C TYR A 574 6.55 -17.70 20.40
N GLY A 575 5.54 -17.90 19.54
CA GLY A 575 5.64 -17.72 18.09
C GLY A 575 5.25 -16.32 17.61
N GLY A 576 5.02 -15.35 18.50
CA GLY A 576 4.45 -14.06 18.12
C GLY A 576 4.94 -12.84 18.91
N PHE A 577 5.91 -13.01 19.80
CA PHE A 577 6.44 -11.93 20.62
C PHE A 577 7.42 -11.04 19.84
N GLU A 578 7.53 -9.77 20.20
CA GLU A 578 8.56 -8.89 19.65
C GLU A 578 9.95 -9.36 20.11
N VAL A 579 10.73 -9.93 19.18
CA VAL A 579 12.06 -10.48 19.46
C VAL A 579 13.05 -9.34 19.71
N PRO A 580 13.67 -9.26 20.91
CA PRO A 580 14.71 -8.26 21.16
C PRO A 580 15.92 -8.43 20.22
N SER A 581 16.55 -7.33 19.82
CA SER A 581 17.65 -7.36 18.83
C SER A 581 18.88 -8.17 19.25
N SER A 582 19.10 -8.36 20.56
CA SER A 582 20.19 -9.16 21.14
C SER A 582 19.71 -10.49 21.74
N PHE A 583 18.53 -10.96 21.36
CA PHE A 583 17.95 -12.17 21.91
C PHE A 583 18.63 -13.43 21.33
N GLU A 584 19.18 -14.26 22.21
CA GLU A 584 19.75 -15.55 21.87
C GLU A 584 18.74 -16.67 22.22
N PRO A 585 18.17 -17.37 21.23
CA PRO A 585 16.99 -18.22 21.46
C PRO A 585 17.22 -19.38 22.44
N TYR A 586 18.43 -19.92 22.52
CA TYR A 586 18.74 -21.07 23.37
C TYR A 586 19.71 -20.74 24.50
N ALA A 587 19.81 -19.46 24.88
CA ALA A 587 20.66 -19.06 25.99
C ALA A 587 20.15 -19.63 27.32
N THR A 588 21.05 -20.22 28.11
CA THR A 588 20.74 -20.76 29.44
C THR A 588 20.29 -19.68 30.43
N THR A 589 20.56 -18.41 30.12
CA THR A 589 20.12 -17.23 30.89
C THR A 589 18.67 -16.85 30.66
N ASN A 590 17.98 -17.45 29.68
CA ASN A 590 16.57 -17.18 29.44
C ASN A 590 15.72 -17.65 30.64
N GLY A 591 14.66 -16.93 30.96
CA GLY A 591 13.76 -17.23 32.07
C GLY A 591 12.51 -16.36 32.06
N SER A 592 11.69 -16.46 33.10
CA SER A 592 10.36 -15.83 33.15
C SER A 592 10.34 -14.30 33.10
N SER A 593 11.48 -13.66 33.36
CA SER A 593 11.64 -12.20 33.26
C SER A 593 12.35 -11.74 31.97
N THR A 594 12.75 -12.65 31.09
CA THR A 594 13.52 -12.31 29.87
C THR A 594 12.69 -11.50 28.88
N LEU A 595 11.41 -11.84 28.73
CA LEU A 595 10.49 -11.13 27.84
C LEU A 595 9.70 -10.08 28.63
N SER A 596 9.78 -8.83 28.20
CA SER A 596 8.95 -7.76 28.74
C SER A 596 7.46 -8.04 28.49
N LEU A 597 6.57 -7.53 29.35
CA LEU A 597 5.13 -7.75 29.16
C LEU A 597 4.63 -7.20 27.81
N SER A 598 5.12 -6.01 27.43
CA SER A 598 4.73 -5.34 26.18
C SER A 598 5.17 -6.07 24.90
N SER A 599 6.11 -7.03 24.98
CA SER A 599 6.57 -7.73 23.78
C SER A 599 5.57 -8.78 23.30
N TRP A 600 4.61 -9.22 24.11
CA TRP A 600 3.63 -10.24 23.73
C TRP A 600 2.19 -9.93 24.18
N TYR A 601 2.02 -8.88 24.97
CA TYR A 601 0.75 -8.43 25.51
C TYR A 601 0.69 -6.90 25.56
N ASN A 602 0.04 -6.31 24.55
CA ASN A 602 -0.19 -4.87 24.48
C ASN A 602 -1.66 -4.46 24.68
N SER A 603 -2.56 -5.45 24.85
CA SER A 603 -3.96 -5.23 25.18
C SER A 603 -4.20 -5.19 26.69
N SER A 604 -5.44 -4.89 27.11
CA SER A 604 -5.92 -5.14 28.48
C SER A 604 -6.74 -6.43 28.58
N ASP A 605 -6.71 -7.27 27.54
CA ASP A 605 -7.63 -8.39 27.39
C ASP A 605 -7.18 -9.59 28.24
N LEU A 606 -8.15 -10.25 28.86
CA LEU A 606 -7.94 -11.50 29.58
C LEU A 606 -8.68 -12.62 28.86
N VAL A 607 -8.16 -13.83 28.98
CA VAL A 607 -8.86 -15.07 28.66
C VAL A 607 -8.87 -15.93 29.93
N GLY A 608 -10.07 -16.14 30.49
CA GLY A 608 -10.20 -16.61 31.87
C GLY A 608 -9.53 -15.64 32.84
N THR A 609 -8.54 -16.11 33.61
CA THR A 609 -7.72 -15.29 34.52
C THR A 609 -6.36 -14.91 33.93
N ASP A 610 -6.01 -15.44 32.76
CA ASP A 610 -4.72 -15.22 32.13
C ASP A 610 -4.76 -14.03 31.17
N ARG A 611 -3.62 -13.37 31.01
CA ARG A 611 -3.44 -12.36 29.96
C ARG A 611 -3.52 -13.04 28.60
N ARG A 612 -4.29 -12.49 27.66
CA ARG A 612 -4.43 -13.05 26.32
C ARG A 612 -3.29 -12.58 25.41
N PRO A 613 -2.41 -13.45 24.88
CA PRO A 613 -1.39 -13.06 23.92
C PRO A 613 -2.01 -12.37 22.71
N ASP A 614 -1.31 -11.39 22.14
CA ASP A 614 -1.87 -10.58 21.03
C ASP A 614 -2.17 -11.41 19.77
N ASN A 615 -1.49 -12.55 19.61
CA ASN A 615 -1.65 -13.47 18.47
C ASN A 615 -2.63 -14.64 18.76
N TYR A 616 -3.27 -14.66 19.93
CA TYR A 616 -4.20 -15.73 20.34
C TYR A 616 -5.65 -15.24 20.36
N PHE A 617 -6.54 -16.02 19.76
CA PHE A 617 -7.97 -15.69 19.61
C PHE A 617 -8.84 -16.83 20.13
N THR A 618 -10.00 -16.48 20.69
CA THR A 618 -10.99 -17.44 21.20
C THR A 618 -12.24 -17.45 20.34
N GLY A 619 -12.73 -18.64 20.01
CA GLY A 619 -13.88 -18.86 19.13
C GLY A 619 -15.27 -18.68 19.77
N ALA A 620 -15.36 -18.66 21.11
CA ALA A 620 -16.63 -18.56 21.84
C ALA A 620 -17.34 -17.19 21.79
N GLN A 621 -16.80 -16.26 21.00
CA GLN A 621 -17.35 -14.93 20.73
C GLN A 621 -16.99 -14.51 19.31
N ALA A 622 -17.94 -14.56 18.39
CA ALA A 622 -17.68 -14.26 16.97
C ALA A 622 -17.20 -12.81 16.73
N ASP A 623 -17.60 -11.85 17.56
CA ASP A 623 -17.12 -10.46 17.53
C ASP A 623 -15.64 -10.36 17.92
N THR A 624 -15.26 -10.97 19.04
CA THR A 624 -13.86 -11.00 19.50
C THR A 624 -12.96 -11.71 18.49
N MET A 625 -13.43 -12.82 17.91
CA MET A 625 -12.71 -13.52 16.85
C MET A 625 -12.58 -12.66 15.57
N LEU A 626 -13.67 -12.02 15.11
CA LEU A 626 -13.63 -11.14 13.93
C LEU A 626 -12.65 -9.98 14.13
N ASN A 627 -12.74 -9.30 15.27
CA ASN A 627 -11.88 -8.16 15.60
C ASN A 627 -10.42 -8.61 15.74
N GLY A 628 -10.19 -9.75 16.38
CA GLY A 628 -8.87 -10.36 16.53
C GLY A 628 -8.24 -10.73 15.20
N LEU A 629 -8.95 -11.46 14.33
CA LEU A 629 -8.48 -11.82 12.99
C LEU A 629 -8.26 -10.61 12.10
N THR A 630 -9.13 -9.60 12.17
CA THR A 630 -8.94 -8.34 11.44
C THR A 630 -7.66 -7.65 11.91
N SER A 631 -7.45 -7.54 13.22
CA SER A 631 -6.23 -6.98 13.81
C SER A 631 -4.98 -7.80 13.44
N ALA A 632 -5.10 -9.13 13.37
CA ALA A 632 -4.02 -10.02 12.96
C ALA A 632 -3.60 -9.77 11.51
N PHE A 633 -4.56 -9.74 10.57
CA PHE A 633 -4.27 -9.44 9.17
C PHE A 633 -3.69 -8.05 8.98
N GLU A 634 -4.19 -7.06 9.74
CA GLU A 634 -3.64 -5.71 9.74
C GLU A 634 -2.19 -5.68 10.25
N LYS A 635 -1.88 -6.38 11.35
CA LYS A 635 -0.52 -6.53 11.87
C LYS A 635 0.39 -7.24 10.86
N ILE A 636 -0.05 -8.38 10.33
CA ILE A 636 0.64 -9.18 9.29
C ILE A 636 1.01 -8.29 8.10
N VAL A 637 0.04 -7.57 7.55
CA VAL A 637 0.27 -6.69 6.40
C VAL A 637 1.17 -5.51 6.79
N GLY A 638 0.96 -4.91 7.95
CA GLY A 638 1.84 -3.86 8.48
C GLY A 638 3.30 -4.31 8.56
N GLU A 639 3.56 -5.54 9.00
CA GLU A 639 4.91 -6.12 9.05
C GLU A 639 5.51 -6.38 7.66
N THR A 640 4.70 -6.79 6.68
CA THR A 640 5.14 -6.95 5.29
C THR A 640 5.51 -5.61 4.62
N GLU A 641 5.01 -4.50 5.15
CA GLU A 641 5.23 -3.16 4.59
C GLU A 641 6.39 -2.40 5.26
N ARG A 642 6.98 -2.91 6.35
CA ARG A 642 8.10 -2.26 7.04
C ARG A 642 9.41 -2.42 6.27
N ALA A 643 10.10 -1.30 6.00
CA ALA A 643 11.51 -1.33 5.59
C ALA A 643 12.42 -1.80 6.72
N THR A 644 13.62 -2.25 6.36
CA THR A 644 14.72 -2.53 7.31
C THR A 644 15.91 -1.59 7.11
N THR A 645 15.79 -0.52 6.33
CA THR A 645 16.91 0.38 5.99
C THR A 645 16.53 1.85 6.18
N THR A 646 17.47 2.66 6.68
CA THR A 646 17.38 4.12 6.60
C THR A 646 17.71 4.59 5.18
N ALA A 647 16.92 5.52 4.66
CA ALA A 647 17.08 6.05 3.30
C ALA A 647 17.40 7.55 3.35
N PHE A 648 18.20 8.04 2.40
CA PHE A 648 18.61 9.43 2.31
C PHE A 648 17.83 10.19 1.22
N SER A 649 17.35 11.39 1.57
CA SER A 649 16.55 12.25 0.69
C SER A 649 17.38 13.40 0.11
N SER A 650 18.25 14.04 0.91
CA SER A 650 19.16 15.08 0.44
C SER A 650 20.53 15.00 1.14
N THR A 651 21.59 14.74 0.36
CA THR A 651 22.96 14.55 0.86
C THR A 651 23.94 15.63 0.34
N SER A 652 23.48 16.55 -0.51
CA SER A 652 24.32 17.66 -1.02
C SER A 652 24.31 18.86 -0.06
N PRO A 653 25.44 19.56 0.13
CA PRO A 653 25.51 20.74 0.98
C PRO A 653 24.55 21.86 0.57
N ASN A 654 23.49 22.09 1.34
CA ASN A 654 22.63 23.27 1.22
C ASN A 654 23.20 24.42 2.05
N GLU A 655 24.28 25.02 1.53
CA GLU A 655 24.99 26.11 2.20
C GLU A 655 24.26 27.45 2.07
N THR A 656 24.30 28.24 3.13
CA THR A 656 24.02 29.68 3.04
C THR A 656 25.23 30.44 2.51
N SER A 657 25.04 31.67 2.06
CA SER A 657 26.12 32.55 1.55
C SER A 657 27.27 32.79 2.55
N THR A 658 27.13 32.39 3.82
CA THR A 658 28.15 32.44 4.88
C THR A 658 29.05 31.19 4.97
N GLY A 659 28.78 30.13 4.20
CA GLY A 659 29.79 29.19 3.68
C GLY A 659 30.37 28.09 4.59
N SER A 660 29.75 27.72 5.71
CA SER A 660 30.25 26.61 6.56
C SER A 660 29.19 25.67 7.15
N THR A 661 27.90 25.86 6.85
CA THR A 661 26.80 25.08 7.43
C THR A 661 25.89 24.57 6.32
N SER A 662 25.82 23.25 6.23
CA SER A 662 24.96 22.50 5.31
C SER A 662 23.80 21.87 6.07
N TYR A 663 22.70 21.65 5.37
CA TYR A 663 21.57 20.89 5.88
C TYR A 663 21.31 19.66 5.03
N GLN A 664 21.02 18.54 5.69
CA GLN A 664 20.77 17.24 5.06
C GLN A 664 19.53 16.57 5.68
N THR A 665 18.90 15.67 4.92
CA THR A 665 17.74 14.88 5.36
C THR A 665 17.90 13.39 5.09
N SER A 666 17.51 12.60 6.08
CA SER A 666 17.23 11.18 5.94
C SER A 666 15.85 10.86 6.52
N TYR A 667 15.34 9.67 6.22
CA TYR A 667 14.11 9.17 6.81
C TYR A 667 14.21 7.67 7.12
N ASP A 668 13.43 7.25 8.11
CA ASP A 668 13.24 5.86 8.47
C ASP A 668 11.90 5.36 7.90
N PRO A 669 11.91 4.45 6.90
CA PRO A 669 10.69 3.92 6.30
C PRO A 669 10.01 2.84 7.15
N ALA A 670 10.61 2.39 8.26
CA ALA A 670 9.92 1.55 9.24
C ALA A 670 8.92 2.36 10.09
N THR A 671 9.26 3.62 10.37
CA THR A 671 8.48 4.51 11.25
C THR A 671 7.86 5.71 10.53
N TRP A 672 8.27 5.97 9.29
CA TRP A 672 7.94 7.13 8.48
C TRP A 672 8.24 8.45 9.20
N SER A 673 9.45 8.52 9.79
CA SER A 673 9.96 9.70 10.48
C SER A 673 11.19 10.25 9.76
N ALA A 674 11.40 11.57 9.79
CA ALA A 674 12.60 12.19 9.23
C ALA A 674 13.65 12.50 10.30
N ASN A 675 14.91 12.55 9.85
CA ASN A 675 15.98 13.24 10.53
C ASN A 675 16.49 14.37 9.62
N LEU A 676 16.26 15.62 10.03
CA LEU A 676 16.83 16.82 9.41
C LEU A 676 17.97 17.31 10.29
N GLN A 677 19.17 17.37 9.72
CA GLN A 677 20.38 17.75 10.45
C GLN A 677 21.04 18.97 9.82
N ALA A 678 21.58 19.86 10.66
CA ALA A 678 22.63 20.77 10.24
C ALA A 678 23.99 20.15 10.51
N VAL A 679 24.90 20.31 9.56
CA VAL A 679 26.29 19.86 9.65
C VAL A 679 27.23 21.01 9.32
N SER A 680 28.32 21.11 10.05
CA SER A 680 29.45 21.93 9.64
C SER A 680 30.23 21.19 8.57
N THR A 681 30.51 21.83 7.43
CA THR A 681 31.32 21.21 6.37
C THR A 681 32.73 21.79 6.36
N SER A 682 33.73 20.92 6.28
CA SER A 682 35.11 21.30 6.00
C SER A 682 35.63 20.54 4.78
N TYR A 683 36.60 21.14 4.07
CA TYR A 683 37.18 20.56 2.87
C TYR A 683 38.68 20.35 3.08
N SER A 684 39.18 19.15 2.76
CA SER A 684 40.61 18.90 2.68
C SER A 684 41.24 19.62 1.48
N THR A 685 42.57 19.71 1.44
CA THR A 685 43.32 20.22 0.27
C THR A 685 43.08 19.41 -1.01
N THR A 686 42.66 18.14 -0.87
CA THR A 686 42.26 17.24 -1.96
C THR A 686 40.78 17.38 -2.35
N GLY A 687 39.99 18.16 -1.60
CA GLY A 687 38.57 18.41 -1.86
C GLY A 687 37.61 17.36 -1.28
N THR A 688 38.09 16.51 -0.36
CA THR A 688 37.26 15.60 0.44
C THR A 688 36.41 16.41 1.41
N ILE A 689 35.12 16.10 1.49
CA ILE A 689 34.16 16.79 2.37
C ILE A 689 34.11 16.04 3.70
N THR A 690 34.31 16.74 4.81
CA THR A 690 34.03 16.24 6.16
C THR A 690 32.84 17.01 6.73
N ALA A 691 31.78 16.29 7.10
CA ALA A 691 30.58 16.84 7.70
C ALA A 691 30.54 16.49 9.20
N THR A 692 30.35 17.49 10.06
CA THR A 692 30.23 17.33 11.52
C THR A 692 28.83 17.76 11.97
N PRO A 693 28.00 16.87 12.57
CA PRO A 693 26.69 17.23 13.06
C PRO A 693 26.72 18.40 14.05
N LEU A 694 25.78 19.33 13.90
CA LEU A 694 25.59 20.49 14.78
C LEU A 694 24.32 20.34 15.61
N TRP A 695 23.20 20.05 14.95
CA TRP A 695 21.90 19.85 15.59
C TRP A 695 20.99 18.99 14.71
N GLU A 696 19.96 18.40 15.33
CA GLU A 696 18.92 17.60 14.68
C GLU A 696 17.53 18.19 14.97
N ALA A 697 16.77 18.54 13.93
CA ALA A 697 15.47 19.22 14.10
C ALA A 697 14.40 18.31 14.71
N SER A 698 14.42 17.00 14.43
CA SER A 698 13.46 16.04 14.98
C SER A 698 13.56 15.99 16.52
N ALA A 699 14.78 15.87 17.05
CA ALA A 699 15.03 15.87 18.49
C ALA A 699 14.57 17.19 19.15
N VAL A 700 14.83 18.34 18.52
CA VAL A 700 14.40 19.65 19.02
C VAL A 700 12.87 19.78 18.98
N LEU A 701 12.23 19.31 17.90
CA LEU A 701 10.77 19.35 17.74
C LEU A 701 10.04 18.42 18.72
N ASP A 702 10.60 17.24 18.99
CA ASP A 702 10.04 16.27 19.94
C ASP A 702 10.11 16.76 21.38
N ALA A 703 11.15 17.53 21.73
CA ALA A 703 11.30 18.16 23.04
C ALA A 703 10.44 19.44 23.21
N MET A 704 9.94 20.03 22.12
CA MET A 704 9.18 21.29 22.16
C MET A 704 7.80 21.11 22.80
N ALA A 705 7.30 22.09 23.56
CA ALA A 705 5.93 22.04 24.06
C ALA A 705 4.93 22.24 22.89
N THR A 706 3.81 21.50 22.89
CA THR A 706 2.79 21.61 21.84
C THR A 706 2.12 22.99 21.78
N SER A 707 2.12 23.72 22.90
CA SER A 707 1.68 25.12 23.01
C SER A 707 2.59 26.10 22.30
N ASP A 708 3.87 25.77 22.14
CA ASP A 708 4.86 26.67 21.54
C ASP A 708 4.86 26.58 20.02
N ARG A 709 4.24 25.54 19.46
CA ARG A 709 4.16 25.30 18.02
C ARG A 709 3.18 26.27 17.36
N LYS A 710 3.67 27.02 16.38
CA LYS A 710 2.89 27.97 15.57
C LYS A 710 2.49 27.28 14.27
N ILE A 711 1.32 26.65 14.28
CA ILE A 711 0.82 25.89 13.13
C ILE A 711 -0.34 26.64 12.51
N VAL A 712 -0.21 26.98 11.24
CA VAL A 712 -1.24 27.66 10.45
C VAL A 712 -1.75 26.74 9.35
N THR A 713 -3.00 26.93 8.96
CA THR A 713 -3.63 26.17 7.87
C THR A 713 -4.48 27.09 7.00
N HIS A 714 -5.21 26.52 6.05
CA HIS A 714 -6.10 27.23 5.16
C HIS A 714 -7.39 26.40 4.97
N ASN A 715 -8.55 27.04 5.11
CA ASN A 715 -9.86 26.37 5.00
C ASN A 715 -10.37 26.29 3.54
N GLY A 716 -9.48 26.38 2.56
CA GLY A 716 -9.82 26.58 1.15
C GLY A 716 -10.16 28.02 0.72
N THR A 717 -10.49 28.93 1.64
CA THR A 717 -10.79 30.34 1.31
C THR A 717 -9.80 31.32 1.93
N THR A 718 -9.49 31.17 3.22
CA THR A 718 -8.56 32.02 3.96
C THR A 718 -7.62 31.20 4.83
N ALA A 719 -6.46 31.77 5.14
CA ALA A 719 -5.58 31.24 6.16
C ALA A 719 -6.18 31.41 7.56
N LEU A 720 -5.85 30.50 8.46
CA LEU A 720 -6.28 30.52 9.85
C LEU A 720 -5.32 29.73 10.75
N GLU A 721 -5.51 29.90 12.04
CA GLU A 721 -4.87 29.12 13.08
C GLU A 721 -5.28 27.63 13.02
N PHE A 722 -4.32 26.71 13.08
CA PHE A 722 -4.62 25.26 13.13
C PHE A 722 -4.97 24.84 14.55
N THR A 723 -6.11 25.32 15.06
CA THR A 723 -6.66 24.96 16.37
C THR A 723 -8.12 24.57 16.21
N HIS A 724 -8.62 23.72 17.11
CA HIS A 724 -10.03 23.32 17.10
C HIS A 724 -10.96 24.54 17.19
N ALA A 725 -10.62 25.53 18.04
CA ALA A 725 -11.41 26.75 18.19
C ALA A 725 -11.48 27.59 16.91
N ALA A 726 -10.33 27.85 16.26
CA ALA A 726 -10.30 28.66 15.04
C ALA A 726 -10.95 27.96 13.84
N MET A 727 -10.73 26.65 13.69
CA MET A 727 -11.36 25.86 12.63
C MET A 727 -12.88 25.76 12.80
N THR A 728 -13.36 25.66 14.05
CA THR A 728 -14.80 25.67 14.34
C THR A 728 -15.40 27.05 14.07
N THR A 729 -14.77 28.12 14.55
CA THR A 729 -15.26 29.50 14.39
C THR A 729 -15.33 29.92 12.92
N SER A 730 -14.40 29.43 12.10
CA SER A 730 -14.39 29.65 10.65
C SER A 730 -15.30 28.71 9.85
N ALA A 731 -16.07 27.83 10.52
CA ALA A 731 -16.92 26.81 9.91
C ALA A 731 -16.18 25.96 8.86
N SER A 732 -14.92 25.58 9.14
CA SER A 732 -14.12 24.81 8.19
C SER A 732 -14.71 23.41 7.96
N THR A 733 -15.06 23.12 6.70
CA THR A 733 -15.59 21.80 6.29
C THR A 733 -14.56 20.67 6.45
N GLN A 734 -13.27 21.02 6.45
CA GLN A 734 -12.18 20.08 6.69
C GLN A 734 -12.20 19.46 8.08
N LEU A 735 -12.78 20.16 9.07
CA LEU A 735 -12.84 19.66 10.44
C LEU A 735 -13.60 18.32 10.53
N ALA A 736 -14.57 18.10 9.64
CA ALA A 736 -15.34 16.87 9.57
C ALA A 736 -14.49 15.65 9.14
N THR A 737 -13.37 15.85 8.43
CA THR A 737 -12.53 14.74 7.95
C THR A 737 -11.77 14.04 9.08
N PHE A 738 -11.61 14.72 10.22
CA PHE A 738 -11.01 14.17 11.45
C PHE A 738 -11.99 13.30 12.25
N GLY A 739 -13.25 13.19 11.81
CA GLY A 739 -14.29 12.38 12.45
C GLY A 739 -14.18 10.86 12.20
N ALA A 740 -13.26 10.41 11.33
CA ALA A 740 -13.15 9.00 10.95
C ALA A 740 -11.68 8.57 10.70
N VAL A 741 -10.89 8.45 11.77
CA VAL A 741 -9.57 7.80 11.71
C VAL A 741 -9.74 6.29 11.68
N THR A 742 -9.34 5.64 10.58
CA THR A 742 -9.41 4.18 10.43
C THR A 742 -8.63 3.48 11.56
N GLY A 743 -9.23 2.47 12.19
CA GLY A 743 -8.60 1.67 13.25
C GLY A 743 -8.55 2.32 14.65
N ALA A 744 -9.14 3.51 14.82
CA ALA A 744 -9.30 4.18 16.11
C ALA A 744 -10.66 3.82 16.76
N THR A 745 -10.64 3.17 17.92
CA THR A 745 -11.84 2.64 18.60
C THR A 745 -12.61 3.68 19.42
N SER A 746 -12.00 4.82 19.75
CA SER A 746 -12.62 5.93 20.50
C SER A 746 -11.92 7.24 20.14
N GLN A 747 -12.55 8.10 19.33
CA GLN A 747 -11.91 9.30 18.81
C GLN A 747 -12.79 10.56 18.91
N SER A 748 -12.15 11.72 18.95
CA SER A 748 -12.79 13.02 18.81
C SER A 748 -11.98 13.92 17.88
N THR A 749 -12.67 14.78 17.14
CA THR A 749 -12.04 15.74 16.23
C THR A 749 -11.02 16.63 16.94
N ALA A 750 -11.31 17.07 18.16
CA ALA A 750 -10.39 17.87 18.97
C ALA A 750 -9.12 17.09 19.36
N ASN A 751 -9.28 15.83 19.80
CA ASN A 751 -8.15 14.98 20.19
C ASN A 751 -7.27 14.66 18.97
N PHE A 752 -7.86 14.38 17.82
CA PHE A 752 -7.09 14.10 16.61
C PHE A 752 -6.36 15.34 16.08
N LEU A 753 -6.99 16.51 16.13
CA LEU A 753 -6.32 17.77 15.80
C LEU A 753 -5.14 18.03 16.73
N ASN A 754 -5.30 17.84 18.05
CA ASN A 754 -4.19 17.98 19.01
C ASN A 754 -3.09 16.95 18.75
N TYR A 755 -3.45 15.71 18.37
CA TYR A 755 -2.50 14.70 17.94
C TYR A 755 -1.65 15.19 16.75
N LEU A 756 -2.28 15.74 15.69
CA LEU A 756 -1.56 16.34 14.55
C LEU A 756 -0.69 17.53 14.96
N ARG A 757 -1.12 18.33 15.96
CA ARG A 757 -0.30 19.40 16.53
C ARG A 757 0.91 18.88 17.34
N GLY A 758 0.99 17.59 17.63
CA GLY A 758 2.12 16.95 18.31
C GLY A 758 1.83 16.46 19.73
N ASP A 759 0.56 16.51 20.19
CA ASP A 759 0.16 15.87 21.45
C ASP A 759 0.28 14.35 21.29
N ARG A 760 0.94 13.71 22.26
CA ARG A 760 1.20 12.27 22.28
C ARG A 760 0.29 11.52 23.25
N SER A 761 -0.55 12.21 24.03
CA SER A 761 -1.43 11.61 25.04
C SER A 761 -2.42 10.59 24.48
N GLN A 762 -2.74 10.69 23.19
CA GLN A 762 -3.69 9.82 22.48
C GLN A 762 -3.00 8.77 21.59
N GLU A 763 -1.67 8.59 21.71
CA GLU A 763 -0.93 7.52 21.04
C GLU A 763 -1.17 6.17 21.72
N ARG A 764 -1.18 5.08 20.94
CA ARG A 764 -1.33 3.70 21.46
C ARG A 764 -0.32 3.35 22.53
N ALA A 765 0.92 3.84 22.41
CA ALA A 765 1.96 3.66 23.43
C ALA A 765 1.57 4.24 24.79
N ASN A 766 0.62 5.18 24.83
CA ASN A 766 0.09 5.83 26.04
C ASN A 766 -1.36 5.40 26.33
N GLY A 767 -1.85 4.29 25.75
CA GLY A 767 -3.21 3.79 25.93
C GLY A 767 -4.28 4.53 25.10
N GLY A 768 -3.87 5.37 24.15
CA GLY A 768 -4.78 6.09 23.26
C GLY A 768 -5.12 5.37 21.94
N PRO A 769 -6.04 5.92 21.14
CA PRO A 769 -6.57 5.27 19.93
C PRO A 769 -5.67 5.43 18.68
N TYR A 770 -4.75 6.41 18.65
CA TYR A 770 -4.02 6.78 17.43
C TYR A 770 -2.64 6.12 17.34
N ARG A 771 -2.11 6.05 16.12
CA ARG A 771 -0.77 5.54 15.82
C ARG A 771 0.30 6.16 16.71
N SER A 772 1.11 5.31 17.34
CA SER A 772 2.35 5.72 18.02
C SER A 772 3.38 6.21 17.01
N ARG A 773 3.94 7.41 17.23
CA ARG A 773 4.94 8.00 16.33
C ARG A 773 6.34 7.91 16.93
N ALA A 774 7.34 7.64 16.11
CA ALA A 774 8.74 7.71 16.54
C ALA A 774 9.19 9.16 16.76
N SER A 775 8.79 10.06 15.85
CA SER A 775 9.00 11.51 15.94
C SER A 775 7.76 12.27 15.49
N ARG A 776 7.62 13.53 15.93
CA ARG A 776 6.61 14.48 15.43
C ARG A 776 6.90 14.95 14.01
N LEU A 777 8.16 14.89 13.56
CA LEU A 777 8.53 15.23 12.19
C LEU A 777 8.31 14.03 11.27
N GLY A 778 7.36 14.14 10.35
CA GLY A 778 7.14 13.13 9.32
C GLY A 778 8.33 13.00 8.37
N ASP A 779 8.39 11.91 7.63
CA ASP A 779 9.44 11.69 6.64
C ASP A 779 9.50 12.82 5.58
N ILE A 780 10.72 13.11 5.12
CA ILE A 780 11.03 14.10 4.07
C ILE A 780 11.72 13.30 2.96
N VAL A 781 10.99 13.05 1.86
CA VAL A 781 11.44 12.11 0.81
C VAL A 781 11.89 12.85 -0.44
N ASN A 782 10.97 13.53 -1.13
CA ASN A 782 11.29 14.22 -2.40
C ASN A 782 11.51 15.73 -2.19
N SER A 783 11.04 16.29 -1.08
CA SER A 783 11.26 17.69 -0.75
C SER A 783 12.73 17.89 -0.36
N LYS A 784 13.47 18.64 -1.16
CA LYS A 784 14.79 19.14 -0.77
C LYS A 784 14.64 20.22 0.31
N LEU A 785 15.74 20.50 1.01
CA LEU A 785 15.81 21.60 1.96
C LEU A 785 16.13 22.92 1.24
N THR A 786 15.39 23.97 1.58
CA THR A 786 15.66 25.33 1.08
C THR A 786 16.12 26.22 2.22
N ALA A 787 17.42 26.51 2.28
CA ALA A 787 18.01 27.41 3.25
C ALA A 787 18.02 28.85 2.72
N VAL A 788 17.49 29.79 3.50
CA VAL A 788 17.32 31.19 3.09
C VAL A 788 17.91 32.11 4.14
N GLY A 789 18.95 32.85 3.76
CA GLY A 789 19.61 33.90 4.57
C GLY A 789 19.35 35.29 4.00
N ALA A 790 20.33 36.18 4.02
CA ALA A 790 20.22 37.50 3.41
C ALA A 790 19.90 37.42 1.89
N PRO A 791 19.09 38.33 1.32
CA PRO A 791 18.87 38.40 -0.13
C PRO A 791 20.19 38.51 -0.88
N ASP A 792 20.41 37.66 -1.89
CA ASP A 792 21.68 37.57 -2.61
C ASP A 792 21.57 37.83 -4.11
N ALA A 793 20.35 37.92 -4.67
CA ALA A 793 20.16 38.14 -6.11
C ALA A 793 20.89 39.40 -6.62
N SER A 794 21.20 39.39 -7.92
CA SER A 794 22.02 40.40 -8.61
C SER A 794 21.20 41.44 -9.36
N TYR A 795 19.97 41.72 -8.94
CA TYR A 795 19.09 42.66 -9.65
C TYR A 795 19.62 44.09 -9.59
N TYR A 796 19.60 44.79 -10.72
CA TYR A 796 20.00 46.20 -10.80
C TYR A 796 18.81 47.13 -10.58
N ASP A 797 19.00 48.21 -9.82
CA ASP A 797 17.92 49.15 -9.50
C ASP A 797 17.35 49.88 -10.73
N ASN A 798 18.09 49.95 -11.85
CA ASN A 798 17.60 50.59 -13.09
C ASN A 798 16.41 49.84 -13.71
N THR A 799 16.43 48.51 -13.65
CA THR A 799 15.38 47.62 -14.19
C THR A 799 14.50 47.05 -13.07
N ASN A 800 15.01 47.02 -11.85
CA ASN A 800 14.35 46.48 -10.66
C ASN A 800 14.43 47.49 -9.48
N PRO A 801 13.72 48.64 -9.56
CA PRO A 801 13.90 49.74 -8.61
C PRO A 801 13.69 49.37 -7.15
N GLY A 802 14.63 49.80 -6.29
CA GLY A 802 14.56 49.65 -4.83
C GLY A 802 14.99 48.29 -4.30
N TYR A 803 15.47 47.39 -5.15
CA TYR A 803 15.98 46.09 -4.71
C TYR A 803 17.25 46.24 -3.86
N SER A 804 18.14 47.19 -4.20
CA SER A 804 19.34 47.41 -3.39
C SER A 804 19.00 47.86 -1.96
N ALA A 805 17.92 48.64 -1.80
CA ALA A 805 17.42 49.06 -0.50
C ALA A 805 16.84 47.88 0.29
N PHE A 806 16.08 46.99 -0.37
CA PHE A 806 15.58 45.76 0.21
C PHE A 806 16.72 44.84 0.70
N LYS A 807 17.73 44.63 -0.14
CA LYS A 807 18.92 43.83 0.19
C LYS A 807 19.66 44.39 1.41
N ARG A 808 19.85 45.72 1.50
CA ARG A 808 20.44 46.37 2.68
C ARG A 808 19.56 46.20 3.92
N ALA A 809 18.25 46.38 3.82
CA ALA A 809 17.32 46.25 4.94
C ALA A 809 17.22 44.81 5.49
N ARG A 810 17.59 43.81 4.69
CA ARG A 810 17.55 42.38 5.04
C ARG A 810 18.92 41.73 5.10
N ALA A 811 20.00 42.52 5.17
CA ALA A 811 21.37 42.01 5.23
C ALA A 811 21.63 41.11 6.46
N SER A 812 20.92 41.35 7.57
CA SER A 812 20.99 40.56 8.80
C SER A 812 19.81 39.59 8.97
N ARG A 813 19.11 39.23 7.89
CA ARG A 813 17.99 38.28 7.98
C ARG A 813 18.50 36.94 8.50
N GLN A 814 17.86 36.45 9.57
CA GLN A 814 18.14 35.15 10.14
C GLN A 814 17.99 34.05 9.08
N VAL A 815 18.90 33.07 9.09
CA VAL A 815 18.79 31.88 8.25
C VAL A 815 17.61 31.01 8.69
N VAL A 816 16.78 30.63 7.72
CA VAL A 816 15.65 29.71 7.92
C VAL A 816 15.75 28.57 6.91
N VAL A 817 15.48 27.35 7.36
CA VAL A 817 15.47 26.14 6.52
C VAL A 817 14.04 25.68 6.35
N TYR A 818 13.57 25.59 5.11
CA TYR A 818 12.22 25.15 4.78
C TYR A 818 12.22 23.73 4.21
N ALA A 819 11.24 22.93 4.62
CA ALA A 819 11.03 21.57 4.11
C ALA A 819 9.54 21.21 4.08
N GLY A 820 9.09 20.59 3.00
CA GLY A 820 7.83 19.84 3.00
C GLY A 820 8.03 18.48 3.70
N SER A 821 7.07 18.07 4.51
CA SER A 821 7.07 16.77 5.20
C SER A 821 5.74 16.02 5.00
N ASN A 822 5.83 14.69 5.07
CA ASN A 822 4.71 13.76 4.95
C ASN A 822 3.94 13.56 6.28
N ASP A 823 4.17 14.40 7.29
CA ASP A 823 3.17 14.66 8.36
C ASP A 823 2.08 15.65 7.93
N GLY A 824 2.15 16.13 6.68
CA GLY A 824 1.18 17.03 6.08
C GLY A 824 1.53 18.50 6.15
N MET A 825 2.72 18.85 6.66
CA MET A 825 3.12 20.23 6.86
C MET A 825 4.32 20.64 6.01
N MET A 826 4.40 21.93 5.69
CA MET A 826 5.67 22.60 5.41
C MET A 826 6.21 23.19 6.70
N HIS A 827 7.45 22.87 7.06
CA HIS A 827 8.12 23.35 8.26
C HIS A 827 9.15 24.41 7.92
N ALA A 828 9.29 25.39 8.82
CA ALA A 828 10.38 26.37 8.82
C ALA A 828 11.20 26.20 10.10
N PHE A 829 12.48 25.84 9.97
CA PHE A 829 13.41 25.65 11.09
C PHE A 829 14.43 26.78 11.17
N ASP A 830 14.85 27.11 12.39
CA ASP A 830 15.95 28.03 12.63
C ASP A 830 17.27 27.43 12.13
N GLY A 831 17.82 28.01 11.06
CA GLY A 831 19.01 27.50 10.39
C GLY A 831 20.33 27.83 11.09
N ARG A 832 20.34 28.56 12.22
CA ARG A 832 21.59 28.96 12.87
C ARG A 832 22.45 27.75 13.23
N ALA A 833 23.77 27.86 13.06
CA ALA A 833 24.71 26.77 13.32
C ALA A 833 24.78 26.35 14.81
N SER A 834 24.48 27.26 15.73
CA SER A 834 24.58 27.04 17.18
C SER A 834 23.65 27.96 17.97
N GLY A 835 23.52 27.68 19.29
CA GLY A 835 22.68 28.42 20.22
C GLY A 835 21.38 27.69 20.57
N SER A 836 20.67 28.16 21.60
CA SER A 836 19.48 27.48 22.15
C SER A 836 18.26 27.46 21.21
N ASN A 837 18.25 28.30 20.17
CA ASN A 837 17.22 28.31 19.14
C ASN A 837 17.60 27.53 17.88
N ALA A 838 18.84 27.04 17.75
CA ALA A 838 19.29 26.32 16.56
C ALA A 838 18.45 25.05 16.34
N GLY A 839 17.97 24.83 15.12
CA GLY A 839 17.10 23.70 14.78
C GLY A 839 15.66 23.81 15.30
N LYS A 840 15.29 24.88 16.03
CA LYS A 840 13.92 25.06 16.55
C LYS A 840 12.94 25.34 15.41
N GLU A 841 11.77 24.71 15.45
CA GLU A 841 10.66 25.03 14.53
C GLU A 841 10.15 26.46 14.80
N LEU A 842 10.19 27.30 13.77
CA LEU A 842 9.71 28.69 13.81
C LEU A 842 8.21 28.76 13.52
N PHE A 843 7.73 28.01 12.52
CA PHE A 843 6.32 27.79 12.22
C PHE A 843 6.15 26.56 11.32
N ALA A 844 4.91 26.07 11.20
CA ALA A 844 4.51 25.08 10.22
C ALA A 844 3.21 25.50 9.49
N PHE A 845 3.05 25.09 8.23
CA PHE A 845 1.87 25.37 7.42
C PHE A 845 1.27 24.08 6.85
N ILE A 846 -0.05 23.92 7.00
CA ILE A 846 -0.82 22.78 6.48
C ILE A 846 -1.70 23.27 5.31
N PRO A 847 -1.37 22.92 4.05
CA PRO A 847 -2.20 23.26 2.89
C PRO A 847 -3.59 22.63 2.96
N SER A 848 -4.60 23.23 2.31
CA SER A 848 -5.96 22.67 2.33
C SER A 848 -6.09 21.33 1.61
N TYR A 849 -5.13 21.02 0.73
CA TYR A 849 -5.19 19.88 -0.18
C TYR A 849 -4.89 18.53 0.47
N VAL A 850 -4.25 18.50 1.65
CA VAL A 850 -3.84 17.26 2.34
C VAL A 850 -4.95 16.64 3.19
N TYR A 851 -6.05 17.36 3.45
CA TYR A 851 -7.13 16.89 4.34
C TYR A 851 -7.92 15.72 3.77
N GLY A 852 -8.00 15.59 2.44
CA GLY A 852 -8.91 14.68 1.76
C GLY A 852 -10.39 15.08 1.89
N SER A 853 -11.26 14.22 1.38
CA SER A 853 -12.72 14.30 1.55
C SER A 853 -13.18 13.35 2.66
N SER A 854 -14.46 13.34 3.04
CA SER A 854 -14.97 12.37 4.02
C SER A 854 -14.71 10.90 3.62
N THR A 855 -14.63 10.61 2.32
CA THR A 855 -14.35 9.25 1.81
C THR A 855 -12.86 8.94 1.69
N THR A 856 -12.03 9.95 1.40
CA THR A 856 -10.59 9.74 1.15
C THR A 856 -9.71 10.07 2.34
N ALA A 857 -10.17 10.88 3.29
CA ALA A 857 -9.42 11.23 4.49
C ALA A 857 -8.92 10.03 5.29
N PRO A 858 -9.71 8.95 5.50
CA PRO A 858 -9.26 7.81 6.31
C PRO A 858 -8.14 6.99 5.66
N THR A 859 -7.88 7.18 4.36
CA THR A 859 -6.93 6.36 3.58
C THR A 859 -5.81 7.16 2.91
N THR A 860 -6.09 8.38 2.45
CA THR A 860 -5.15 9.22 1.67
C THR A 860 -5.11 10.69 2.12
N GLY A 861 -5.91 11.08 3.12
CA GLY A 861 -5.86 12.42 3.70
C GLY A 861 -5.29 12.39 5.12
N LEU A 862 -5.18 13.55 5.77
CA LEU A 862 -4.55 13.69 7.09
C LEU A 862 -5.07 12.72 8.17
N ALA A 863 -6.34 12.28 8.10
CA ALA A 863 -6.87 11.32 9.06
C ALA A 863 -6.16 9.96 9.01
N ALA A 864 -5.58 9.58 7.87
CA ALA A 864 -4.79 8.37 7.74
C ALA A 864 -3.53 8.37 8.63
N LEU A 865 -2.96 9.54 8.97
CA LEU A 865 -1.76 9.63 9.84
C LEU A 865 -2.00 9.08 11.25
N GLY A 866 -3.25 9.12 11.71
CA GLY A 866 -3.67 8.54 12.99
C GLY A 866 -3.93 7.05 12.94
N ASN A 867 -4.03 6.44 11.75
CA ASN A 867 -4.33 5.03 11.60
C ASN A 867 -3.18 4.20 12.21
N PRO A 868 -3.44 3.37 13.23
CA PRO A 868 -2.42 2.52 13.83
C PRO A 868 -1.72 1.58 12.84
N ASN A 869 -2.38 1.25 11.73
CA ASN A 869 -1.85 0.48 10.61
C ASN A 869 -1.56 1.38 9.40
N TYR A 870 -0.96 2.55 9.65
CA TYR A 870 -0.68 3.54 8.62
C TYR A 870 0.15 2.96 7.48
N THR A 871 -0.43 2.93 6.29
CA THR A 871 0.30 2.76 5.03
C THR A 871 0.71 4.13 4.53
N HIS A 872 2.00 4.29 4.23
CA HIS A 872 2.56 5.56 3.78
C HIS A 872 1.84 6.15 2.56
N ARG A 873 1.67 7.47 2.61
CA ARG A 873 1.23 8.33 1.51
C ARG A 873 2.04 9.63 1.56
N TYR A 874 2.25 10.22 0.40
CA TYR A 874 2.82 11.55 0.31
C TYR A 874 1.79 12.62 0.67
N TYR A 875 2.24 13.71 1.30
CA TYR A 875 1.41 14.87 1.62
C TYR A 875 2.04 16.17 1.10
N VAL A 876 2.99 16.77 1.82
CA VAL A 876 3.71 17.96 1.35
C VAL A 876 5.11 17.53 0.95
N ASP A 877 5.27 17.13 -0.32
CA ASP A 877 6.47 16.39 -0.75
C ASP A 877 7.27 17.08 -1.87
N ALA A 878 6.79 18.19 -2.43
CA ALA A 878 7.59 18.99 -3.37
C ALA A 878 8.47 20.01 -2.62
N THR A 879 9.61 20.35 -3.22
CA THR A 879 10.58 21.28 -2.64
C THR A 879 9.99 22.71 -2.59
N PRO A 880 9.85 23.35 -1.42
CA PRO A 880 9.49 24.76 -1.36
C PRO A 880 10.65 25.62 -1.88
N GLN A 881 10.37 26.66 -2.68
CA GLN A 881 11.37 27.56 -3.23
C GLN A 881 11.08 28.99 -2.78
N VAL A 882 12.12 29.81 -2.60
CA VAL A 882 11.98 31.22 -2.19
C VAL A 882 12.50 32.14 -3.28
N TYR A 883 11.73 33.18 -3.58
CA TYR A 883 12.01 34.17 -4.61
C TYR A 883 11.84 35.59 -4.06
N ASP A 884 12.72 36.51 -4.46
CA ASP A 884 12.54 37.93 -4.20
C ASP A 884 11.72 38.56 -5.33
N VAL A 885 10.63 39.23 -4.96
CA VAL A 885 9.60 39.69 -5.89
C VAL A 885 9.13 41.09 -5.53
N ASP A 886 8.94 41.96 -6.52
CA ASP A 886 8.30 43.26 -6.33
C ASP A 886 6.79 43.15 -6.59
N PHE A 887 6.00 43.20 -5.52
CA PHE A 887 4.54 43.07 -5.62
C PHE A 887 3.88 44.22 -6.38
N ASN A 888 4.45 45.42 -6.31
CA ASN A 888 3.92 46.57 -7.04
C ASN A 888 4.20 46.48 -8.56
N ARG A 889 5.08 45.57 -9.00
CA ARG A 889 5.39 45.32 -10.42
C ARG A 889 4.99 43.92 -10.85
N SER A 890 3.80 43.48 -10.41
CA SER A 890 3.23 42.17 -10.74
C SER A 890 1.82 42.31 -11.35
N GLY A 891 1.48 41.48 -12.34
CA GLY A 891 0.20 41.55 -13.05
C GLY A 891 0.13 42.74 -14.00
N THR A 892 -0.93 43.55 -13.93
CA THR A 892 -1.12 44.73 -14.80
C THR A 892 -0.33 45.97 -14.35
N ALA A 893 0.37 45.91 -13.22
CA ALA A 893 1.05 47.03 -12.59
C ALA A 893 2.53 47.18 -13.03
N THR A 894 2.85 47.03 -14.32
CA THR A 894 4.24 47.01 -14.81
C THR A 894 5.01 48.34 -14.66
N ALA A 895 4.33 49.44 -14.30
CA ALA A 895 4.88 50.79 -14.23
C ALA A 895 4.66 51.51 -12.87
N ALA A 896 4.62 50.78 -11.74
CA ALA A 896 4.46 51.41 -10.42
C ALA A 896 5.61 52.39 -10.08
N SER A 897 5.29 53.49 -9.40
CA SER A 897 6.25 54.51 -8.96
C SER A 897 7.06 54.13 -7.71
N THR A 898 6.57 53.16 -6.93
CA THR A 898 7.19 52.66 -5.68
C THR A 898 7.34 51.15 -5.73
N SER A 899 8.41 50.59 -5.15
CA SER A 899 8.59 49.13 -5.03
C SER A 899 8.04 48.57 -3.71
N ASP A 900 7.64 47.30 -3.75
CA ASP A 900 7.27 46.48 -2.59
C ASP A 900 7.96 45.11 -2.68
N TRP A 901 9.26 45.10 -2.40
CA TRP A 901 10.08 43.88 -2.44
C TRP A 901 9.78 42.96 -1.26
N ARG A 902 9.51 41.69 -1.59
CA ARG A 902 9.21 40.61 -0.64
C ARG A 902 9.98 39.36 -1.02
N SER A 903 10.36 38.55 -0.02
CA SER A 903 10.79 37.17 -0.25
C SER A 903 9.61 36.25 -0.06
N MET A 904 9.23 35.54 -1.11
CA MET A 904 8.03 34.75 -1.18
C MET A 904 8.38 33.28 -1.37
N LEU A 905 7.93 32.44 -0.43
CA LEU A 905 8.05 31.00 -0.48
C LEU A 905 6.87 30.43 -1.26
N ILE A 906 7.12 29.69 -2.34
CA ILE A 906 6.11 28.91 -3.06
C ILE A 906 6.44 27.43 -2.91
N GLY A 907 5.46 26.63 -2.49
CA GLY A 907 5.58 25.18 -2.43
C GLY A 907 4.49 24.47 -3.22
N GLY A 908 4.83 23.30 -3.76
CA GLY A 908 3.87 22.31 -4.22
C GLY A 908 3.68 21.20 -3.19
N LEU A 909 2.98 20.15 -3.58
CA LEU A 909 2.71 18.97 -2.76
C LEU A 909 3.31 17.68 -3.32
N GLY A 910 3.92 17.73 -4.51
CA GLY A 910 4.39 16.51 -5.18
C GLY A 910 3.22 15.58 -5.44
N LYS A 911 3.30 14.34 -4.96
CA LYS A 911 2.18 13.39 -5.05
C LYS A 911 1.07 13.62 -4.04
N GLY A 912 1.31 14.37 -2.96
CA GLY A 912 0.30 14.51 -1.92
C GLY A 912 -0.86 15.45 -2.25
N GLY A 913 -0.80 16.17 -3.38
CA GLY A 913 -1.94 16.96 -3.84
C GLY A 913 -1.73 17.75 -5.12
N LYS A 914 -2.85 18.31 -5.58
CA LYS A 914 -2.98 19.02 -6.87
C LYS A 914 -3.10 20.52 -6.63
N GLY A 915 -2.02 21.16 -6.24
CA GLY A 915 -2.03 22.61 -6.00
C GLY A 915 -0.69 23.15 -5.51
N TYR A 916 -0.64 24.46 -5.39
CA TYR A 916 0.50 25.23 -4.89
C TYR A 916 0.04 26.18 -3.78
N TYR A 917 0.98 26.62 -2.93
CA TYR A 917 0.74 27.59 -1.88
C TYR A 917 1.87 28.61 -1.80
N ALA A 918 1.58 29.80 -1.27
CA ALA A 918 2.55 30.87 -1.11
C ALA A 918 2.52 31.53 0.27
N ILE A 919 3.70 31.87 0.79
CA ILE A 919 3.89 32.50 2.10
C ILE A 919 4.93 33.62 1.99
N ASP A 920 4.63 34.79 2.55
CA ASP A 920 5.61 35.87 2.70
C ASP A 920 6.60 35.54 3.82
N VAL A 921 7.83 35.25 3.43
CA VAL A 921 8.94 34.88 4.32
C VAL A 921 9.99 35.98 4.47
N SER A 922 9.63 37.23 4.15
CA SER A 922 10.57 38.36 4.11
C SER A 922 11.26 38.62 5.45
N ASN A 923 10.53 38.48 6.57
CA ASN A 923 11.02 38.82 7.90
C ASN A 923 10.69 37.76 8.96
N PRO A 924 11.63 36.85 9.27
CA PRO A 924 11.45 35.83 10.31
C PRO A 924 11.16 36.38 11.71
N THR A 925 11.55 37.62 12.00
CA THR A 925 11.33 38.24 13.33
C THR A 925 9.86 38.62 13.57
N ASP A 926 9.03 38.68 12.53
CA ASP A 926 7.58 38.96 12.65
C ASP A 926 6.78 37.74 13.11
N TRP A 927 7.36 36.53 13.08
CA TRP A 927 6.64 35.28 13.29
C TRP A 927 6.51 34.94 14.77
N THR A 928 6.10 35.91 15.58
CA THR A 928 6.07 35.79 17.05
C THR A 928 4.88 34.97 17.55
N THR A 929 3.75 34.97 16.83
CA THR A 929 2.52 34.26 17.19
C THR A 929 1.88 33.53 15.99
N GLN A 930 0.95 32.62 16.26
CA GLN A 930 0.20 31.92 15.21
C GLN A 930 -0.68 32.91 14.41
N THR A 931 -1.32 33.87 15.08
CA THR A 931 -2.09 34.95 14.44
C THR A 931 -1.23 35.79 13.50
N ALA A 932 0.01 36.14 13.90
CA ALA A 932 0.93 36.86 13.03
C ALA A 932 1.25 36.06 11.75
N MET A 933 1.45 34.74 11.89
CA MET A 933 1.69 33.84 10.78
C MET A 933 0.50 33.69 9.81
N VAL A 934 -0.74 33.75 10.30
CA VAL A 934 -1.94 33.72 9.44
C VAL A 934 -1.87 34.81 8.37
N SER A 935 -1.43 36.01 8.72
CA SER A 935 -1.30 37.14 7.78
C SER A 935 -0.18 36.99 6.74
N LYS A 936 0.74 36.03 6.94
CA LYS A 936 1.87 35.79 6.04
C LYS A 936 1.52 34.78 4.95
N VAL A 937 0.53 33.90 5.16
CA VAL A 937 0.02 33.00 4.13
C VAL A 937 -0.73 33.85 3.09
N LYS A 938 -0.25 33.85 1.86
CA LYS A 938 -0.75 34.74 0.79
C LYS A 938 -1.90 34.11 0.02
N TRP A 939 -1.67 32.93 -0.54
CA TRP A 939 -2.63 32.27 -1.40
C TRP A 939 -2.37 30.77 -1.51
N GLN A 940 -3.39 30.06 -1.97
CA GLN A 940 -3.26 28.73 -2.54
C GLN A 940 -3.84 28.74 -3.96
N PHE A 941 -3.24 27.99 -4.87
CA PHE A 941 -3.65 27.92 -6.26
C PHE A 941 -3.90 26.46 -6.69
N THR A 942 -5.02 26.24 -7.36
CA THR A 942 -5.35 24.97 -8.03
C THR A 942 -6.27 25.29 -9.23
N ASP A 943 -6.34 24.37 -10.18
CA ASP A 943 -7.16 24.47 -11.39
C ASP A 943 -7.70 23.07 -11.74
N SER A 944 -8.86 22.98 -12.39
CA SER A 944 -9.46 21.69 -12.78
C SER A 944 -8.57 20.87 -13.73
N ASP A 945 -7.69 21.54 -14.49
CA ASP A 945 -6.72 20.92 -15.39
C ASP A 945 -5.34 20.72 -14.75
N MET A 946 -5.25 20.81 -13.42
CA MET A 946 -4.05 20.52 -12.65
C MET A 946 -4.04 19.06 -12.15
N GLY A 947 -2.86 18.46 -12.22
CA GLY A 947 -2.49 17.18 -11.66
C GLY A 947 -1.60 17.34 -10.41
N TYR A 948 -0.89 16.29 -10.05
CA TYR A 948 0.05 16.27 -8.95
C TYR A 948 1.24 17.21 -9.22
N SER A 949 1.46 18.12 -8.28
CA SER A 949 2.40 19.24 -8.35
C SER A 949 3.87 18.83 -8.10
N TYR A 950 4.38 17.89 -8.90
CA TYR A 950 5.79 17.46 -8.88
C TYR A 950 6.76 18.55 -9.35
N GLY A 951 6.28 19.48 -10.19
CA GLY A 951 7.06 20.61 -10.66
C GLY A 951 7.22 21.69 -9.61
N ASP A 952 8.45 22.09 -9.30
CA ASP A 952 8.69 23.31 -8.53
C ASP A 952 8.11 24.53 -9.26
N ALA A 953 7.52 25.46 -8.52
CA ALA A 953 7.14 26.76 -9.06
C ALA A 953 8.38 27.52 -9.57
N ARG A 954 8.23 28.34 -10.61
CA ARG A 954 9.24 29.32 -11.00
C ARG A 954 8.69 30.72 -10.81
N VAL A 955 9.52 31.67 -10.42
CA VAL A 955 9.15 33.09 -10.43
C VAL A 955 10.09 33.80 -11.36
N VAL A 956 9.53 34.53 -12.32
CA VAL A 956 10.27 35.29 -13.33
C VAL A 956 9.58 36.63 -13.56
N LYS A 957 10.32 37.57 -14.14
CA LYS A 957 9.73 38.79 -14.69
C LYS A 957 9.40 38.55 -16.17
N THR A 958 8.27 39.03 -16.67
CA THR A 958 7.91 39.00 -18.10
C THR A 958 7.63 40.41 -18.59
N ALA A 959 7.81 40.63 -19.89
CA ALA A 959 7.54 41.93 -20.50
C ALA A 959 6.05 42.34 -20.39
N LYS A 960 5.13 41.37 -20.37
CA LYS A 960 3.68 41.59 -20.28
C LYS A 960 3.17 41.88 -18.87
N TYR A 961 3.60 41.10 -17.89
CA TYR A 961 2.99 41.07 -16.54
C TYR A 961 3.94 41.49 -15.41
N GLY A 962 5.19 41.84 -15.73
CA GLY A 962 6.21 42.00 -14.71
C GLY A 962 6.44 40.69 -13.97
N TRP A 963 6.54 40.71 -12.65
CA TRP A 963 6.76 39.52 -11.85
C TRP A 963 5.55 38.56 -11.85
N VAL A 964 5.81 37.30 -12.19
CA VAL A 964 4.80 36.22 -12.26
C VAL A 964 5.32 34.94 -11.62
N ALA A 965 4.44 34.19 -10.96
CA ALA A 965 4.66 32.80 -10.63
C ALA A 965 4.20 31.91 -11.79
N VAL A 966 5.07 31.03 -12.25
CA VAL A 966 4.85 30.08 -13.35
C VAL A 966 4.69 28.69 -12.76
N LEU A 967 3.52 28.10 -12.94
CA LEU A 967 3.14 26.78 -12.45
C LEU A 967 2.81 25.86 -13.63
N THR A 968 2.90 24.54 -13.43
CA THR A 968 2.65 23.56 -14.49
C THR A 968 1.41 22.73 -14.19
N SER A 969 0.91 22.00 -15.21
CA SER A 969 -0.18 21.03 -15.04
C SER A 969 0.18 19.83 -14.18
N GLY A 970 1.47 19.52 -13.96
CA GLY A 970 1.86 18.34 -13.20
C GLY A 970 1.45 17.02 -13.84
N TYR A 971 1.39 15.96 -13.03
CA TYR A 971 1.11 14.58 -13.46
C TYR A 971 -0.34 14.14 -13.16
N GLY A 972 -0.98 13.39 -14.05
CA GLY A 972 -2.32 12.84 -13.82
C GLY A 972 -3.43 13.90 -13.77
N ASN A 973 -3.34 14.90 -14.64
CA ASN A 973 -4.44 15.86 -14.85
C ASN A 973 -5.56 15.23 -15.71
N GLY A 974 -6.82 15.65 -15.50
CA GLY A 974 -7.99 14.97 -16.09
C GLY A 974 -8.08 15.05 -17.63
N THR A 975 -7.52 16.08 -18.25
CA THR A 975 -7.54 16.24 -19.72
C THR A 975 -6.36 15.55 -20.40
N GLY A 976 -5.29 15.27 -19.67
CA GLY A 976 -4.03 14.75 -20.17
C GLY A 976 -3.25 15.72 -21.06
N ARG A 977 -3.62 17.00 -21.12
CA ARG A 977 -2.88 18.04 -21.87
C ARG A 977 -1.85 18.72 -20.96
N GLY A 978 -0.93 19.46 -21.57
CA GLY A 978 0.09 20.24 -20.86
C GLY A 978 -0.37 21.68 -20.70
N TYR A 979 -0.27 22.22 -19.48
CA TYR A 979 -0.63 23.61 -19.18
C TYR A 979 0.49 24.31 -18.43
N ILE A 980 0.67 25.60 -18.73
CA ILE A 980 1.44 26.56 -17.95
C ILE A 980 0.48 27.63 -17.43
N TYR A 981 0.54 27.89 -16.13
CA TYR A 981 -0.26 28.91 -15.46
C TYR A 981 0.65 30.06 -15.04
N PHE A 982 0.33 31.26 -15.50
CA PHE A 982 0.92 32.50 -15.03
C PHE A 982 0.02 33.06 -13.94
N VAL A 983 0.56 33.14 -12.73
CA VAL A 983 -0.17 33.52 -11.52
C VAL A 983 0.45 34.78 -10.94
N ASN A 984 -0.38 35.70 -10.48
CA ASN A 984 0.10 36.87 -9.77
C ASN A 984 0.75 36.42 -8.43
N PRO A 985 2.04 36.70 -8.19
CA PRO A 985 2.78 36.19 -7.05
C PRO A 985 2.31 36.79 -5.71
N SER A 986 1.64 37.96 -5.72
CA SER A 986 1.13 38.61 -4.52
C SER A 986 -0.24 38.06 -4.10
N THR A 987 -1.12 37.81 -5.07
CA THR A 987 -2.55 37.52 -4.84
C THR A 987 -2.97 36.09 -5.16
N GLY A 988 -2.19 35.34 -5.94
CA GLY A 988 -2.55 34.00 -6.41
C GLY A 988 -3.57 34.02 -7.56
N ALA A 989 -3.93 35.19 -8.08
CA ALA A 989 -4.86 35.31 -9.20
C ALA A 989 -4.25 34.74 -10.49
N LEU A 990 -5.01 33.92 -11.22
CA LEU A 990 -4.63 33.48 -12.56
C LEU A 990 -4.60 34.69 -13.50
N LEU A 991 -3.42 34.98 -14.05
CA LEU A 991 -3.23 36.02 -15.07
C LEU A 991 -3.47 35.44 -16.46
N GLU A 992 -2.89 34.26 -16.73
CA GLU A 992 -3.01 33.61 -18.03
C GLU A 992 -2.75 32.11 -17.94
N LYS A 993 -3.45 31.34 -18.78
CA LYS A 993 -3.31 29.89 -18.89
C LYS A 993 -2.96 29.54 -20.33
N VAL A 994 -1.74 29.02 -20.55
CA VAL A 994 -1.25 28.62 -21.86
C VAL A 994 -1.29 27.09 -21.96
N VAL A 995 -1.91 26.58 -23.01
CA VAL A 995 -2.08 25.14 -23.25
C VAL A 995 -1.29 24.68 -24.47
N THR A 996 -0.80 23.44 -24.44
CA THR A 996 -0.19 22.80 -25.62
C THR A 996 -1.16 22.74 -26.81
N PRO A 997 -0.68 22.73 -28.07
CA PRO A 997 -1.55 22.73 -29.25
C PRO A 997 -2.58 21.58 -29.27
N THR A 998 -3.70 21.79 -29.96
CA THR A 998 -4.72 20.75 -30.15
C THR A 998 -4.14 19.53 -30.87
N GLY A 999 -4.52 18.33 -30.44
CA GLY A 999 -3.98 17.07 -30.98
C GLY A 999 -2.84 16.46 -30.16
N TYR A 1000 -2.36 17.16 -29.12
CA TYR A 1000 -1.38 16.64 -28.17
C TYR A 1000 -1.99 16.43 -26.78
N GLY A 1001 -1.80 15.23 -26.23
CA GLY A 1001 -2.31 14.85 -24.91
C GLY A 1001 -3.78 14.44 -24.92
N SER A 1002 -4.10 13.39 -24.18
CA SER A 1002 -5.46 12.95 -23.89
C SER A 1002 -5.49 12.25 -22.54
N SER A 1003 -6.68 12.04 -21.96
CA SER A 1003 -6.85 11.26 -20.73
C SER A 1003 -6.31 9.82 -20.81
N THR A 1004 -6.21 9.25 -22.01
CA THR A 1004 -5.67 7.91 -22.27
C THR A 1004 -4.19 7.91 -22.65
N ALA A 1005 -3.63 9.09 -22.95
CA ALA A 1005 -2.24 9.22 -23.37
C ALA A 1005 -1.69 10.59 -22.95
N PRO A 1006 -1.64 10.84 -21.62
CA PRO A 1006 -1.38 12.16 -21.07
C PRO A 1006 0.03 12.65 -21.37
N LEU A 1007 0.18 13.98 -21.54
CA LEU A 1007 1.50 14.61 -21.65
C LEU A 1007 2.19 14.67 -20.30
N ASP A 1008 1.46 14.99 -19.23
CA ASP A 1008 2.01 15.02 -17.88
C ASP A 1008 3.25 15.93 -17.77
N LEU A 1009 3.01 17.21 -18.02
CA LEU A 1009 4.03 18.25 -18.03
C LEU A 1009 4.23 18.78 -16.61
N ALA A 1010 5.27 18.29 -15.92
CA ALA A 1010 5.58 18.67 -14.54
C ALA A 1010 6.61 19.79 -14.42
N HIS A 1011 7.75 19.71 -15.12
CA HIS A 1011 8.86 20.64 -14.88
C HIS A 1011 8.98 21.68 -16.00
N VAL A 1012 9.20 22.93 -15.59
CA VAL A 1012 9.49 24.05 -16.48
C VAL A 1012 10.72 24.82 -16.00
N ASN A 1013 11.45 25.40 -16.95
CA ASN A 1013 12.54 26.31 -16.65
C ASN A 1013 12.55 27.49 -17.64
N ALA A 1014 12.98 28.65 -17.19
CA ALA A 1014 12.99 29.88 -17.98
C ALA A 1014 14.36 30.17 -18.57
N PHE A 1015 14.39 30.78 -19.74
CA PHE A 1015 15.58 31.44 -20.26
C PHE A 1015 15.52 32.94 -19.97
N ILE A 1016 16.57 33.43 -19.31
CA ILE A 1016 16.72 34.82 -18.87
C ILE A 1016 18.02 35.33 -19.50
N PRO A 1017 17.97 36.17 -20.55
CA PRO A 1017 19.17 36.66 -21.23
C PRO A 1017 20.06 37.50 -20.32
N ASP A 1018 19.45 38.35 -19.49
CA ASP A 1018 20.12 39.21 -18.52
C ASP A 1018 19.61 38.93 -17.11
N ILE A 1019 20.47 38.34 -16.29
CA ILE A 1019 20.14 38.00 -14.89
C ILE A 1019 19.96 39.23 -13.97
N THR A 1020 20.40 40.42 -14.40
CA THR A 1020 20.28 41.67 -13.63
C THR A 1020 18.92 42.34 -13.82
N ASP A 1021 18.28 42.16 -14.98
CA ASP A 1021 16.88 42.51 -15.23
C ASP A 1021 15.93 41.37 -14.81
N TYR A 1022 16.34 40.12 -15.05
CA TYR A 1022 15.58 38.91 -14.73
C TYR A 1022 14.30 38.72 -15.55
N THR A 1023 14.17 39.43 -16.67
CA THR A 1023 13.07 39.25 -17.63
C THR A 1023 13.29 37.99 -18.47
N ALA A 1024 12.36 37.05 -18.38
CA ALA A 1024 12.37 35.82 -19.15
C ALA A 1024 11.82 36.06 -20.56
N THR A 1025 12.49 35.50 -21.57
CA THR A 1025 12.05 35.56 -22.98
C THR A 1025 11.44 34.25 -23.47
N ALA A 1026 11.75 33.12 -22.82
CA ALA A 1026 11.19 31.82 -23.15
C ALA A 1026 11.07 30.90 -21.93
N LEU A 1027 10.14 29.94 -21.99
CA LEU A 1027 10.09 28.78 -21.09
C LEU A 1027 10.30 27.49 -21.86
N TYR A 1028 10.93 26.50 -21.22
CA TYR A 1028 11.14 25.17 -21.77
C TYR A 1028 10.61 24.11 -20.80
N ALA A 1029 9.90 23.13 -21.33
CA ALA A 1029 9.30 22.04 -20.55
C ALA A 1029 9.31 20.72 -21.33
N GLY A 1030 9.70 19.64 -20.67
CA GLY A 1030 9.59 18.28 -21.20
C GLY A 1030 8.34 17.56 -20.69
N ASP A 1031 7.92 16.51 -21.39
CA ASP A 1031 6.73 15.73 -21.03
C ASP A 1031 6.96 14.20 -21.06
N MET A 1032 6.01 13.44 -20.53
CA MET A 1032 6.04 11.97 -20.44
C MET A 1032 6.03 11.25 -21.79
N ARG A 1033 5.76 11.97 -22.88
CA ARG A 1033 5.71 11.46 -24.24
C ARG A 1033 6.91 11.89 -25.07
N GLY A 1034 7.95 12.38 -24.41
CA GLY A 1034 9.20 12.78 -25.04
C GLY A 1034 9.06 14.02 -25.92
N ASN A 1035 8.05 14.87 -25.71
CA ASN A 1035 8.06 16.18 -26.37
C ASN A 1035 8.82 17.18 -25.48
N LEU A 1036 9.64 18.01 -26.11
CA LEU A 1036 10.23 19.20 -25.51
C LEU A 1036 9.54 20.42 -26.10
N TRP A 1037 8.95 21.25 -25.24
CA TRP A 1037 8.15 22.42 -25.60
C TRP A 1037 8.91 23.71 -25.33
N ARG A 1038 8.69 24.71 -26.19
CA ARG A 1038 9.11 26.10 -25.96
C ARG A 1038 7.90 27.03 -25.94
N TYR A 1039 7.81 27.86 -24.92
CA TYR A 1039 6.83 28.94 -24.79
C TYR A 1039 7.53 30.28 -25.01
N ASP A 1040 6.93 31.14 -25.82
CA ASP A 1040 7.44 32.48 -26.13
C ASP A 1040 6.83 33.52 -25.18
N LEU A 1041 7.68 34.23 -24.44
CA LEU A 1041 7.28 35.25 -23.46
C LEU A 1041 7.58 36.69 -23.91
N THR A 1042 7.99 36.89 -25.16
CA THR A 1042 8.41 38.20 -25.68
C THR A 1042 7.25 39.17 -25.91
N GLY A 1043 6.02 38.66 -26.03
CA GLY A 1043 4.83 39.47 -26.22
C GLY A 1043 4.55 40.41 -25.04
N THR A 1044 4.10 41.63 -25.33
CA THR A 1044 3.74 42.67 -24.35
C THR A 1044 2.23 42.90 -24.21
N THR A 1045 1.44 42.46 -25.19
CA THR A 1045 -0.02 42.63 -25.26
C THR A 1045 -0.68 41.43 -25.94
N GLY A 1046 -1.97 41.18 -25.70
CA GLY A 1046 -2.68 40.02 -26.25
C GLY A 1046 -2.20 38.69 -25.63
N ASP A 1047 -2.85 37.57 -25.95
CA ASP A 1047 -2.49 36.27 -25.39
C ASP A 1047 -1.11 35.80 -25.86
N TYR A 1048 -0.36 35.11 -24.99
CA TYR A 1048 0.85 34.41 -25.38
C TYR A 1048 0.52 33.36 -26.45
N PRO A 1049 1.39 33.16 -27.45
CA PRO A 1049 1.15 32.18 -28.49
C PRO A 1049 1.15 30.76 -27.93
N GLN A 1050 0.51 29.83 -28.64
CA GLN A 1050 0.63 28.40 -28.32
C GLN A 1050 2.11 27.96 -28.40
N PRO A 1051 2.56 27.07 -27.50
CA PRO A 1051 3.95 26.65 -27.46
C PRO A 1051 4.30 25.82 -28.70
N ILE A 1052 5.55 25.96 -29.14
CA ILE A 1052 6.11 25.15 -30.21
C ILE A 1052 6.64 23.85 -29.62
N ARG A 1053 6.36 22.72 -30.27
CA ARG A 1053 7.05 21.47 -30.01
C ARG A 1053 8.47 21.58 -30.57
N LEU A 1054 9.41 21.98 -29.72
CA LEU A 1054 10.81 22.19 -30.07
C LEU A 1054 11.45 20.88 -30.55
N ALA A 1055 11.21 19.77 -29.84
CA ALA A 1055 11.80 18.48 -30.20
C ALA A 1055 10.92 17.28 -29.84
N THR A 1056 11.17 16.17 -30.53
CA THR A 1056 10.66 14.83 -30.18
C THR A 1056 11.84 13.96 -29.78
N LEU A 1057 11.91 13.63 -28.49
CA LEU A 1057 12.91 12.77 -27.87
C LEU A 1057 12.47 11.32 -27.98
N ALA A 1058 13.19 10.57 -28.80
CA ALA A 1058 12.92 9.17 -29.05
C ALA A 1058 14.24 8.40 -29.23
N ASN A 1059 14.22 7.13 -28.82
CA ASN A 1059 15.34 6.23 -29.05
C ASN A 1059 15.48 5.91 -30.56
N ALA A 1060 16.52 5.15 -30.92
CA ALA A 1060 16.79 4.78 -32.32
C ALA A 1060 15.64 4.02 -33.02
N SER A 1061 14.74 3.37 -32.26
CA SER A 1061 13.56 2.67 -32.79
C SER A 1061 12.32 3.57 -32.98
N GLY A 1062 12.42 4.86 -32.62
CA GLY A 1062 11.29 5.80 -32.66
C GLY A 1062 10.37 5.72 -31.44
N SER A 1063 10.75 4.96 -30.40
CA SER A 1063 9.99 4.93 -29.14
C SER A 1063 10.25 6.20 -28.34
N ALA A 1064 9.17 6.91 -27.98
CA ALA A 1064 9.23 8.13 -27.19
C ALA A 1064 9.86 7.90 -25.81
N GLN A 1065 10.72 8.82 -25.38
CA GLN A 1065 11.44 8.75 -24.10
C GLN A 1065 10.92 9.82 -23.13
N PRO A 1066 10.41 9.46 -21.95
CA PRO A 1066 9.80 10.41 -21.03
C PRO A 1066 10.82 11.40 -20.45
N VAL A 1067 10.38 12.63 -20.15
CA VAL A 1067 11.18 13.63 -19.44
C VAL A 1067 10.58 13.91 -18.07
N THR A 1068 11.32 13.59 -17.00
CA THR A 1068 10.88 13.82 -15.61
C THR A 1068 11.76 14.80 -14.85
N THR A 1069 12.61 15.56 -15.55
CA THR A 1069 13.51 16.54 -14.93
C THR A 1069 13.36 17.90 -15.62
N PRO A 1070 13.62 19.02 -14.90
CA PRO A 1070 13.61 20.34 -15.52
C PRO A 1070 14.71 20.48 -16.59
N PRO A 1071 14.38 20.97 -17.81
CA PRO A 1071 15.39 21.32 -18.80
C PRO A 1071 16.37 22.39 -18.27
N ARG A 1072 17.64 22.32 -18.68
CA ARG A 1072 18.66 23.33 -18.40
C ARG A 1072 18.98 24.12 -19.64
N ILE A 1073 19.00 25.44 -19.52
CA ILE A 1073 19.26 26.35 -20.64
C ILE A 1073 20.50 27.16 -20.30
N MET A 1074 21.47 27.16 -21.19
CA MET A 1074 22.70 27.93 -21.04
C MET A 1074 23.18 28.40 -22.41
N VAL A 1075 23.76 29.59 -22.47
CA VAL A 1075 24.47 30.07 -23.64
C VAL A 1075 25.92 29.63 -23.55
N ASP A 1076 26.44 29.06 -24.62
CA ASP A 1076 27.87 28.79 -24.72
C ASP A 1076 28.63 30.13 -24.86
N PRO A 1077 29.55 30.47 -23.94
CA PRO A 1077 30.23 31.76 -23.96
C PRO A 1077 31.15 31.95 -25.18
N THR A 1078 31.56 30.87 -25.85
CA THR A 1078 32.48 30.92 -27.00
C THR A 1078 31.72 31.09 -28.32
N THR A 1079 30.64 30.36 -28.51
CA THR A 1079 29.86 30.35 -29.77
C THR A 1079 28.64 31.25 -29.73
N GLY A 1080 28.21 31.72 -28.56
CA GLY A 1080 26.98 32.50 -28.37
C GLY A 1080 25.68 31.71 -28.57
N LYS A 1081 25.77 30.40 -28.84
CA LYS A 1081 24.61 29.53 -29.09
C LYS A 1081 23.91 29.15 -27.80
N ARG A 1082 22.58 29.11 -27.83
CA ARG A 1082 21.73 28.69 -26.71
C ARG A 1082 21.50 27.17 -26.77
N TYR A 1083 21.91 26.46 -25.73
CA TYR A 1083 21.70 25.03 -25.57
C TYR A 1083 20.60 24.74 -24.56
N VAL A 1084 19.62 23.92 -24.96
CA VAL A 1084 18.57 23.33 -24.14
C VAL A 1084 18.96 21.87 -23.88
N MET A 1085 19.35 21.59 -22.65
CA MET A 1085 19.87 20.31 -22.20
C MET A 1085 18.83 19.56 -21.36
N VAL A 1086 18.63 18.28 -21.66
CA VAL A 1086 17.62 17.45 -21.00
C VAL A 1086 18.05 15.99 -20.99
N GLY A 1087 17.83 15.32 -19.85
CA GLY A 1087 17.95 13.86 -19.74
C GLY A 1087 16.59 13.20 -19.82
N THR A 1088 16.54 11.99 -20.40
CA THR A 1088 15.32 11.20 -20.48
C THR A 1088 15.33 10.01 -19.52
N GLY A 1089 14.14 9.55 -19.19
CA GLY A 1089 13.85 8.46 -18.29
C GLY A 1089 12.93 8.88 -17.16
N ARG A 1090 12.33 7.89 -16.51
CA ARG A 1090 11.43 8.07 -15.37
C ARG A 1090 11.74 7.04 -14.27
N LEU A 1091 11.47 7.44 -13.04
CA LEU A 1091 11.62 6.61 -11.85
C LEU A 1091 10.58 7.08 -10.81
N LEU A 1092 9.30 6.92 -11.17
CA LEU A 1092 8.15 7.44 -10.44
C LEU A 1092 7.20 6.32 -9.97
N ALA A 1093 7.30 5.12 -10.55
CA ALA A 1093 6.48 3.95 -10.19
C ALA A 1093 7.31 2.67 -10.10
N ASP A 1094 6.76 1.63 -9.47
CA ASP A 1094 7.40 0.31 -9.35
C ASP A 1094 7.73 -0.27 -10.74
N SER A 1095 6.87 -0.05 -11.74
CA SER A 1095 7.07 -0.44 -13.14
C SER A 1095 8.34 0.13 -13.78
N ASP A 1096 8.91 1.19 -13.21
CA ASP A 1096 10.13 1.79 -13.71
C ASP A 1096 11.38 1.01 -13.30
N ILE A 1097 11.37 0.34 -12.14
CA ILE A 1097 12.55 -0.32 -11.56
C ILE A 1097 13.14 -1.33 -12.55
N LYS A 1098 12.30 -2.12 -13.22
CA LYS A 1098 12.73 -3.15 -14.20
C LYS A 1098 12.58 -2.71 -15.66
N SER A 1099 12.38 -1.43 -15.94
CA SER A 1099 12.18 -0.92 -17.31
C SER A 1099 13.41 -1.18 -18.19
N THR A 1100 13.15 -1.70 -19.39
CA THR A 1100 14.15 -2.00 -20.43
C THR A 1100 14.24 -0.90 -21.50
N GLN A 1101 13.48 0.19 -21.35
CA GLN A 1101 13.43 1.26 -22.34
C GLN A 1101 14.72 2.09 -22.33
N ALA A 1102 15.51 1.97 -23.40
CA ALA A 1102 16.72 2.76 -23.60
C ALA A 1102 16.45 4.28 -23.55
N GLN A 1103 17.26 4.99 -22.76
CA GLN A 1103 17.18 6.45 -22.56
C GLN A 1103 18.40 7.16 -23.14
N SER A 1104 18.34 8.49 -23.20
CA SER A 1104 19.37 9.35 -23.79
C SER A 1104 19.47 10.71 -23.07
N PHE A 1105 20.64 11.34 -23.13
CA PHE A 1105 20.85 12.77 -22.85
C PHE A 1105 20.85 13.55 -24.17
N TYR A 1106 20.26 14.75 -24.15
CA TYR A 1106 20.15 15.63 -25.31
C TYR A 1106 20.67 17.04 -24.98
N ALA A 1107 21.37 17.65 -25.93
CA ALA A 1107 21.76 19.05 -25.91
C ALA A 1107 21.35 19.70 -27.25
N ILE A 1108 20.22 20.39 -27.25
CA ILE A 1108 19.55 20.91 -28.44
C ILE A 1108 19.81 22.41 -28.57
N ILE A 1109 20.16 22.88 -29.76
CA ILE A 1109 20.41 24.30 -30.01
C ILE A 1109 19.10 25.00 -30.36
N ASP A 1110 18.81 26.13 -29.70
CA ASP A 1110 17.65 26.96 -29.99
C ASP A 1110 18.03 28.45 -30.06
N GLY A 1111 18.72 28.81 -31.14
CA GLY A 1111 19.17 30.17 -31.42
C GLY A 1111 20.42 30.58 -30.65
N ASP A 1112 20.47 31.84 -30.25
CA ASP A 1112 21.59 32.50 -29.58
C ASP A 1112 21.16 33.18 -28.26
N VAL A 1113 22.02 34.04 -27.71
CA VAL A 1113 21.74 34.76 -26.45
C VAL A 1113 20.50 35.66 -26.55
N ASP A 1114 20.24 36.26 -27.71
CA ASP A 1114 19.19 37.26 -27.89
C ASP A 1114 17.90 36.63 -28.42
N ASN A 1115 18.02 35.72 -29.40
CA ASN A 1115 16.89 35.21 -30.17
C ASN A 1115 16.85 33.68 -30.18
N PHE A 1116 15.66 33.10 -29.99
CA PHE A 1116 15.41 31.68 -30.28
C PHE A 1116 15.05 31.47 -31.75
N TYR A 1117 15.15 30.24 -32.26
CA TYR A 1117 14.82 29.96 -33.66
C TYR A 1117 13.31 30.02 -33.92
N THR A 1118 12.94 30.59 -35.06
CA THR A 1118 11.59 30.55 -35.65
C THR A 1118 11.64 29.66 -36.90
N THR A 1119 10.49 29.30 -37.46
CA THR A 1119 10.45 28.54 -38.74
C THR A 1119 11.20 29.24 -39.86
N SER A 1120 11.31 30.57 -39.83
CA SER A 1120 12.06 31.37 -40.81
C SER A 1120 13.55 31.55 -40.50
N THR A 1121 13.99 31.30 -39.27
CA THR A 1121 15.40 31.51 -38.85
C THR A 1121 16.13 30.20 -38.56
N LEU A 1122 15.49 29.05 -38.79
CA LEU A 1122 16.12 27.74 -38.64
C LEU A 1122 17.31 27.56 -39.61
N PRO A 1123 18.39 26.89 -39.17
CA PRO A 1123 19.48 26.50 -40.06
C PRO A 1123 19.01 25.59 -41.20
N THR A 1124 19.71 25.62 -42.33
CA THR A 1124 19.44 24.73 -43.47
C THR A 1124 19.41 23.26 -43.03
N GLY A 1125 18.35 22.53 -43.40
CA GLY A 1125 18.16 21.12 -43.05
C GLY A 1125 17.51 20.87 -41.68
N ALA A 1126 17.19 21.92 -40.93
CA ALA A 1126 16.46 21.84 -39.67
C ALA A 1126 14.96 22.13 -39.85
N SER A 1127 14.15 21.53 -38.97
CA SER A 1127 12.69 21.70 -38.90
C SER A 1127 12.22 21.49 -37.47
N PHE A 1128 11.11 22.10 -37.09
CA PHE A 1128 10.39 21.70 -35.87
C PHE A 1128 9.36 20.60 -36.17
N PRO A 1129 9.20 19.59 -35.30
CA PRO A 1129 10.04 19.32 -34.13
C PRO A 1129 11.44 18.81 -34.53
N VAL A 1130 12.45 19.20 -33.76
CA VAL A 1130 13.80 18.63 -33.89
C VAL A 1130 13.74 17.14 -33.59
N THR A 1131 14.24 16.34 -34.52
CA THR A 1131 14.34 14.88 -34.36
C THR A 1131 15.79 14.44 -34.28
N ARG A 1132 15.98 13.19 -33.87
CA ARG A 1132 17.29 12.57 -33.76
C ARG A 1132 18.15 12.64 -35.02
N SER A 1133 17.56 12.68 -36.22
CA SER A 1133 18.30 12.79 -37.49
C SER A 1133 18.91 14.17 -37.73
N GLN A 1134 18.52 15.19 -36.96
CA GLN A 1134 19.05 16.56 -37.02
C GLN A 1134 20.11 16.83 -35.94
N LEU A 1135 20.46 15.80 -35.15
CA LEU A 1135 21.41 15.86 -34.05
C LEU A 1135 22.62 14.96 -34.35
N SER A 1136 23.80 15.33 -33.83
CA SER A 1136 24.98 14.47 -33.84
C SER A 1136 24.92 13.43 -32.71
N ALA A 1137 25.22 12.17 -33.01
CA ALA A 1137 25.46 11.16 -31.98
C ALA A 1137 26.83 11.38 -31.33
N ASN A 1138 26.89 11.49 -30.01
CA ASN A 1138 28.12 11.45 -29.24
C ASN A 1138 28.37 10.02 -28.76
N THR A 1139 29.29 9.30 -29.42
CA THR A 1139 29.57 7.89 -29.10
C THR A 1139 30.76 7.70 -28.16
N ASP A 1140 31.55 8.76 -27.92
CA ASP A 1140 32.72 8.73 -27.05
C ASP A 1140 32.91 10.09 -26.36
N LEU A 1141 32.66 10.13 -25.05
CA LEU A 1141 32.81 11.35 -24.24
C LEU A 1141 34.26 11.86 -24.15
N LEU A 1142 35.29 11.03 -24.39
CA LEU A 1142 36.69 11.50 -24.34
C LEU A 1142 37.07 12.32 -25.59
N THR A 1143 36.51 11.94 -26.73
CA THR A 1143 36.70 12.61 -28.02
C THR A 1143 35.69 13.76 -28.20
N GLY A 1144 34.44 13.56 -27.80
CA GLY A 1144 33.32 14.48 -28.03
C GLY A 1144 32.85 14.47 -29.49
N ILE A 1145 32.00 15.44 -29.84
CA ILE A 1145 31.40 15.61 -31.18
C ILE A 1145 32.26 16.49 -32.12
N GLY A 1146 33.43 16.97 -31.68
CA GLY A 1146 34.27 17.94 -32.40
C GLY A 1146 34.05 19.39 -31.95
N SER A 1147 34.50 20.36 -32.75
CA SER A 1147 34.42 21.81 -32.44
C SER A 1147 33.00 22.37 -32.55
N SER A 1148 32.11 21.70 -33.29
CA SER A 1148 30.69 22.00 -33.37
C SER A 1148 29.92 20.75 -33.80
N PRO A 1149 28.62 20.61 -33.45
CA PRO A 1149 27.81 19.50 -33.93
C PRO A 1149 27.74 19.46 -35.47
N SER A 1150 27.88 18.28 -36.05
CA SER A 1150 27.64 18.04 -37.48
C SER A 1150 26.16 18.12 -37.85
N GLY A 1151 25.27 17.83 -36.90
CA GLY A 1151 23.84 18.07 -37.01
C GLY A 1151 23.49 19.53 -36.73
N PRO A 1152 22.59 20.16 -37.51
CA PRO A 1152 22.32 21.60 -37.39
C PRO A 1152 21.73 22.00 -36.04
N MET A 1153 21.17 21.06 -35.27
CA MET A 1153 20.36 21.33 -34.08
C MET A 1153 20.93 20.80 -32.77
N GLY A 1154 22.19 20.36 -32.72
CA GLY A 1154 22.85 19.92 -31.49
C GLY A 1154 23.27 18.45 -31.50
N TRP A 1155 23.27 17.81 -30.33
CA TRP A 1155 23.76 16.43 -30.16
C TRP A 1155 23.02 15.64 -29.08
N TYR A 1156 23.24 14.32 -29.07
CA TYR A 1156 22.71 13.41 -28.04
C TYR A 1156 23.73 12.33 -27.65
N LEU A 1157 23.55 11.74 -26.46
CA LEU A 1157 24.28 10.57 -25.97
C LEU A 1157 23.25 9.51 -25.54
N ASP A 1158 23.35 8.29 -26.06
CA ASP A 1158 22.52 7.18 -25.56
C ASP A 1158 23.12 6.60 -24.29
N LEU A 1159 22.24 6.22 -23.37
CA LEU A 1159 22.61 5.51 -22.14
C LEU A 1159 22.55 3.99 -22.37
N ALA A 1160 23.30 3.23 -21.57
CA ALA A 1160 23.40 1.80 -21.77
C ALA A 1160 22.14 1.05 -21.27
N VAL A 1161 21.94 -0.13 -21.83
CA VAL A 1161 21.04 -1.15 -21.26
C VAL A 1161 21.92 -2.24 -20.69
N ASN A 1162 21.74 -2.56 -19.41
CA ASN A 1162 22.54 -3.57 -18.73
C ASN A 1162 22.34 -4.93 -19.40
N THR A 1163 23.43 -5.55 -19.86
CA THR A 1163 23.38 -6.76 -20.69
C THR A 1163 22.96 -8.01 -19.92
N THR A 1164 23.11 -8.03 -18.60
CA THR A 1164 22.74 -9.17 -17.74
C THR A 1164 21.27 -9.12 -17.32
N SER A 1165 20.82 -7.97 -16.83
CA SER A 1165 19.45 -7.80 -16.32
C SER A 1165 18.43 -7.32 -17.36
N GLY A 1166 18.90 -6.73 -18.47
CA GLY A 1166 18.06 -6.06 -19.46
C GLY A 1166 17.53 -4.69 -19.02
N ILE A 1167 17.85 -4.23 -17.81
CA ILE A 1167 17.37 -2.95 -17.25
C ILE A 1167 18.13 -1.78 -17.88
N ALA A 1168 17.40 -0.72 -18.24
CA ALA A 1168 17.97 0.48 -18.86
C ALA A 1168 18.40 1.54 -17.84
N GLU A 1169 19.54 2.17 -18.12
CA GLU A 1169 20.00 3.40 -17.48
C GLU A 1169 19.07 4.58 -17.78
N ARG A 1170 19.02 5.55 -16.86
CA ARG A 1170 18.14 6.73 -16.98
C ARG A 1170 18.69 7.96 -16.29
N ILE A 1171 18.19 9.13 -16.69
CA ILE A 1171 18.46 10.41 -16.05
C ILE A 1171 17.16 10.91 -15.41
N ASN A 1172 17.01 10.64 -14.11
CA ASN A 1172 15.88 11.10 -13.28
C ASN A 1172 16.30 12.18 -12.25
N VAL A 1173 17.57 12.61 -12.27
CA VAL A 1173 18.08 13.76 -11.51
C VAL A 1173 18.35 14.88 -12.49
N ALA A 1174 17.95 16.10 -12.14
CA ALA A 1174 18.14 17.27 -13.00
C ALA A 1174 19.63 17.48 -13.33
N PRO A 1175 19.99 17.64 -14.61
CA PRO A 1175 21.33 18.10 -14.97
C PRO A 1175 21.67 19.43 -14.29
N THR A 1176 22.96 19.65 -14.02
CA THR A 1176 23.48 20.90 -13.45
C THR A 1176 24.50 21.52 -14.39
N VAL A 1177 24.61 22.85 -14.41
CA VAL A 1177 25.42 23.58 -15.41
C VAL A 1177 26.28 24.63 -14.74
N ASN A 1178 27.51 24.80 -15.22
CA ASN A 1178 28.44 25.84 -14.77
C ASN A 1178 29.44 26.18 -15.89
N ASN A 1179 29.51 27.45 -16.31
CA ASN A 1179 30.52 27.99 -17.25
C ASN A 1179 30.86 27.07 -18.44
N GLY A 1180 29.91 26.78 -19.33
CA GLY A 1180 30.14 25.96 -20.52
C GLY A 1180 30.12 24.44 -20.30
N VAL A 1181 29.97 23.99 -19.06
CA VAL A 1181 29.96 22.56 -18.67
C VAL A 1181 28.58 22.16 -18.14
N VAL A 1182 28.14 20.95 -18.50
CA VAL A 1182 26.99 20.26 -17.90
C VAL A 1182 27.44 19.00 -17.17
N GLY A 1183 26.97 18.83 -15.94
CA GLY A 1183 27.10 17.61 -15.14
C GLY A 1183 25.79 16.83 -15.15
N VAL A 1184 25.87 15.51 -15.35
CA VAL A 1184 24.72 14.61 -15.47
C VAL A 1184 24.97 13.36 -14.65
N ALA A 1185 23.96 12.98 -13.85
CA ALA A 1185 23.95 11.73 -13.13
C ALA A 1185 23.11 10.69 -13.88
N VAL A 1186 23.66 9.49 -14.03
CA VAL A 1186 22.99 8.35 -14.65
C VAL A 1186 22.76 7.29 -13.59
N ASN A 1187 21.51 6.87 -13.46
CA ASN A 1187 21.07 5.88 -12.48
C ASN A 1187 20.67 4.58 -13.18
N LEU A 1188 21.03 3.45 -12.58
CA LEU A 1188 20.67 2.11 -12.99
C LEU A 1188 20.05 1.38 -11.79
N PRO A 1189 18.72 1.20 -11.74
CA PRO A 1189 18.11 0.31 -10.76
C PRO A 1189 18.64 -1.13 -10.94
N ASN A 1190 18.79 -1.89 -9.85
CA ASN A 1190 19.28 -3.27 -9.90
C ASN A 1190 18.17 -4.31 -10.11
N GLY A 1191 16.89 -3.93 -9.95
CA GLY A 1191 15.75 -4.83 -10.09
C GLY A 1191 15.47 -5.71 -8.87
N ASP A 1192 16.35 -5.68 -7.84
CA ASP A 1192 16.15 -6.41 -6.60
C ASP A 1192 15.22 -5.63 -5.68
N VAL A 1193 14.11 -6.27 -5.31
CA VAL A 1193 13.03 -5.69 -4.50
C VAL A 1193 13.31 -5.80 -3.00
N CYS A 1194 14.20 -6.71 -2.61
CA CYS A 1194 14.62 -6.91 -1.23
C CYS A 1194 15.83 -6.06 -0.88
N THR A 1195 16.68 -5.77 -1.88
CA THR A 1195 17.81 -4.83 -1.72
C THR A 1195 17.82 -3.78 -2.84
N PRO A 1196 16.83 -2.87 -2.89
CA PRO A 1196 16.75 -1.86 -3.93
C PRO A 1196 17.79 -0.76 -3.67
N THR A 1197 19.04 -0.99 -4.06
CA THR A 1197 20.13 -0.01 -3.97
C THR A 1197 20.42 0.63 -5.32
N GLY A 1198 20.40 -0.18 -6.38
CA GLY A 1198 20.84 0.23 -7.72
C GLY A 1198 22.32 0.63 -7.76
N SER A 1199 22.73 1.15 -8.91
CA SER A 1199 24.04 1.76 -9.10
C SER A 1199 23.93 3.07 -9.88
N SER A 1200 25.00 3.86 -9.85
CA SER A 1200 25.04 5.13 -10.55
C SER A 1200 26.45 5.53 -10.97
N TYR A 1201 26.53 6.36 -12.01
CA TYR A 1201 27.74 7.07 -12.39
C TYR A 1201 27.40 8.51 -12.82
N ILE A 1202 28.43 9.35 -12.87
CA ILE A 1202 28.31 10.75 -13.26
C ILE A 1202 29.24 11.01 -14.45
N PHE A 1203 28.78 11.81 -15.40
CA PHE A 1203 29.63 12.42 -16.43
C PHE A 1203 29.51 13.94 -16.38
N ALA A 1204 30.56 14.65 -16.79
CA ALA A 1204 30.53 16.09 -16.95
C ALA A 1204 31.27 16.48 -18.23
N VAL A 1205 30.60 17.22 -19.10
CA VAL A 1205 31.06 17.53 -20.46
C VAL A 1205 30.91 19.01 -20.77
N SER A 1206 31.75 19.55 -21.65
CA SER A 1206 31.42 20.80 -22.33
C SER A 1206 30.15 20.59 -23.16
N PHE A 1207 29.11 21.38 -22.95
CA PHE A 1207 27.87 21.18 -23.70
C PHE A 1207 27.97 21.62 -25.18
N ALA A 1208 28.99 22.42 -25.53
CA ALA A 1208 29.26 22.82 -26.91
C ALA A 1208 29.94 21.70 -27.73
N THR A 1209 30.89 20.98 -27.13
CA THR A 1209 31.71 19.95 -27.81
C THR A 1209 31.38 18.52 -27.41
N GLY A 1210 30.54 18.32 -26.40
CA GLY A 1210 30.22 16.99 -25.85
C GLY A 1210 31.41 16.26 -25.22
N ARG A 1211 32.57 16.92 -25.08
CA ARG A 1211 33.80 16.32 -24.56
C ARG A 1211 33.86 16.42 -23.04
N SER A 1212 34.29 15.34 -22.39
CA SER A 1212 34.42 15.27 -20.94
C SER A 1212 35.40 16.30 -20.41
N VAL A 1213 35.11 16.80 -19.21
CA VAL A 1213 36.00 17.64 -18.41
C VAL A 1213 36.38 17.00 -17.06
N LEU A 1214 35.92 15.76 -16.82
CA LEU A 1214 36.24 15.02 -15.60
C LEU A 1214 37.67 14.51 -15.64
N THR A 1215 38.32 14.51 -14.48
CA THR A 1215 39.65 13.92 -14.30
C THR A 1215 39.65 12.89 -13.17
N ASN A 1216 40.53 11.89 -13.24
CA ASN A 1216 40.80 11.02 -12.09
C ASN A 1216 41.71 11.73 -11.05
N SER A 1217 42.10 11.01 -9.99
CA SER A 1217 42.99 11.52 -8.93
C SER A 1217 44.39 11.92 -9.42
N THR A 1218 44.84 11.40 -10.55
CA THR A 1218 46.13 11.74 -11.18
C THR A 1218 46.04 12.90 -12.18
N GLY A 1219 44.85 13.48 -12.38
CA GLY A 1219 44.61 14.57 -13.34
C GLY A 1219 44.39 14.12 -14.78
N THR A 1220 44.26 12.81 -15.05
CA THR A 1220 43.99 12.26 -16.38
C THR A 1220 42.50 12.39 -16.71
N LEU A 1221 42.17 12.78 -17.95
CA LEU A 1221 40.79 12.88 -18.42
C LEU A 1221 40.08 11.51 -18.39
N ILE A 1222 38.85 11.48 -17.90
CA ILE A 1222 38.00 10.28 -17.85
C ILE A 1222 36.61 10.57 -18.45
N ALA A 1223 35.96 9.59 -19.06
CA ALA A 1223 34.63 9.77 -19.65
C ALA A 1223 33.55 9.95 -18.57
N THR A 1224 33.57 9.07 -17.57
CA THR A 1224 32.60 8.98 -16.48
C THR A 1224 33.32 8.63 -15.18
N THR A 1225 32.63 8.77 -14.05
CA THR A 1225 33.06 8.11 -12.81
C THR A 1225 32.92 6.59 -12.94
N SER A 1226 33.62 5.84 -12.08
CA SER A 1226 33.30 4.42 -11.87
C SER A 1226 31.86 4.28 -11.36
N SER A 1227 31.19 3.21 -11.78
CA SER A 1227 29.88 2.84 -11.22
C SER A 1227 30.03 2.61 -9.71
N ALA A 1228 29.15 3.21 -8.92
CA ALA A 1228 29.09 3.05 -7.48
C ALA A 1228 27.72 2.52 -7.05
N SER A 1229 27.67 1.84 -5.89
CA SER A 1229 26.41 1.42 -5.27
C SER A 1229 25.56 2.64 -4.90
N GLY A 1230 24.24 2.50 -4.95
CA GLY A 1230 23.31 3.59 -4.66
C GLY A 1230 23.03 4.45 -5.88
N ILE A 1231 21.78 4.92 -5.99
CA ILE A 1231 21.39 5.89 -7.02
C ILE A 1231 21.77 7.31 -6.58
N VAL A 1232 22.18 8.15 -7.52
CA VAL A 1232 22.35 9.59 -7.25
C VAL A 1232 20.96 10.20 -7.07
N THR A 1233 20.79 10.96 -5.99
CA THR A 1233 19.55 11.69 -5.65
C THR A 1233 19.71 13.20 -5.83
N ASP A 1234 20.95 13.72 -5.76
CA ASP A 1234 21.24 15.13 -6.02
C ASP A 1234 22.60 15.38 -6.67
N LEU A 1235 22.70 16.45 -7.46
CA LEU A 1235 23.90 16.82 -8.21
C LEU A 1235 24.04 18.35 -8.30
N ALA A 1236 25.18 18.90 -7.87
CA ALA A 1236 25.42 20.34 -7.87
C ALA A 1236 26.88 20.71 -8.10
N PHE A 1237 27.12 21.83 -8.81
CA PHE A 1237 28.42 22.50 -8.80
C PHE A 1237 28.56 23.33 -7.53
N LYS A 1238 29.72 23.23 -6.87
CA LYS A 1238 30.07 23.99 -5.67
C LYS A 1238 31.45 24.62 -5.82
N SER A 1239 31.64 25.83 -5.29
CA SER A 1239 32.94 26.51 -5.23
C SER A 1239 33.53 26.36 -3.82
N SER A 1240 34.70 25.76 -3.69
CA SER A 1240 35.42 25.60 -2.41
C SER A 1240 36.89 25.96 -2.57
N GLY A 1241 37.42 26.81 -1.69
CA GLY A 1241 38.82 27.27 -1.75
C GLY A 1241 39.21 27.93 -3.07
N GLY A 1242 38.26 28.55 -3.78
CA GLY A 1242 38.46 29.16 -5.10
C GLY A 1242 38.45 28.18 -6.29
N LYS A 1243 38.16 26.89 -6.06
CA LYS A 1243 38.01 25.87 -7.12
C LYS A 1243 36.57 25.39 -7.21
N VAL A 1244 36.04 25.29 -8.43
CA VAL A 1244 34.75 24.64 -8.69
C VAL A 1244 34.92 23.12 -8.61
N ARG A 1245 33.91 22.43 -8.07
CA ARG A 1245 33.79 20.98 -7.95
C ARG A 1245 32.37 20.55 -8.29
N LEU A 1246 32.22 19.38 -8.89
CA LEU A 1246 30.91 18.72 -9.03
C LEU A 1246 30.71 17.77 -7.86
N VAL A 1247 29.61 17.95 -7.12
CA VAL A 1247 29.27 17.15 -5.95
C VAL A 1247 27.99 16.36 -6.25
N GLY A 1248 28.03 15.05 -6.01
CA GLY A 1248 26.90 14.15 -6.19
C GLY A 1248 26.61 13.38 -4.90
N GLY A 1249 25.35 13.41 -4.47
CA GLY A 1249 24.85 12.71 -3.29
C GLY A 1249 24.03 11.47 -3.65
N ARG A 1250 24.19 10.38 -2.90
CA ARG A 1250 23.54 9.09 -3.18
C ARG A 1250 22.53 8.67 -2.11
N SER A 1251 21.67 7.72 -2.49
CA SER A 1251 20.64 7.12 -1.63
C SER A 1251 21.20 6.34 -0.43
N ASP A 1252 22.47 5.95 -0.46
CA ASP A 1252 23.18 5.30 0.65
C ASP A 1252 23.84 6.31 1.62
N GLY A 1253 23.63 7.61 1.42
CA GLY A 1253 24.18 8.67 2.25
C GLY A 1253 25.56 9.16 1.79
N THR A 1254 26.19 8.51 0.81
CA THR A 1254 27.53 8.91 0.36
C THR A 1254 27.50 10.20 -0.46
N VAL A 1255 28.49 11.05 -0.21
CA VAL A 1255 28.72 12.28 -0.97
C VAL A 1255 30.04 12.17 -1.70
N THR A 1256 30.00 12.33 -3.02
CA THR A 1256 31.20 12.30 -3.88
C THR A 1256 31.52 13.67 -4.42
N SER A 1257 32.78 14.09 -4.27
CA SER A 1257 33.36 15.30 -4.86
C SER A 1257 34.23 14.89 -6.04
N LEU A 1258 33.92 15.39 -7.23
CA LEU A 1258 34.54 14.96 -8.48
C LEU A 1258 35.55 16.01 -8.98
N PRO A 1259 36.83 15.65 -9.17
CA PRO A 1259 37.81 16.55 -9.77
C PRO A 1259 37.57 16.68 -11.28
N GLY A 1260 37.82 17.88 -11.80
CA GLY A 1260 37.67 18.19 -13.21
C GLY A 1260 37.99 19.65 -13.50
N THR A 1261 38.11 19.96 -14.78
CA THR A 1261 38.36 21.32 -15.28
C THR A 1261 37.03 22.00 -15.58
N TYR A 1262 36.37 22.50 -14.53
CA TYR A 1262 35.04 23.11 -14.62
C TYR A 1262 35.03 24.61 -14.95
N SER A 1263 36.19 25.13 -15.38
CA SER A 1263 36.34 26.47 -15.93
C SER A 1263 36.80 26.34 -17.37
N SER A 1264 36.03 26.84 -18.33
CA SER A 1264 36.46 26.90 -19.73
C SER A 1264 37.76 27.69 -19.82
N SER A 1265 38.79 27.07 -20.38
CA SER A 1265 40.15 27.62 -20.52
C SER A 1265 40.29 28.78 -21.52
N ASP A 1266 39.19 29.27 -22.11
CA ASP A 1266 39.25 30.21 -23.24
C ASP A 1266 38.83 31.64 -22.86
N GLY A 1267 39.65 32.29 -22.04
CA GLY A 1267 39.83 33.75 -22.13
C GLY A 1267 39.02 34.65 -21.18
N VAL A 1268 37.90 34.23 -20.59
CA VAL A 1268 37.24 35.04 -19.55
C VAL A 1268 37.88 34.75 -18.19
N ARG A 1269 39.02 35.41 -17.92
CA ARG A 1269 39.58 35.48 -16.57
C ARG A 1269 38.79 36.50 -15.75
N ARG A 1270 38.26 36.07 -14.60
CA ARG A 1270 37.88 37.00 -13.53
C ARG A 1270 39.18 37.63 -12.99
N LEU A 1271 39.58 38.77 -13.57
CA LEU A 1271 40.90 39.35 -13.33
C LEU A 1271 41.01 40.13 -12.02
N ASN A 1272 39.94 40.79 -11.51
CA ASN A 1272 39.93 41.49 -10.22
C ASN A 1272 38.49 41.83 -9.75
N TRP A 1273 38.32 42.19 -8.47
CA TRP A 1273 37.22 43.05 -8.01
C TRP A 1273 37.75 44.49 -7.97
N ARG A 1274 37.10 45.41 -8.66
CA ARG A 1274 37.29 46.86 -8.47
C ARG A 1274 35.92 47.51 -8.54
N GLU A 1275 35.52 48.13 -7.45
CA GLU A 1275 34.45 49.12 -7.45
C GLU A 1275 34.87 50.26 -8.38
N VAL A 1276 34.08 50.51 -9.43
CA VAL A 1276 34.22 51.72 -10.25
C VAL A 1276 33.12 52.66 -9.78
N PRO A 1277 33.42 53.63 -8.90
CA PRO A 1277 32.48 54.70 -8.63
C PRO A 1277 32.42 55.57 -9.88
N THR A 1278 31.27 55.60 -10.54
CA THR A 1278 30.97 56.65 -11.51
C THR A 1278 30.07 57.67 -10.82
N LEU A 1279 30.70 58.62 -10.13
CA LEU A 1279 30.08 59.89 -9.79
C LEU A 1279 30.32 60.86 -10.96
N ASN A 1280 29.23 61.24 -11.62
CA ASN A 1280 28.71 62.60 -11.56
C ASN A 1280 27.20 62.58 -11.79
#